data_AF-A0A496A8L0-F1
#
_entry.id   AF-A0A496A8L0-F1
#
_cell.length_a   1.000
_cell.length_b   1.000
_cell.length_c   1.000
_cell.angle_alpha   90.00
_cell.angle_beta   90.00
_cell.angle_gamma   90.00
#
_symmetry.space_group_name_H-M   'P 1'
#
loop_
_entity.id
_entity.type
_entity.pdbx_description
1 polymer ?
#
loop_
_entity_poly.entity_id
_entity_poly.type
_entity_poly.pdbx_seq_one_letter_code
_entity_poly.pdbx_strand_id
1 'polypeptide(L)'
;MNRDTISTVKPEYLGWLSPAESTLFVRDLLWAEARRLGPGTCRIDVPSEINATDGGIDAIVDANLSVLQNDIIEPGKNGYQIKSGSEFKPWQKSQIRKELFGAPRTPMTKENLGPSIRACLEGGGIYVLVCTGINLSKSQLRKAHSHIKECLDQCGYQNPIKVWSQDDLISFLQEFPFLELNLRGFREEHFQTHRIWSQHQDLQVPFIPGQSQNELIQKIQNDLQRDDYPVHVRVWGEPGIGKTRLVLEATRVENLSPFVIYCRSATQFESSVLMNEIRFNDNLFAIVVIDECDPDSRARIWHELQHYSPRIKLITIYNDYEEIPGDIAYHVTPPLEREQIRNIIIQEYKIPPDQADRWAELCDGSPRVAHVIGWNLVNHPEDVLKPPSTVNIWDRYIAAGDAPRSEKTEQRRLVLQYLALFKRFGYKGPVDDETQIIASMIEEANPQITWDRFQEIIYELKERRILQGEFTLYVTPKALHIKLWAQWWERRSQRFNFETFRQNLTPKLVEWFYEMFQYAAESDAALGIVDDLLGPNGPFQDDEYLKTRLGSRFFSALTEANPKSALRCLMRTIGTWDRDTLLQFTEGRRYVIWALEKIAIWRELFADAARLLLALGEAENEGYSNSASGVFSELFSPGPGRVAPTEATPAERLPILKEALESNSKERRSLGLKACNTALKSGYFSRMGNVKYQGLRRAPQLWEPKTYGELWGAYRQVWQLLCEQLANLPQDERKEAAEILLGHAGELGKIPNLSDMVVETVRTIVYKRYINQKQVIETISRILYHDDTYKDNGLSTETRQHFEELRNELVGSDFHSLMQRYVGMDLLEDRLDEHKDGIDRVQPHLERLAQQAIEDMSLLQEELSWLVTTEAKNGYKFGFELGKRDINFRLLPTLLDAQRDVDDNTSVYFLGGYFRVIFERNPVQWEEQLDALIEDTSLNVLIPELTHRSGLTDQAGLRLLNLAKGGIINANHFGVFVYGQAIKNLSNEVFTAWIEFLLNETDKSTVSIALNLCDHYYIREELEITLPIDITFRMLTHASLFKESNKDIFDTMTNYYWTEIGKAFLRLYPEKSLELAELMLKFFGIEGTIVGGFTPQTAPVLEEATRLDPEQAWKCICKYLEAPVETSEDWSRKFSIERWLRETDIPTTIEKDEGALTLIPHHKIWEWIDNDVENRAQYLAHNLVPKTALTASWSDSLARATLVRYGAQEDVRRALISNYLTGVSWGLMSSNYEVKKQNLLHIKNNENNENVKRWIDDFVDVLERDIEAAKVREEREL
;
A
#
# COMPACT_ATOMS: atom_id res chain seq x y z
N MET A 1 71.97 14.10 16.80
CA MET A 1 71.36 13.31 15.71
C MET A 1 70.17 14.10 15.21
N ASN A 2 70.24 14.71 14.02
CA ASN A 2 69.08 15.33 13.38
C ASN A 2 68.03 14.25 13.14
N ARG A 3 66.93 14.29 13.89
CA ARG A 3 65.74 13.49 13.57
C ARG A 3 65.00 14.25 12.47
N ASP A 4 64.76 13.59 11.34
CA ASP A 4 63.87 14.10 10.28
C ASP A 4 62.49 14.38 10.93
N THR A 5 62.04 15.65 10.97
CA THR A 5 60.67 16.08 11.40
C THR A 5 59.64 15.82 10.29
N ILE A 6 58.32 16.05 10.46
CA ILE A 6 57.35 15.93 9.34
C ILE A 6 57.75 16.85 8.16
N SER A 7 58.31 18.00 8.49
CA SER A 7 58.69 19.11 7.60
C SER A 7 59.99 18.96 6.80
N THR A 8 60.61 17.77 6.76
CA THR A 8 61.87 17.56 6.03
C THR A 8 61.65 16.81 4.70
N VAL A 9 61.29 17.48 3.61
CA VAL A 9 61.16 16.84 2.28
C VAL A 9 62.52 16.76 1.57
N LYS A 10 62.87 15.60 1.01
CA LYS A 10 64.10 15.41 0.22
C LYS A 10 63.77 15.45 -1.28
N PRO A 11 64.65 15.98 -2.15
CA PRO A 11 64.44 15.98 -3.61
C PRO A 11 64.13 14.59 -4.19
N GLU A 12 64.68 13.54 -3.59
CA GLU A 12 64.43 12.14 -3.99
C GLU A 12 62.94 11.75 -3.94
N TYR A 13 62.16 12.30 -2.99
CA TYR A 13 60.74 11.97 -2.83
C TYR A 13 59.91 12.45 -4.03
N LEU A 14 60.18 13.66 -4.52
CA LEU A 14 59.57 14.19 -5.75
C LEU A 14 60.01 13.40 -6.99
N GLY A 15 61.24 12.87 -6.97
CA GLY A 15 61.78 12.03 -8.03
C GLY A 15 61.14 10.66 -8.18
N TRP A 16 60.45 10.17 -7.15
CA TRP A 16 59.77 8.86 -7.15
C TRP A 16 58.35 8.91 -7.73
N LEU A 17 57.78 10.11 -7.90
CA LEU A 17 56.43 10.25 -8.42
C LEU A 17 56.35 9.80 -9.88
N SER A 18 55.37 8.94 -10.18
CA SER A 18 54.97 8.66 -11.56
C SER A 18 54.45 9.93 -12.27
N PRO A 19 54.30 9.94 -13.61
CA PRO A 19 53.67 11.07 -14.31
C PRO A 19 52.30 11.44 -13.74
N ALA A 20 51.45 10.45 -13.46
CA ALA A 20 50.14 10.66 -12.87
C ALA A 20 50.21 11.28 -11.46
N GLU A 21 51.09 10.76 -10.61
CA GLU A 21 51.27 11.29 -9.25
C GLU A 21 51.90 12.69 -9.25
N SER A 22 52.75 13.01 -10.23
CA SER A 22 53.32 14.35 -10.39
C SER A 22 52.25 15.37 -10.77
N THR A 23 51.36 15.04 -11.70
CA THR A 23 50.24 15.91 -12.07
C THR A 23 49.29 16.13 -10.91
N LEU A 24 48.93 15.07 -10.19
CA LEU A 24 48.08 15.15 -8.99
C LEU A 24 48.74 15.97 -7.87
N PHE A 25 50.03 15.76 -7.62
CA PHE A 25 50.77 16.51 -6.61
C PHE A 25 50.78 18.01 -6.91
N VAL A 26 51.06 18.42 -8.15
CA VAL A 26 51.05 19.83 -8.54
C VAL A 26 49.63 20.38 -8.50
N ARG A 27 48.62 19.60 -8.90
CA ARG A 27 47.20 20.00 -8.74
C ARG A 27 46.86 20.30 -7.29
N ASP A 28 47.21 19.40 -6.37
CA ASP A 28 46.92 19.56 -4.95
C ASP A 28 47.69 20.78 -4.37
N LEU A 29 48.92 21.05 -4.84
CA LEU A 29 49.68 22.27 -4.52
C LEU A 29 48.98 23.55 -5.01
N LEU A 30 48.47 23.57 -6.24
CA LEU A 30 47.77 24.72 -6.80
C LEU A 30 46.45 25.00 -6.06
N TRP A 31 45.70 23.96 -5.70
CA TRP A 31 44.50 24.11 -4.88
C TRP A 31 44.82 24.57 -3.45
N ALA A 32 45.92 24.07 -2.88
CA ALA A 32 46.42 24.50 -1.58
C ALA A 32 46.69 26.01 -1.56
N GLU A 33 47.42 26.48 -2.58
CA GLU A 33 47.79 27.87 -2.73
C GLU A 33 46.61 28.78 -3.04
N ALA A 34 45.71 28.37 -3.93
CA ALA A 34 44.50 29.14 -4.24
C ALA A 34 43.64 29.36 -3.00
N ARG A 35 43.52 28.35 -2.12
CA ARG A 35 42.80 28.51 -0.86
C ARG A 35 43.52 29.45 0.10
N ARG A 36 44.85 29.36 0.19
CA ARG A 36 45.68 30.27 1.00
C ARG A 36 45.48 31.74 0.58
N LEU A 37 45.31 31.98 -0.72
CA LEU A 37 45.05 33.29 -1.32
C LEU A 37 43.61 33.81 -1.10
N GLY A 38 42.68 32.91 -0.77
CA GLY A 38 41.30 33.21 -0.42
C GLY A 38 40.27 32.54 -1.34
N PRO A 39 39.08 32.18 -0.82
CA PRO A 39 38.05 31.56 -1.64
C PRO A 39 37.57 32.50 -2.77
N GLY A 40 37.47 31.97 -3.99
CA GLY A 40 36.98 32.70 -5.16
C GLY A 40 38.02 33.57 -5.91
N THR A 41 39.29 33.55 -5.49
CA THR A 41 40.35 34.32 -6.17
C THR A 41 40.93 33.63 -7.39
N CYS A 42 40.78 32.31 -7.51
CA CYS A 42 41.36 31.51 -8.58
C CYS A 42 40.33 30.55 -9.18
N ARG A 43 40.33 30.43 -10.52
CA ARG A 43 39.66 29.37 -11.27
C ARG A 43 40.72 28.39 -11.76
N ILE A 44 40.71 27.18 -11.21
CA ILE A 44 41.66 26.11 -11.54
C ILE A 44 40.99 25.11 -12.48
N ASP A 45 41.68 24.71 -13.54
CA ASP A 45 41.27 23.71 -14.51
C ASP A 45 42.42 22.69 -14.69
N VAL A 46 42.20 21.45 -14.24
CA VAL A 46 43.15 20.35 -14.36
C VAL A 46 42.42 19.14 -14.96
N PRO A 47 42.78 18.68 -16.17
CA PRO A 47 42.12 17.56 -16.83
C PRO A 47 42.16 16.28 -15.98
N SER A 48 41.04 15.54 -15.93
CA SER A 48 40.92 14.28 -15.18
C SER A 48 41.53 13.06 -15.89
N GLU A 49 41.79 13.15 -17.22
CA GLU A 49 42.41 12.10 -18.02
C GLU A 49 43.89 12.40 -18.31
N ILE A 50 44.80 11.63 -17.70
CA ILE A 50 46.27 11.85 -17.75
C ILE A 50 46.88 11.40 -19.09
N ASN A 51 46.10 10.75 -19.97
CA ASN A 51 46.55 10.20 -21.26
C ASN A 51 45.97 10.95 -22.48
N ALA A 52 45.27 12.06 -22.27
CA ALA A 52 44.80 12.89 -23.38
C ALA A 52 45.96 13.68 -24.01
N THR A 53 45.89 13.96 -25.32
CA THR A 53 46.91 14.79 -25.99
C THR A 53 46.70 16.27 -25.60
N ASP A 54 47.20 16.66 -24.43
CA ASP A 54 46.90 17.93 -23.73
C ASP A 54 47.45 19.21 -24.36
N GLY A 55 47.94 19.13 -25.60
CA GLY A 55 48.44 20.30 -26.32
C GLY A 55 49.58 21.06 -25.62
N GLY A 56 50.21 20.44 -24.61
CA GLY A 56 51.40 20.93 -23.91
C GLY A 56 51.16 21.67 -22.58
N ILE A 57 49.95 21.75 -22.03
CA ILE A 57 49.70 22.28 -20.67
C ILE A 57 48.91 21.24 -19.87
N ASP A 58 49.40 20.90 -18.67
CA ASP A 58 48.81 19.90 -17.78
C ASP A 58 47.87 20.50 -16.71
N ALA A 59 47.99 21.81 -16.41
CA ALA A 59 47.06 22.54 -15.54
C ALA A 59 46.97 24.03 -15.90
N ILE A 60 45.78 24.64 -15.76
CA ILE A 60 45.55 26.06 -15.99
C ILE A 60 44.95 26.69 -14.73
N VAL A 61 45.46 27.85 -14.32
CA VAL A 61 44.89 28.65 -13.22
C VAL A 61 44.66 30.08 -13.70
N ASP A 62 43.42 30.55 -13.65
CA ASP A 62 43.07 31.94 -13.91
C ASP A 62 42.80 32.66 -12.57
N ALA A 63 43.71 33.55 -12.18
CA ALA A 63 43.74 34.14 -10.85
C ALA A 63 43.44 35.64 -10.88
N ASN A 64 42.35 36.07 -10.25
CA ASN A 64 41.98 37.47 -10.09
C ASN A 64 42.50 38.00 -8.75
N LEU A 65 43.83 38.14 -8.66
CA LEU A 65 44.54 38.52 -7.44
C LEU A 65 44.79 40.03 -7.39
N SER A 66 44.55 40.65 -6.23
CA SER A 66 44.88 42.05 -5.96
C SER A 66 46.36 42.27 -5.60
N VAL A 67 47.09 41.19 -5.29
CA VAL A 67 48.50 41.21 -4.89
C VAL A 67 49.39 40.89 -6.10
N LEU A 68 50.37 41.76 -6.36
CA LEU A 68 51.21 41.71 -7.57
C LEU A 68 52.30 40.63 -7.57
N GLN A 69 52.57 39.93 -6.46
CA GLN A 69 53.62 38.91 -6.40
C GLN A 69 53.26 37.72 -5.50
N ASN A 70 53.19 36.55 -6.12
CA ASN A 70 53.10 35.25 -5.49
C ASN A 70 53.94 34.26 -6.33
N ASP A 71 54.74 33.42 -5.67
CA ASP A 71 55.72 32.59 -6.37
C ASP A 71 55.10 31.38 -7.08
N ILE A 72 53.91 30.93 -6.64
CA ILE A 72 53.20 29.74 -7.13
C ILE A 72 52.09 30.12 -8.14
N ILE A 73 51.20 31.09 -7.81
CA ILE A 73 50.08 31.54 -8.67
C ILE A 73 50.13 33.06 -8.85
N GLU A 74 50.43 33.56 -10.04
CA GLU A 74 50.47 35.01 -10.33
C GLU A 74 49.14 35.56 -10.86
N PRO A 75 48.89 36.89 -10.80
CA PRO A 75 47.69 37.50 -11.37
C PRO A 75 47.52 37.20 -12.87
N GLY A 76 46.31 36.81 -13.27
CA GLY A 76 45.96 36.42 -14.63
C GLY A 76 46.06 34.91 -14.87
N LYS A 77 46.19 34.53 -16.14
CA LYS A 77 46.19 33.12 -16.57
C LYS A 77 47.58 32.51 -16.44
N ASN A 78 47.71 31.40 -15.72
CA ASN A 78 48.93 30.61 -15.53
C ASN A 78 48.73 29.24 -16.18
N GLY A 79 49.67 28.82 -17.02
CA GLY A 79 49.68 27.52 -17.68
C GLY A 79 50.87 26.69 -17.22
N TYR A 80 50.60 25.57 -16.55
CA TYR A 80 51.60 24.68 -15.98
C TYR A 80 51.80 23.46 -16.86
N GLN A 81 53.04 23.23 -17.29
CA GLN A 81 53.46 22.02 -17.96
C GLN A 81 54.35 21.20 -17.00
N ILE A 82 53.99 19.96 -16.73
CA ILE A 82 54.57 19.11 -15.69
C ILE A 82 55.41 18.01 -16.34
N LYS A 83 56.64 17.85 -15.87
CA LYS A 83 57.57 16.82 -16.36
C LYS A 83 58.14 16.03 -15.18
N SER A 84 57.83 14.74 -15.19
CA SER A 84 58.29 13.76 -14.21
C SER A 84 59.49 12.95 -14.72
N GLY A 85 60.19 12.31 -13.77
CA GLY A 85 61.35 11.46 -14.06
C GLY A 85 62.64 12.23 -14.41
N SER A 86 63.76 11.52 -14.41
CA SER A 86 65.10 12.09 -14.62
C SER A 86 65.53 12.22 -16.09
N GLU A 87 64.69 11.77 -17.03
CA GLU A 87 65.02 11.67 -18.46
C GLU A 87 64.91 13.03 -19.18
N PHE A 88 63.94 13.85 -18.78
CA PHE A 88 63.72 15.17 -19.37
C PHE A 88 64.77 16.17 -18.85
N LYS A 89 65.57 16.73 -19.77
CA LYS A 89 66.70 17.63 -19.44
C LYS A 89 66.44 19.01 -20.06
N PRO A 90 65.79 19.94 -19.35
CA PRO A 90 65.34 21.21 -19.93
C PRO A 90 66.49 22.16 -20.32
N TRP A 91 67.71 21.93 -19.84
CA TRP A 91 68.91 22.66 -20.29
C TRP A 91 69.45 22.20 -21.66
N GLN A 92 68.82 21.22 -22.29
CA GLN A 92 69.10 20.80 -23.67
C GLN A 92 68.05 21.38 -24.61
N LYS A 93 68.46 22.25 -25.55
CA LYS A 93 67.56 22.92 -26.51
C LYS A 93 66.68 21.93 -27.31
N SER A 94 67.20 20.75 -27.64
CA SER A 94 66.43 19.71 -28.36
C SER A 94 65.25 19.15 -27.56
N GLN A 95 65.37 19.05 -26.23
CA GLN A 95 64.31 18.56 -25.33
C GLN A 95 63.19 19.61 -25.21
N ILE A 96 63.55 20.89 -25.00
CA ILE A 96 62.56 21.99 -24.99
C ILE A 96 61.84 22.11 -26.33
N ARG A 97 62.56 21.94 -27.46
CA ARG A 97 61.93 21.91 -28.79
C ARG A 97 60.95 20.77 -28.97
N LYS A 98 61.34 19.56 -28.56
CA LYS A 98 60.45 18.39 -28.61
C LYS A 98 59.20 18.64 -27.78
N GLU A 99 59.35 19.28 -26.64
CA GLU A 99 58.26 19.50 -25.71
C GLU A 99 57.27 20.58 -26.19
N LEU A 100 57.76 21.72 -26.67
CA LEU A 100 56.90 22.82 -27.12
C LEU A 100 56.25 22.54 -28.50
N PHE A 101 56.90 21.77 -29.37
CA PHE A 101 56.50 21.58 -30.79
C PHE A 101 56.33 20.11 -31.23
N GLY A 102 56.31 19.17 -30.28
CA GLY A 102 56.17 17.72 -30.52
C GLY A 102 57.43 17.01 -31.05
N ALA A 103 58.28 17.66 -31.86
CA ALA A 103 59.53 17.08 -32.37
C ALA A 103 60.70 18.09 -32.45
N PRO A 104 61.96 17.67 -32.24
CA PRO A 104 63.11 18.59 -32.14
C PRO A 104 63.43 19.41 -33.40
N ARG A 105 62.97 18.94 -34.57
CA ARG A 105 63.24 19.53 -35.89
C ARG A 105 62.05 20.29 -36.48
N THR A 106 60.91 20.33 -35.79
CA THR A 106 59.73 21.07 -36.24
C THR A 106 60.03 22.57 -36.35
N PRO A 107 59.61 23.26 -37.42
CA PRO A 107 59.76 24.71 -37.54
C PRO A 107 59.07 25.44 -36.38
N MET A 108 59.76 26.43 -35.80
CA MET A 108 59.32 27.20 -34.63
C MET A 108 58.34 28.30 -35.04
N THR A 109 57.16 27.90 -35.50
CA THR A 109 56.08 28.81 -35.91
C THR A 109 54.91 28.71 -34.93
N LYS A 110 54.04 29.74 -34.93
CA LYS A 110 52.86 29.81 -34.05
C LYS A 110 51.92 28.61 -34.23
N GLU A 111 51.80 28.09 -35.44
CA GLU A 111 50.90 26.99 -35.81
C GLU A 111 51.40 25.63 -35.29
N ASN A 112 52.71 25.49 -35.09
CA ASN A 112 53.34 24.24 -34.64
C ASN A 112 53.54 24.18 -33.12
N LEU A 113 53.33 25.29 -32.41
CA LEU A 113 53.37 25.33 -30.95
C LEU A 113 52.18 24.54 -30.40
N GLY A 114 52.39 23.81 -29.30
CA GLY A 114 51.32 23.08 -28.62
C GLY A 114 50.05 23.93 -28.45
N PRO A 115 48.86 23.44 -28.86
CA PRO A 115 47.66 24.27 -28.96
C PRO A 115 47.23 24.88 -27.61
N SER A 116 47.40 24.16 -26.50
CA SER A 116 47.08 24.66 -25.15
C SER A 116 48.10 25.72 -24.70
N ILE A 117 49.38 25.50 -25.01
CA ILE A 117 50.45 26.50 -24.77
C ILE A 117 50.14 27.78 -25.54
N ARG A 118 49.80 27.65 -26.82
CA ARG A 118 49.41 28.78 -27.67
C ARG A 118 48.21 29.54 -27.10
N ALA A 119 47.15 28.84 -26.72
CA ALA A 119 45.94 29.46 -26.16
C ALA A 119 46.20 30.17 -24.82
N CYS A 120 47.12 29.67 -23.98
CA CYS A 120 47.54 30.35 -22.76
C CYS A 120 48.30 31.64 -23.08
N LEU A 121 49.24 31.59 -24.02
CA LEU A 121 50.07 32.73 -24.40
C LEU A 121 49.29 33.83 -25.15
N GLU A 122 48.36 33.46 -26.05
CA GLU A 122 47.48 34.41 -26.75
C GLU A 122 46.57 35.19 -25.79
N GLY A 123 46.17 34.57 -24.69
CA GLY A 123 45.43 35.23 -23.60
C GLY A 123 46.29 36.11 -22.69
N GLY A 124 47.58 36.34 -23.01
CA GLY A 124 48.51 37.09 -22.17
C GLY A 124 49.01 36.34 -20.94
N GLY A 125 48.77 35.02 -20.85
CA GLY A 125 49.10 34.21 -19.67
C GLY A 125 50.59 33.89 -19.50
N ILE A 126 50.93 33.34 -18.34
CA ILE A 126 52.28 32.95 -17.90
C ILE A 126 52.49 31.46 -18.15
N TYR A 127 53.64 31.11 -18.74
CA TYR A 127 53.99 29.71 -18.96
C TYR A 127 54.96 29.20 -17.88
N VAL A 128 54.61 28.11 -17.21
CA VAL A 128 55.38 27.52 -16.11
C VAL A 128 55.76 26.09 -16.45
N LEU A 129 57.05 25.80 -16.56
CA LEU A 129 57.56 24.43 -16.71
C LEU A 129 57.95 23.87 -15.33
N VAL A 130 57.28 22.81 -14.89
CA VAL A 130 57.49 22.16 -13.58
C VAL A 130 58.24 20.85 -13.77
N CYS A 131 59.42 20.74 -13.15
CA CYS A 131 60.24 19.53 -13.21
C CYS A 131 60.26 18.83 -11.85
N THR A 132 59.43 17.79 -11.67
CA THR A 132 59.35 17.03 -10.41
C THR A 132 60.47 16.00 -10.27
N GLY A 133 61.04 15.52 -11.38
CA GLY A 133 62.01 14.44 -11.41
C GLY A 133 63.49 14.83 -11.34
N ILE A 134 63.82 16.13 -11.38
CA ILE A 134 65.20 16.61 -11.45
C ILE A 134 65.40 17.90 -10.65
N ASN A 135 66.53 17.97 -9.93
CA ASN A 135 67.01 19.23 -9.36
C ASN A 135 67.94 19.94 -10.36
N LEU A 136 67.72 21.25 -10.58
CA LEU A 136 68.44 22.04 -11.57
C LEU A 136 69.46 22.97 -10.91
N SER A 137 70.73 22.89 -11.32
CA SER A 137 71.70 23.91 -10.92
C SER A 137 71.33 25.30 -11.48
N LYS A 138 71.80 26.38 -10.84
CA LYS A 138 71.57 27.77 -11.31
C LYS A 138 71.94 28.00 -12.78
N SER A 139 72.96 27.31 -13.29
CA SER A 139 73.35 27.38 -14.70
C SER A 139 72.35 26.67 -15.62
N GLN A 140 71.83 25.50 -15.20
CA GLN A 140 70.84 24.73 -15.95
C GLN A 140 69.48 25.42 -15.98
N LEU A 141 69.04 26.02 -14.86
CA LEU A 141 67.82 26.84 -14.77
C LEU A 141 67.86 28.02 -15.77
N ARG A 142 68.97 28.77 -15.80
CA ARG A 142 69.17 29.87 -16.75
C ARG A 142 69.12 29.39 -18.21
N LYS A 143 69.73 28.23 -18.50
CA LYS A 143 69.69 27.63 -19.85
C LYS A 143 68.28 27.19 -20.23
N ALA A 144 67.55 26.52 -19.34
CA ALA A 144 66.17 26.12 -19.57
C ALA A 144 65.27 27.33 -19.88
N HIS A 145 65.31 28.35 -19.03
CA HIS A 145 64.57 29.59 -19.24
C HIS A 145 64.96 30.28 -20.57
N SER A 146 66.26 30.41 -20.85
CA SER A 146 66.73 31.01 -22.11
C SER A 146 66.29 30.23 -23.34
N HIS A 147 66.27 28.89 -23.28
CA HIS A 147 65.82 28.06 -24.39
C HIS A 147 64.32 28.19 -24.62
N ILE A 148 63.50 28.16 -23.58
CA ILE A 148 62.04 28.37 -23.70
C ILE A 148 61.77 29.76 -24.27
N LYS A 149 62.44 30.80 -23.74
CA LYS A 149 62.32 32.17 -24.21
C LYS A 149 62.70 32.32 -25.69
N GLU A 150 63.85 31.80 -26.12
CA GLU A 150 64.22 31.79 -27.54
C GLU A 150 63.17 31.10 -28.42
N CYS A 151 62.58 30.00 -27.95
CA CYS A 151 61.55 29.27 -28.71
C CYS A 151 60.26 30.10 -28.86
N LEU A 152 59.80 30.73 -27.77
CA LEU A 152 58.57 31.52 -27.75
C LEU A 152 58.74 32.88 -28.46
N ASP A 153 59.90 33.53 -28.32
CA ASP A 153 60.26 34.76 -29.03
C ASP A 153 60.19 34.56 -30.56
N GLN A 154 60.69 33.42 -31.06
CA GLN A 154 60.61 33.06 -32.49
C GLN A 154 59.18 32.83 -32.97
N CYS A 155 58.29 32.41 -32.06
CA CYS A 155 56.85 32.34 -32.32
C CYS A 155 56.15 33.68 -32.12
N GLY A 156 56.84 34.77 -31.77
CA GLY A 156 56.26 36.09 -31.57
C GLY A 156 55.49 36.26 -30.26
N TYR A 157 55.76 35.43 -29.25
CA TYR A 157 55.24 35.59 -27.88
C TYR A 157 56.32 36.17 -26.97
N GLN A 158 55.96 37.14 -26.13
CA GLN A 158 56.85 37.80 -25.16
C GLN A 158 56.35 37.64 -23.71
N ASN A 159 55.49 36.65 -23.49
CA ASN A 159 54.86 36.38 -22.21
C ASN A 159 55.89 35.98 -21.12
N PRO A 160 55.55 36.14 -19.83
CA PRO A 160 56.42 35.67 -18.74
C PRO A 160 56.56 34.15 -18.73
N ILE A 161 57.75 33.67 -18.36
CA ILE A 161 58.11 32.25 -18.32
C ILE A 161 58.76 31.92 -16.97
N LYS A 162 58.32 30.84 -16.32
CA LYS A 162 58.95 30.27 -15.13
C LYS A 162 59.38 28.82 -15.37
N VAL A 163 60.41 28.40 -14.65
CA VAL A 163 60.84 26.99 -14.59
C VAL A 163 61.04 26.63 -13.13
N TRP A 164 60.31 25.62 -12.65
CA TRP A 164 60.42 25.11 -11.29
C TRP A 164 61.20 23.80 -11.28
N SER A 165 62.17 23.72 -10.39
CA SER A 165 62.95 22.53 -10.07
C SER A 165 62.49 21.90 -8.75
N GLN A 166 63.06 20.74 -8.40
CA GLN A 166 62.78 20.09 -7.11
C GLN A 166 63.00 21.01 -5.90
N ASP A 167 64.04 21.86 -5.91
CA ASP A 167 64.30 22.77 -4.79
C ASP A 167 63.23 23.86 -4.67
N ASP A 168 62.70 24.35 -5.80
CA ASP A 168 61.61 25.33 -5.80
C ASP A 168 60.33 24.69 -5.24
N LEU A 169 60.00 23.48 -5.68
CA LEU A 169 58.86 22.72 -5.19
C LEU A 169 58.98 22.42 -3.69
N ILE A 170 60.16 22.04 -3.20
CA ILE A 170 60.40 21.83 -1.76
C ILE A 170 60.23 23.13 -0.97
N SER A 171 60.66 24.26 -1.53
CA SER A 171 60.46 25.55 -0.88
C SER A 171 58.97 25.88 -0.76
N PHE A 172 58.17 25.60 -1.79
CA PHE A 172 56.72 25.82 -1.77
C PHE A 172 56.01 24.96 -0.71
N LEU A 173 56.52 23.76 -0.46
CA LEU A 173 55.92 22.81 0.49
C LEU A 173 56.02 23.23 1.97
N GLN A 174 56.94 24.14 2.31
CA GLN A 174 57.08 24.63 3.69
C GLN A 174 55.81 25.30 4.22
N GLU A 175 54.96 25.80 3.33
CA GLU A 175 53.65 26.38 3.66
C GLU A 175 52.52 25.33 3.70
N PHE A 176 52.77 24.08 3.27
CA PHE A 176 51.77 23.02 3.10
C PHE A 176 52.20 21.64 3.66
N PRO A 177 52.28 21.47 5.00
CA PRO A 177 52.77 20.23 5.62
C PRO A 177 52.01 18.95 5.27
N PHE A 178 50.74 19.04 4.85
CA PHE A 178 49.97 17.88 4.39
C PHE A 178 50.46 17.32 3.03
N LEU A 179 50.99 18.18 2.16
CA LEU A 179 51.60 17.75 0.89
C LEU A 179 52.94 17.07 1.16
N GLU A 180 53.67 17.50 2.20
CA GLU A 180 54.88 16.85 2.68
C GLU A 180 54.60 15.44 3.22
N LEU A 181 53.51 15.28 3.97
CA LEU A 181 52.98 13.97 4.38
C LEU A 181 52.65 13.07 3.19
N ASN A 182 52.01 13.60 2.15
CA ASN A 182 51.63 12.86 0.94
C ASN A 182 52.88 12.36 0.17
N LEU A 183 53.91 13.20 0.03
CA LEU A 183 55.17 12.85 -0.66
C LEU A 183 56.02 11.83 0.07
N ARG A 184 55.97 11.83 1.41
CA ARG A 184 56.81 10.98 2.25
C ARG A 184 56.40 9.53 2.28
N GLY A 185 55.24 9.19 1.71
CA GLY A 185 54.60 7.87 1.71
C GLY A 185 55.29 6.85 2.62
N PHE A 186 54.73 6.60 3.82
CA PHE A 186 55.13 5.50 4.74
C PHE A 186 56.09 5.77 5.92
N ARG A 187 55.98 6.86 6.73
CA ARG A 187 56.77 6.93 8.00
C ARG A 187 56.08 7.33 9.31
N GLU A 188 54.79 7.68 9.32
CA GLU A 188 53.99 7.68 10.56
C GLU A 188 52.73 6.84 10.32
N GLU A 189 52.64 5.66 10.96
CA GLU A 189 51.63 4.62 10.68
C GLU A 189 50.17 5.02 11.00
N HIS A 190 49.95 6.20 11.57
CA HIS A 190 48.68 6.59 12.20
C HIS A 190 47.94 7.75 11.53
N PHE A 191 48.55 8.47 10.59
CA PHE A 191 47.95 9.59 9.86
C PHE A 191 47.78 9.28 8.38
N GLN A 192 46.60 9.60 7.83
CA GLN A 192 46.23 9.23 6.47
C GLN A 192 45.67 10.43 5.72
N THR A 193 46.06 10.58 4.46
CA THR A 193 45.41 11.55 3.56
C THR A 193 44.00 11.06 3.20
N HIS A 194 43.14 11.97 2.72
CA HIS A 194 41.80 11.61 2.22
C HIS A 194 41.83 10.43 1.23
N ARG A 195 42.79 10.45 0.30
CA ARG A 195 42.97 9.38 -0.70
C ARG A 195 43.18 8.02 -0.06
N ILE A 196 44.09 7.91 0.92
CA ILE A 196 44.39 6.64 1.59
C ILE A 196 43.20 6.18 2.43
N TRP A 197 42.58 7.10 3.16
CA TRP A 197 41.38 6.82 3.94
C TRP A 197 40.25 6.28 3.05
N SER A 198 40.06 6.85 1.85
CA SER A 198 39.05 6.41 0.89
C SER A 198 39.25 5.00 0.33
N GLN A 199 40.47 4.45 0.47
CA GLN A 199 40.83 3.12 -0.03
C GLN A 199 40.63 2.02 1.01
N HIS A 200 40.16 2.32 2.23
CA HIS A 200 39.86 1.29 3.22
C HIS A 200 38.80 0.31 2.69
N GLN A 201 39.02 -0.99 2.87
CA GLN A 201 38.18 -2.04 2.26
C GLN A 201 36.70 -1.90 2.62
N ASP A 202 36.38 -1.51 3.85
CA ASP A 202 35.02 -1.30 4.35
C ASP A 202 34.38 0.02 3.87
N LEU A 203 35.14 0.90 3.21
CA LEU A 203 34.69 2.17 2.65
C LEU A 203 34.70 2.18 1.11
N GLN A 204 35.12 1.10 0.44
CA GLN A 204 35.10 1.04 -1.03
C GLN A 204 33.71 0.73 -1.62
N VAL A 205 32.73 0.41 -0.77
CA VAL A 205 31.34 0.19 -1.20
C VAL A 205 30.71 1.48 -1.76
N PRO A 206 29.84 1.38 -2.79
CA PRO A 206 29.11 2.52 -3.32
C PRO A 206 28.33 3.27 -2.23
N PHE A 207 28.39 4.60 -2.27
CA PHE A 207 27.69 5.44 -1.31
C PHE A 207 26.29 5.76 -1.83
N ILE A 208 25.26 5.32 -1.11
CA ILE A 208 23.84 5.54 -1.45
C ILE A 208 23.21 6.48 -0.40
N PRO A 209 23.24 7.81 -0.61
CA PRO A 209 22.66 8.76 0.33
C PRO A 209 21.16 8.96 0.14
N GLY A 210 20.44 9.22 1.24
CA GLY A 210 19.11 9.82 1.21
C GLY A 210 19.15 11.35 1.26
N GLN A 211 17.98 11.99 1.32
CA GLN A 211 17.88 13.45 1.39
C GLN A 211 18.58 14.01 2.63
N SER A 212 18.32 13.45 3.82
CA SER A 212 18.91 13.93 5.07
C SER A 212 20.43 13.76 5.13
N GLN A 213 20.99 12.71 4.50
CA GLN A 213 22.44 12.54 4.41
C GLN A 213 23.08 13.60 3.50
N ASN A 214 22.44 13.93 2.36
CA ASN A 214 22.91 14.99 1.46
C ASN A 214 22.86 16.37 2.12
N GLU A 215 21.78 16.68 2.85
CA GLU A 215 21.65 17.92 3.61
C GLU A 215 22.74 18.04 4.70
N LEU A 216 23.04 16.94 5.40
CA LEU A 216 24.10 16.91 6.41
C LEU A 216 25.49 17.09 5.79
N ILE A 217 25.77 16.44 4.65
CA ILE A 217 27.01 16.64 3.91
C ILE A 217 27.20 18.12 3.56
N GLN A 218 26.15 18.78 3.07
CA GLN A 218 26.20 20.21 2.75
C GLN A 218 26.44 21.08 4.00
N LYS A 219 25.81 20.77 5.13
CA LYS A 219 26.04 21.48 6.40
C LYS A 219 27.50 21.37 6.85
N ILE A 220 28.06 20.16 6.88
CA ILE A 220 29.47 19.93 7.23
C ILE A 220 30.39 20.69 6.26
N GLN A 221 30.11 20.65 4.96
CA GLN A 221 30.89 21.39 3.96
C GLN A 221 30.86 22.90 4.20
N ASN A 222 29.69 23.47 4.50
CA ASN A 222 29.54 24.89 4.79
C ASN A 222 30.35 25.30 6.03
N ASP A 223 30.26 24.52 7.12
CA ASP A 223 31.04 24.78 8.34
C ASP A 223 32.54 24.73 8.06
N LEU A 224 33.00 23.73 7.30
CA LEU A 224 34.41 23.58 6.95
C LEU A 224 34.90 24.58 5.90
N GLN A 225 34.03 25.39 5.30
CA GLN A 225 34.40 26.45 4.38
C GLN A 225 34.52 27.83 5.04
N ARG A 226 34.08 27.97 6.29
CA ARG A 226 34.25 29.19 7.10
C ARG A 226 35.71 29.40 7.49
N ASP A 227 36.25 30.59 7.25
CA ASP A 227 37.64 30.94 7.58
C ASP A 227 37.71 32.17 8.54
N ASP A 228 36.58 32.55 9.16
CA ASP A 228 36.43 33.68 10.08
C ASP A 228 36.84 33.37 11.53
N TYR A 229 36.80 32.11 11.96
CA TYR A 229 37.19 31.61 13.28
C TYR A 229 37.56 30.11 13.20
N PRO A 230 38.26 29.54 14.20
CA PRO A 230 38.53 28.11 14.27
C PRO A 230 37.24 27.29 14.33
N VAL A 231 37.12 26.28 13.47
CA VAL A 231 35.90 25.45 13.37
C VAL A 231 36.13 24.07 13.97
N HIS A 232 35.24 23.67 14.88
CA HIS A 232 35.11 22.30 15.34
C HIS A 232 33.76 21.72 14.94
N VAL A 233 33.79 20.67 14.13
CA VAL A 233 32.63 19.86 13.80
C VAL A 233 32.64 18.56 14.60
N ARG A 234 31.58 18.32 15.37
CA ARG A 234 31.34 17.07 16.11
C ARG A 234 30.29 16.26 15.37
N VAL A 235 30.69 15.14 14.76
CA VAL A 235 29.76 14.20 14.11
C VAL A 235 29.53 13.01 15.03
N TRP A 236 28.27 12.72 15.31
CA TRP A 236 27.90 11.62 16.19
C TRP A 236 26.65 10.88 15.71
N GLY A 237 26.31 9.77 16.35
CA GLY A 237 25.20 8.90 15.97
C GLY A 237 25.52 7.42 16.18
N GLU A 238 24.56 6.57 15.89
CA GLU A 238 24.61 5.15 16.23
C GLU A 238 25.81 4.41 15.59
N PRO A 239 26.34 3.37 16.26
CA PRO A 239 27.36 2.52 15.66
C PRO A 239 26.85 1.93 14.32
N GLY A 240 27.68 1.97 13.28
CA GLY A 240 27.30 1.41 11.97
C GLY A 240 26.36 2.26 11.11
N ILE A 241 25.90 3.43 11.59
CA ILE A 241 25.02 4.34 10.83
C ILE A 241 25.69 5.07 9.66
N GLY A 242 27.02 4.92 9.52
CA GLY A 242 27.78 5.47 8.40
C GLY A 242 28.54 6.78 8.68
N LYS A 243 28.73 7.19 9.94
CA LYS A 243 29.43 8.44 10.32
C LYS A 243 30.77 8.66 9.60
N THR A 244 31.70 7.71 9.75
CA THR A 244 33.03 7.76 9.11
C THR A 244 32.91 7.89 7.59
N ARG A 245 31.99 7.15 6.98
CA ARG A 245 31.73 7.22 5.53
C ARG A 245 31.16 8.59 5.14
N LEU A 246 30.22 9.13 5.91
CA LEU A 246 29.61 10.43 5.64
C LEU A 246 30.64 11.55 5.71
N VAL A 247 31.53 11.57 6.70
CA VAL A 247 32.61 12.57 6.80
C VAL A 247 33.61 12.43 5.64
N LEU A 248 33.93 11.20 5.24
CA LEU A 248 34.78 10.96 4.07
C LEU A 248 34.16 11.56 2.80
N GLU A 249 32.86 11.37 2.60
CA GLU A 249 32.13 11.91 1.45
C GLU A 249 31.99 13.44 1.54
N ALA A 250 31.70 13.99 2.73
CA ALA A 250 31.60 15.43 2.95
C ALA A 250 32.90 16.16 2.62
N THR A 251 34.04 15.53 2.90
CA THR A 251 35.37 16.10 2.67
C THR A 251 35.97 15.76 1.30
N ARG A 252 35.25 15.03 0.44
CA ARG A 252 35.75 14.58 -0.89
C ARG A 252 35.87 15.69 -1.93
N VAL A 253 35.17 16.81 -1.75
CA VAL A 253 35.22 17.96 -2.67
C VAL A 253 36.65 18.50 -2.85
N GLU A 254 37.00 18.94 -4.06
CA GLU A 254 38.38 19.27 -4.46
C GLU A 254 39.02 20.39 -3.63
N ASN A 255 38.21 21.30 -3.10
CA ASN A 255 38.68 22.40 -2.25
C ASN A 255 38.89 21.99 -0.78
N LEU A 256 38.42 20.82 -0.33
CA LEU A 256 38.61 20.32 1.05
C LEU A 256 39.57 19.13 1.11
N SER A 257 39.42 18.15 0.21
CA SER A 257 40.14 16.87 0.26
C SER A 257 41.68 16.98 0.37
N PRO A 258 42.38 17.96 -0.23
CA PRO A 258 43.83 18.08 -0.07
C PRO A 258 44.24 18.32 1.39
N PHE A 259 43.44 19.08 2.15
CA PHE A 259 43.79 19.49 3.52
C PHE A 259 43.46 18.45 4.59
N VAL A 260 42.86 17.32 4.22
CA VAL A 260 42.34 16.34 5.17
C VAL A 260 43.45 15.42 5.67
N ILE A 261 43.58 15.38 7.00
CA ILE A 261 44.41 14.41 7.73
C ILE A 261 43.50 13.58 8.62
N TYR A 262 43.31 12.31 8.27
CA TYR A 262 42.53 11.34 9.04
C TYR A 262 43.43 10.61 10.05
N CYS A 263 42.93 10.49 11.28
CA CYS A 263 43.49 9.68 12.35
C CYS A 263 42.38 8.84 13.01
N ARG A 264 42.66 7.57 13.29
CA ARG A 264 41.67 6.66 13.90
C ARG A 264 41.54 6.81 15.41
N SER A 265 42.52 7.42 16.08
CA SER A 265 42.61 7.44 17.55
C SER A 265 42.99 8.81 18.06
N ALA A 266 42.17 9.37 18.95
CA ALA A 266 42.44 10.63 19.61
C ALA A 266 43.75 10.59 20.43
N THR A 267 44.01 9.50 21.16
CA THR A 267 45.26 9.35 21.94
C THR A 267 46.53 9.37 21.09
N GLN A 268 46.46 8.81 19.87
CA GLN A 268 47.58 8.83 18.93
C GLN A 268 47.82 10.25 18.40
N PHE A 269 46.75 11.03 18.19
CA PHE A 269 46.88 12.43 17.80
C PHE A 269 47.43 13.31 18.92
N GLU A 270 46.89 13.20 20.15
CA GLU A 270 47.33 14.01 21.31
C GLU A 270 48.84 13.91 21.57
N SER A 271 49.41 12.71 21.40
CA SER A 271 50.83 12.43 21.64
C SER A 271 51.74 12.63 20.41
N SER A 272 51.18 13.12 19.29
CA SER A 272 51.89 13.18 18.01
C SER A 272 52.78 14.40 17.84
N VAL A 273 53.75 14.26 16.91
CA VAL A 273 54.55 15.40 16.43
C VAL A 273 53.68 16.39 15.67
N LEU A 274 52.69 15.91 14.91
CA LEU A 274 51.74 16.73 14.15
C LEU A 274 50.97 17.71 15.05
N MET A 275 50.48 17.25 16.20
CA MET A 275 49.79 18.13 17.16
C MET A 275 50.68 19.27 17.64
N ASN A 276 51.97 19.00 17.88
CA ASN A 276 52.92 20.05 18.25
C ASN A 276 53.20 21.00 17.08
N GLU A 277 53.38 20.50 15.86
CA GLU A 277 53.63 21.35 14.68
C GLU A 277 52.46 22.29 14.36
N ILE A 278 51.21 21.83 14.52
CA ILE A 278 50.01 22.67 14.39
C ILE A 278 50.02 23.83 15.39
N ARG A 279 50.53 23.61 16.61
CA ARG A 279 50.59 24.64 17.66
C ARG A 279 51.66 25.72 17.44
N PHE A 280 52.71 25.42 16.67
CA PHE A 280 53.86 26.31 16.49
C PHE A 280 53.93 27.00 15.12
N ASN A 281 53.00 26.70 14.19
CA ASN A 281 53.01 27.26 12.83
C ASN A 281 51.66 27.89 12.46
N ASP A 282 51.57 29.22 12.57
CA ASP A 282 50.35 30.01 12.29
C ASP A 282 49.92 30.01 10.81
N ASN A 283 50.80 29.55 9.91
CA ASN A 283 50.55 29.52 8.47
C ASN A 283 49.93 28.20 7.97
N LEU A 284 49.76 27.21 8.84
CA LEU A 284 49.31 25.87 8.46
C LEU A 284 47.80 25.83 8.17
N PHE A 285 47.41 25.19 7.07
CA PHE A 285 46.02 24.87 6.72
C PHE A 285 45.80 23.36 6.81
N ALA A 286 44.87 22.92 7.66
CA ALA A 286 44.55 21.50 7.81
C ALA A 286 43.11 21.28 8.29
N ILE A 287 42.51 20.18 7.82
CA ILE A 287 41.27 19.61 8.33
C ILE A 287 41.65 18.28 9.00
N VAL A 288 41.74 18.29 10.33
CA VAL A 288 42.08 17.09 11.10
C VAL A 288 40.79 16.33 11.41
N VAL A 289 40.69 15.10 10.92
CA VAL A 289 39.58 14.19 11.21
C VAL A 289 40.04 13.14 12.21
N ILE A 290 39.44 13.13 13.39
CA ILE A 290 39.75 12.18 14.46
C ILE A 290 38.54 11.28 14.68
N ASP A 291 38.68 10.02 14.28
CA ASP A 291 37.68 8.98 14.51
C ASP A 291 37.77 8.43 15.93
N GLU A 292 36.69 7.81 16.42
CA GLU A 292 36.57 7.23 17.76
C GLU A 292 37.09 8.18 18.87
N CYS A 293 36.76 9.47 18.77
CA CYS A 293 37.24 10.53 19.67
C CYS A 293 36.26 10.74 20.84
N ASP A 294 36.60 10.21 22.01
CA ASP A 294 35.78 10.33 23.21
C ASP A 294 35.66 11.79 23.71
N PRO A 295 34.65 12.10 24.53
CA PRO A 295 34.41 13.45 25.08
C PRO A 295 35.63 14.11 25.75
N ASP A 296 36.40 13.33 26.53
CA ASP A 296 37.53 13.87 27.28
C ASP A 296 38.68 14.23 26.34
N SER A 297 39.01 13.34 25.40
CA SER A 297 40.03 13.60 24.38
C SER A 297 39.62 14.74 23.45
N ARG A 298 38.34 14.79 23.06
CA ARG A 298 37.76 15.91 22.30
C ARG A 298 37.99 17.23 23.02
N ALA A 299 37.63 17.31 24.31
CA ALA A 299 37.76 18.54 25.10
C ALA A 299 39.22 18.99 25.21
N ARG A 300 40.15 18.06 25.48
CA ARG A 300 41.59 18.37 25.54
C ARG A 300 42.14 18.85 24.20
N ILE A 301 41.86 18.13 23.11
CA ILE A 301 42.33 18.49 21.77
C ILE A 301 41.77 19.84 21.35
N TRP A 302 40.47 20.08 21.57
CA TRP A 302 39.84 21.34 21.20
C TRP A 302 40.35 22.51 22.04
N HIS A 303 40.53 22.32 23.36
CA HIS A 303 41.11 23.35 24.22
C HIS A 303 42.49 23.81 23.73
N GLU A 304 43.31 22.87 23.28
CA GLU A 304 44.59 23.21 22.67
C GLU A 304 44.37 23.93 21.33
N LEU A 305 43.52 23.46 20.43
CA LEU A 305 43.41 24.00 19.06
C LEU A 305 42.60 25.31 18.91
N GLN A 306 41.60 25.56 19.76
CA GLN A 306 40.60 26.63 19.60
C GLN A 306 41.16 28.06 19.63
N HIS A 307 42.38 28.25 20.14
CA HIS A 307 43.04 29.55 20.24
C HIS A 307 44.08 29.80 19.14
N TYR A 308 44.29 28.82 18.26
CA TYR A 308 45.20 28.92 17.13
C TYR A 308 44.45 29.34 15.84
N SER A 309 45.19 29.44 14.73
CA SER A 309 44.73 30.01 13.46
C SER A 309 43.36 29.47 12.96
N PRO A 310 42.44 30.32 12.43
CA PRO A 310 41.15 29.90 11.84
C PRO A 310 41.28 28.96 10.63
N ARG A 311 42.52 28.70 10.22
CA ARG A 311 42.95 27.84 9.11
C ARG A 311 43.04 26.36 9.51
N ILE A 312 42.96 26.05 10.81
CA ILE A 312 42.91 24.69 11.35
C ILE A 312 41.47 24.34 11.71
N LYS A 313 40.99 23.23 11.15
CA LYS A 313 39.61 22.74 11.34
C LYS A 313 39.66 21.35 11.92
N LEU A 314 38.83 21.12 12.92
CA LEU A 314 38.75 19.83 13.60
C LEU A 314 37.42 19.17 13.29
N ILE A 315 37.45 17.91 12.87
CA ILE A 315 36.29 17.03 12.82
C ILE A 315 36.54 15.90 13.81
N THR A 316 35.64 15.71 14.77
CA THR A 316 35.70 14.54 15.67
C THR A 316 34.47 13.67 15.48
N ILE A 317 34.67 12.36 15.39
CA ILE A 317 33.61 11.37 15.20
C ILE A 317 33.48 10.51 16.45
N TYR A 318 32.25 10.29 16.94
CA TYR A 318 32.01 9.41 18.09
C TYR A 318 30.62 8.77 18.06
N ASN A 319 30.36 7.81 18.94
CA ASN A 319 29.07 7.10 19.00
C ASN A 319 28.07 7.74 19.97
N ASP A 320 28.54 8.26 21.10
CA ASP A 320 27.67 8.70 22.19
C ASP A 320 27.21 10.15 22.01
N TYR A 321 25.99 10.44 22.46
CA TYR A 321 25.45 11.80 22.46
C TYR A 321 26.21 12.68 23.44
N GLU A 322 26.61 13.85 22.95
CA GLU A 322 27.15 14.92 23.77
C GLU A 322 26.80 16.23 23.05
N GLU A 323 25.98 17.07 23.66
CA GLU A 323 25.75 18.44 23.20
C GLU A 323 26.03 19.39 24.37
N ILE A 324 27.16 20.07 24.28
CA ILE A 324 27.58 21.07 25.27
C ILE A 324 27.42 22.44 24.63
N PRO A 325 26.74 23.39 25.31
CA PRO A 325 26.66 24.78 24.84
C PRO A 325 28.06 25.36 24.59
N GLY A 326 28.32 25.84 23.38
CA GLY A 326 29.60 26.42 22.98
C GLY A 326 29.78 26.55 21.47
N ASP A 327 30.99 26.91 21.03
CA ASP A 327 31.33 27.23 19.63
C ASP A 327 31.59 25.98 18.74
N ILE A 328 31.06 24.81 19.14
CA ILE A 328 31.23 23.53 18.41
C ILE A 328 29.97 23.28 17.56
N ALA A 329 30.15 22.96 16.28
CA ALA A 329 29.06 22.56 15.40
C ALA A 329 28.74 21.07 15.59
N TYR A 330 27.66 20.77 16.30
CA TYR A 330 27.19 19.40 16.54
C TYR A 330 26.26 18.93 15.42
N HIS A 331 26.59 17.77 14.84
CA HIS A 331 25.83 17.16 13.76
C HIS A 331 25.50 15.69 14.06
N VAL A 332 24.20 15.40 14.12
CA VAL A 332 23.69 14.03 14.27
C VAL A 332 23.64 13.36 12.91
N THR A 333 24.20 12.16 12.79
CA THR A 333 24.08 11.36 11.57
C THR A 333 22.71 10.68 11.54
N PRO A 334 21.84 11.02 10.56
CA PRO A 334 20.52 10.41 10.47
C PRO A 334 20.61 8.96 9.95
N PRO A 335 19.70 8.06 10.38
CA PRO A 335 19.56 6.74 9.80
C PRO A 335 19.20 6.82 8.32
N LEU A 336 19.54 5.77 7.54
CA LEU A 336 19.04 5.65 6.18
C LEU A 336 17.57 5.24 6.19
N GLU A 337 16.79 5.76 5.24
CA GLU A 337 15.42 5.31 5.08
C GLU A 337 15.38 3.90 4.48
N ARG A 338 14.22 3.24 4.61
CA ARG A 338 14.03 1.86 4.17
C ARG A 338 14.39 1.67 2.69
N GLU A 339 14.13 2.65 1.84
CA GLU A 339 14.43 2.59 0.42
C GLU A 339 15.95 2.53 0.15
N GLN A 340 16.78 3.34 0.82
CA GLN A 340 18.23 3.30 0.60
C GLN A 340 18.83 1.98 1.12
N ILE A 341 18.37 1.48 2.27
CA ILE A 341 18.78 0.16 2.78
C ILE A 341 18.41 -0.95 1.78
N ARG A 342 17.19 -0.91 1.25
CA ARG A 342 16.73 -1.84 0.22
C ARG A 342 17.60 -1.76 -1.03
N ASN A 343 17.96 -0.56 -1.47
CA ASN A 343 18.84 -0.35 -2.63
C ASN A 343 20.24 -0.90 -2.41
N ILE A 344 20.82 -0.77 -1.20
CA ILE A 344 22.08 -1.43 -0.83
C ILE A 344 21.98 -2.96 -1.05
N ILE A 345 20.90 -3.57 -0.54
CA ILE A 345 20.70 -5.02 -0.62
C ILE A 345 20.47 -5.48 -2.08
N ILE A 346 19.74 -4.71 -2.89
CA ILE A 346 19.45 -5.04 -4.28
C ILE A 346 20.68 -4.86 -5.17
N GLN A 347 21.31 -3.68 -5.13
CA GLN A 347 22.31 -3.28 -6.11
C GLN A 347 23.65 -3.99 -5.88
N GLU A 348 24.10 -4.06 -4.64
CA GLU A 348 25.41 -4.64 -4.31
C GLU A 348 25.38 -6.17 -4.28
N TYR A 349 24.32 -6.75 -3.72
CA TYR A 349 24.23 -8.19 -3.47
C TYR A 349 23.31 -8.93 -4.43
N LYS A 350 22.71 -8.22 -5.40
CA LYS A 350 21.83 -8.77 -6.45
C LYS A 350 20.64 -9.57 -5.89
N ILE A 351 20.13 -9.14 -4.73
CA ILE A 351 18.95 -9.75 -4.11
C ILE A 351 17.68 -9.21 -4.79
N PRO A 352 16.70 -10.09 -5.11
CA PRO A 352 15.46 -9.66 -5.76
C PRO A 352 14.69 -8.58 -4.96
N PRO A 353 14.08 -7.59 -5.65
CA PRO A 353 13.38 -6.48 -5.01
C PRO A 353 12.25 -6.90 -4.04
N ASP A 354 11.59 -8.02 -4.30
CA ASP A 354 10.52 -8.59 -3.48
C ASP A 354 11.02 -9.22 -2.16
N GLN A 355 12.31 -9.58 -2.09
CA GLN A 355 12.93 -10.10 -0.86
C GLN A 355 13.64 -9.01 -0.06
N ALA A 356 14.15 -7.97 -0.72
CA ALA A 356 14.94 -6.92 -0.09
C ALA A 356 14.19 -6.18 1.03
N ASP A 357 12.87 -5.99 0.91
CA ASP A 357 12.05 -5.31 1.91
C ASP A 357 12.03 -5.99 3.28
N ARG A 358 12.05 -7.34 3.30
CA ARG A 358 12.15 -8.14 4.54
C ARG A 358 13.48 -7.92 5.25
N TRP A 359 14.56 -7.88 4.49
CA TRP A 359 15.91 -7.74 5.03
C TRP A 359 16.21 -6.30 5.45
N ALA A 360 15.64 -5.32 4.74
CA ALA A 360 15.77 -3.91 5.10
C ALA A 360 15.21 -3.60 6.48
N GLU A 361 14.10 -4.25 6.86
CA GLU A 361 13.49 -4.14 8.19
C GLU A 361 14.43 -4.58 9.32
N LEU A 362 15.28 -5.59 9.07
CA LEU A 362 16.25 -6.05 10.07
C LEU A 362 17.38 -5.06 10.34
N CYS A 363 17.63 -4.15 9.40
CA CYS A 363 18.75 -3.23 9.42
C CYS A 363 18.48 -1.96 10.22
N ASP A 364 17.20 -1.58 10.40
CA ASP A 364 16.76 -0.38 11.12
C ASP A 364 17.55 0.89 10.73
N GLY A 365 17.73 1.10 9.42
CA GLY A 365 18.46 2.24 8.86
C GLY A 365 19.98 2.16 8.94
N SER A 366 20.56 1.07 9.45
CA SER A 366 22.01 0.85 9.53
C SER A 366 22.61 0.27 8.23
N PRO A 367 23.36 1.05 7.42
CA PRO A 367 24.00 0.55 6.20
C PRO A 367 25.01 -0.56 6.50
N ARG A 368 25.70 -0.49 7.65
CA ARG A 368 26.68 -1.51 8.03
C ARG A 368 25.99 -2.86 8.26
N VAL A 369 24.81 -2.88 8.89
CA VAL A 369 24.02 -4.11 9.05
C VAL A 369 23.50 -4.60 7.70
N ALA A 370 23.06 -3.70 6.82
CA ALA A 370 22.64 -4.04 5.47
C ALA A 370 23.73 -4.75 4.66
N HIS A 371 24.98 -4.28 4.75
CA HIS A 371 26.11 -4.96 4.12
C HIS A 371 26.43 -6.33 4.73
N VAL A 372 26.30 -6.48 6.05
CA VAL A 372 26.48 -7.79 6.72
C VAL A 372 25.41 -8.78 6.27
N ILE A 373 24.14 -8.38 6.31
CA ILE A 373 23.00 -9.20 5.89
C ILE A 373 23.13 -9.54 4.40
N GLY A 374 23.35 -8.55 3.53
CA GLY A 374 23.51 -8.77 2.10
C GLY A 374 24.66 -9.71 1.75
N TRP A 375 25.81 -9.56 2.42
CA TRP A 375 26.96 -10.45 2.21
C TRP A 375 26.66 -11.88 2.66
N ASN A 376 26.01 -12.06 3.82
CA ASN A 376 25.66 -13.38 4.33
C ASN A 376 24.55 -14.04 3.50
N LEU A 377 23.58 -13.29 2.97
CA LEU A 377 22.58 -13.85 2.05
C LEU A 377 23.20 -14.51 0.81
N VAL A 378 24.35 -14.00 0.34
CA VAL A 378 25.08 -14.55 -0.80
C VAL A 378 26.04 -15.68 -0.39
N ASN A 379 26.78 -15.50 0.72
CA ASN A 379 27.91 -16.37 1.06
C ASN A 379 27.63 -17.39 2.18
N HIS A 380 26.67 -17.09 3.06
CA HIS A 380 26.28 -17.86 4.25
C HIS A 380 24.74 -17.81 4.46
N PRO A 381 23.93 -18.21 3.46
CA PRO A 381 22.47 -18.07 3.52
C PRO A 381 21.79 -18.82 4.68
N GLU A 382 22.50 -19.76 5.31
CA GLU A 382 22.10 -20.49 6.50
C GLU A 382 22.28 -19.73 7.83
N ASP A 383 23.13 -18.69 7.88
CA ASP A 383 23.35 -17.84 9.06
C ASP A 383 23.51 -16.38 8.60
N VAL A 384 22.36 -15.71 8.42
CA VAL A 384 22.32 -14.33 7.92
C VAL A 384 22.92 -13.34 8.93
N LEU A 385 23.02 -13.71 10.21
CA LEU A 385 23.55 -12.89 11.30
C LEU A 385 25.02 -13.19 11.62
N LYS A 386 25.70 -14.00 10.80
CA LYS A 386 27.10 -14.34 11.00
C LYS A 386 27.98 -13.10 11.08
N PRO A 387 28.80 -12.93 12.13
CA PRO A 387 29.70 -11.79 12.23
C PRO A 387 30.76 -11.83 11.11
N PRO A 388 31.14 -10.67 10.52
CA PRO A 388 32.24 -10.61 9.56
C PRO A 388 33.56 -11.14 10.13
N SER A 389 34.38 -11.76 9.28
CA SER A 389 35.69 -12.32 9.68
C SER A 389 36.71 -11.28 10.13
N THR A 390 36.52 -10.01 9.76
CA THR A 390 37.46 -8.91 10.05
C THR A 390 37.12 -8.16 11.34
N VAL A 391 35.83 -7.93 11.63
CA VAL A 391 35.36 -7.15 12.80
C VAL A 391 34.02 -7.71 13.27
N ASN A 392 33.95 -8.11 14.56
CA ASN A 392 32.68 -8.48 15.18
C ASN A 392 31.83 -7.23 15.45
N ILE A 393 30.92 -6.93 14.53
CA ILE A 393 30.01 -5.78 14.62
C ILE A 393 29.10 -5.85 15.86
N TRP A 394 28.64 -7.05 16.21
CA TRP A 394 27.70 -7.26 17.33
C TRP A 394 28.36 -6.93 18.68
N ASP A 395 29.61 -7.36 18.88
CA ASP A 395 30.36 -7.01 20.09
C ASP A 395 30.64 -5.50 20.18
N ARG A 396 30.84 -4.82 19.05
CA ARG A 396 31.04 -3.35 19.05
C ARG A 396 29.81 -2.59 19.52
N TYR A 397 28.61 -3.02 19.12
CA TYR A 397 27.37 -2.44 19.66
C TYR A 397 27.30 -2.58 21.18
N ILE A 398 27.82 -3.65 21.78
CA ILE A 398 27.74 -3.86 23.23
C ILE A 398 28.86 -3.09 23.97
N ALA A 399 30.08 -3.12 23.42
CA ALA A 399 31.29 -2.66 24.08
C ALA A 399 31.43 -1.13 24.17
N ALA A 400 30.89 -0.34 23.25
CA ALA A 400 30.91 1.13 23.31
C ALA A 400 32.29 1.82 23.33
N GLY A 401 33.38 1.07 23.12
CA GLY A 401 34.76 1.55 23.32
C GLY A 401 35.45 0.96 24.55
N ASP A 402 34.70 0.34 25.48
CA ASP A 402 35.27 -0.49 26.54
C ASP A 402 35.95 -1.74 25.96
N ALA A 403 36.87 -2.34 26.72
CA ALA A 403 37.45 -3.61 26.35
C ALA A 403 36.34 -4.68 26.22
N PRO A 404 36.28 -5.49 25.13
CA PRO A 404 35.17 -6.41 24.85
C PRO A 404 34.85 -7.45 25.95
N ARG A 405 35.78 -7.65 26.89
CA ARG A 405 35.70 -8.58 28.02
C ARG A 405 35.82 -7.86 29.38
N SER A 406 35.59 -6.55 29.43
CA SER A 406 35.49 -5.82 30.69
C SER A 406 34.24 -6.26 31.46
N GLU A 407 34.26 -6.15 32.78
CA GLU A 407 33.09 -6.44 33.63
C GLU A 407 31.87 -5.61 33.21
N LYS A 408 32.09 -4.33 32.87
CA LYS A 408 31.04 -3.42 32.37
C LYS A 408 30.41 -3.95 31.07
N THR A 409 31.22 -4.40 30.11
CA THR A 409 30.72 -4.98 28.85
C THR A 409 29.97 -6.29 29.07
N GLU A 410 30.44 -7.16 29.96
CA GLU A 410 29.75 -8.41 30.29
C GLU A 410 28.40 -8.16 30.98
N GLN A 411 28.31 -7.19 31.90
CA GLN A 411 27.04 -6.80 32.52
C GLN A 411 26.04 -6.27 31.48
N ARG A 412 26.46 -5.37 30.59
CA ARG A 412 25.61 -4.88 29.49
C ARG A 412 25.15 -6.02 28.59
N ARG A 413 26.06 -6.94 28.23
CA ARG A 413 25.73 -8.12 27.41
C ARG A 413 24.67 -8.98 28.09
N LEU A 414 24.82 -9.22 29.39
CA LEU A 414 23.85 -9.99 30.16
C LEU A 414 22.47 -9.33 30.15
N VAL A 415 22.40 -8.04 30.47
CA VAL A 415 21.14 -7.27 30.44
C VAL A 415 20.50 -7.36 29.07
N LEU A 416 21.23 -7.03 28.00
CA LEU A 416 20.74 -7.08 26.63
C LEU A 416 20.25 -8.47 26.21
N GLN A 417 20.90 -9.55 26.65
CA GLN A 417 20.47 -10.92 26.35
C GLN A 417 19.13 -11.28 27.03
N TYR A 418 18.87 -10.78 28.24
CA TYR A 418 17.57 -10.98 28.92
C TYR A 418 16.48 -10.11 28.31
N LEU A 419 16.76 -8.84 28.03
CA LEU A 419 15.82 -7.96 27.31
C LEU A 419 15.46 -8.55 25.95
N ALA A 420 16.43 -9.17 25.27
CA ALA A 420 16.25 -9.76 23.95
C ALA A 420 15.23 -10.91 23.92
N LEU A 421 14.94 -11.56 25.06
CA LEU A 421 13.90 -12.60 25.15
C LEU A 421 12.52 -12.12 24.72
N PHE A 422 12.27 -10.82 24.86
CA PHE A 422 10.99 -10.21 24.55
C PHE A 422 11.12 -9.35 23.29
N LYS A 423 10.10 -9.36 22.43
CA LYS A 423 10.03 -8.46 21.28
C LYS A 423 10.15 -6.99 21.70
N ARG A 424 9.49 -6.61 22.79
CA ARG A 424 9.56 -5.33 23.49
C ARG A 424 9.32 -5.53 24.98
N PHE A 425 9.46 -4.48 25.79
CA PHE A 425 9.10 -4.49 27.20
C PHE A 425 8.75 -3.08 27.69
N GLY A 426 7.79 -2.97 28.60
CA GLY A 426 7.43 -1.71 29.25
C GLY A 426 8.50 -1.25 30.24
N TYR A 427 8.85 0.03 30.18
CA TYR A 427 9.97 0.65 30.90
C TYR A 427 9.55 1.80 31.80
N LYS A 428 8.63 2.64 31.34
CA LYS A 428 8.15 3.81 32.08
C LYS A 428 6.67 3.62 32.42
N GLY A 429 6.25 4.17 33.56
CA GLY A 429 4.86 4.14 33.99
C GLY A 429 3.92 4.64 32.88
N PRO A 430 2.77 4.00 32.65
CA PRO A 430 2.11 3.03 33.54
C PRO A 430 2.48 1.55 33.31
N VAL A 431 3.54 1.23 32.54
CA VAL A 431 3.91 -0.15 32.16
C VAL A 431 5.30 -0.58 32.65
N ASP A 432 5.82 0.06 33.70
CA ASP A 432 7.18 -0.20 34.23
C ASP A 432 7.30 -1.47 35.07
N ASP A 433 6.18 -2.10 35.44
CA ASP A 433 6.13 -3.41 36.10
C ASP A 433 6.85 -4.50 35.30
N GLU A 434 6.74 -4.43 33.97
CA GLU A 434 7.41 -5.33 33.03
C GLU A 434 8.95 -5.27 33.17
N THR A 435 9.52 -4.06 33.32
CA THR A 435 10.96 -3.88 33.53
C THR A 435 11.40 -4.38 34.90
N GLN A 436 10.59 -4.20 35.95
CA GLN A 436 10.90 -4.69 37.30
C GLN A 436 11.01 -6.22 37.34
N ILE A 437 10.11 -6.91 36.62
CA ILE A 437 10.15 -8.37 36.45
C ILE A 437 11.46 -8.79 35.78
N ILE A 438 11.84 -8.16 34.66
CA ILE A 438 13.05 -8.52 33.93
C ILE A 438 14.32 -8.24 34.76
N ALA A 439 14.37 -7.12 35.46
CA ALA A 439 15.49 -6.79 36.35
C ALA A 439 15.68 -7.84 37.45
N SER A 440 14.58 -8.32 38.04
CA SER A 440 14.61 -9.39 39.05
C SER A 440 15.19 -10.70 38.49
N MET A 441 14.86 -11.05 37.24
CA MET A 441 15.43 -12.23 36.56
C MET A 441 16.94 -12.08 36.30
N ILE A 442 17.39 -10.86 35.98
CA ILE A 442 18.80 -10.56 35.74
C ILE A 442 19.59 -10.60 37.05
N GLU A 443 19.03 -10.06 38.13
CA GLU A 443 19.64 -10.08 39.46
C GLU A 443 19.81 -11.52 39.99
N GLU A 444 18.81 -12.41 39.76
CA GLU A 444 18.94 -13.84 40.08
C GLU A 444 20.10 -14.50 39.30
N ALA A 445 20.30 -14.11 38.04
CA ALA A 445 21.36 -14.63 37.19
C ALA A 445 22.75 -14.04 37.52
N ASN A 446 22.80 -12.78 37.95
CA ASN A 446 24.00 -12.09 38.41
C ASN A 446 23.66 -11.09 39.53
N PRO A 447 23.90 -11.45 40.81
CA PRO A 447 23.60 -10.61 41.96
C PRO A 447 24.36 -9.27 42.02
N GLN A 448 25.37 -9.05 41.17
CA GLN A 448 26.05 -7.76 41.07
C GLN A 448 25.24 -6.72 40.29
N ILE A 449 24.24 -7.13 39.51
CA ILE A 449 23.35 -6.23 38.76
C ILE A 449 22.10 -5.99 39.60
N THR A 450 22.24 -5.12 40.61
CA THR A 450 21.12 -4.62 41.41
C THR A 450 20.17 -3.77 40.57
N TRP A 451 19.00 -3.42 41.09
CA TRP A 451 18.05 -2.51 40.42
C TRP A 451 18.70 -1.19 39.97
N ASP A 452 19.45 -0.52 40.83
CA ASP A 452 20.12 0.74 40.49
C ASP A 452 21.13 0.55 39.36
N ARG A 453 21.92 -0.54 39.43
CA ARG A 453 22.90 -0.87 38.39
C ARG A 453 22.23 -1.21 37.06
N PHE A 454 21.10 -1.91 37.11
CA PHE A 454 20.28 -2.19 35.93
C PHE A 454 19.75 -0.89 35.31
N GLN A 455 19.22 0.04 36.10
CA GLN A 455 18.74 1.34 35.62
C GLN A 455 19.86 2.18 34.98
N GLU A 456 21.06 2.19 35.57
CA GLU A 456 22.24 2.81 34.96
C GLU A 456 22.56 2.21 33.59
N ILE A 457 22.51 0.88 33.46
CA ILE A 457 22.76 0.18 32.20
C ILE A 457 21.67 0.51 31.17
N ILE A 458 20.38 0.52 31.56
CA ILE A 458 19.29 0.89 30.65
C ILE A 458 19.45 2.33 30.17
N TYR A 459 19.73 3.28 31.07
CA TYR A 459 19.97 4.67 30.71
C TYR A 459 21.11 4.79 29.69
N GLU A 460 22.24 4.11 29.95
CA GLU A 460 23.37 4.10 29.01
C GLU A 460 22.98 3.52 27.64
N LEU A 461 22.23 2.41 27.61
CA LEU A 461 21.79 1.77 26.36
C LEU A 461 20.78 2.64 25.59
N LYS A 462 19.97 3.46 26.26
CA LYS A 462 19.05 4.44 25.64
C LYS A 462 19.80 5.63 25.05
N GLU A 463 20.75 6.21 25.79
CA GLU A 463 21.60 7.31 25.28
C GLU A 463 22.37 6.87 24.02
N ARG A 464 22.78 5.60 24.00
CA ARG A 464 23.47 4.96 22.87
C ARG A 464 22.53 4.48 21.76
N ARG A 465 21.22 4.69 21.94
CA ARG A 465 20.12 4.27 21.06
C ARG A 465 20.13 2.79 20.68
N ILE A 466 20.65 1.92 21.54
CA ILE A 466 20.51 0.46 21.41
C ILE A 466 19.14 0.03 21.93
N LEU A 467 18.61 0.76 22.91
CA LEU A 467 17.22 0.70 23.32
C LEU A 467 16.49 1.94 22.81
N GLN A 468 15.40 1.74 22.09
CA GLN A 468 14.55 2.81 21.57
C GLN A 468 13.12 2.69 22.10
N GLY A 469 12.42 3.82 22.15
CA GLY A 469 11.08 3.97 22.73
C GLY A 469 11.06 4.87 23.98
N GLU A 470 9.89 5.40 24.29
CA GLU A 470 9.69 6.21 25.49
C GLU A 470 9.14 5.37 26.65
N PHE A 471 7.99 4.75 26.45
CA PHE A 471 7.28 3.96 27.46
C PHE A 471 7.55 2.47 27.32
N THR A 472 7.64 2.01 26.08
CA THR A 472 7.95 0.61 25.74
C THR A 472 9.26 0.57 24.96
N LEU A 473 10.25 -0.13 25.49
CA LEU A 473 11.57 -0.24 24.88
C LEU A 473 11.72 -1.49 24.02
N TYR A 474 12.53 -1.39 22.98
CA TYR A 474 12.96 -2.51 22.14
C TYR A 474 14.44 -2.39 21.77
N VAL A 475 15.06 -3.53 21.47
CA VAL A 475 16.47 -3.59 21.06
C VAL A 475 16.60 -3.30 19.57
N THR A 476 17.47 -2.37 19.22
CA THR A 476 17.81 -2.00 17.84
C THR A 476 19.32 -2.17 17.57
N PRO A 477 19.72 -2.49 16.32
CA PRO A 477 18.87 -2.91 15.21
C PRO A 477 18.23 -4.28 15.45
N LYS A 478 17.14 -4.60 14.76
CA LYS A 478 16.43 -5.87 14.94
C LYS A 478 17.33 -7.09 14.72
N ALA A 479 18.33 -6.98 13.84
CA ALA A 479 19.36 -8.01 13.67
C ALA A 479 20.21 -8.25 14.94
N LEU A 480 20.56 -7.19 15.68
CA LEU A 480 21.26 -7.31 16.97
C LEU A 480 20.36 -7.99 18.01
N HIS A 481 19.08 -7.62 18.05
CA HIS A 481 18.08 -8.23 18.93
C HIS A 481 18.01 -9.75 18.74
N ILE A 482 17.84 -10.21 17.50
CA ILE A 482 17.77 -11.65 17.18
C ILE A 482 19.09 -12.35 17.55
N LYS A 483 20.24 -11.72 17.29
CA LYS A 483 21.55 -12.30 17.65
C LYS A 483 21.70 -12.48 19.17
N LEU A 484 21.29 -11.49 19.96
CA LEU A 484 21.32 -11.54 21.42
C LEU A 484 20.36 -12.61 21.97
N TRP A 485 19.18 -12.73 21.36
CA TRP A 485 18.19 -13.76 21.69
C TRP A 485 18.77 -15.17 21.47
N ALA A 486 19.38 -15.42 20.31
CA ALA A 486 20.00 -16.71 20.00
C ALA A 486 21.13 -17.06 20.98
N GLN A 487 22.00 -16.09 21.30
CA GLN A 487 23.09 -16.28 22.27
C GLN A 487 22.60 -16.57 23.70
N TRP A 488 21.44 -16.06 24.08
CA TRP A 488 20.87 -16.37 25.39
C TRP A 488 20.55 -17.87 25.49
N TRP A 489 19.89 -18.43 24.47
CA TRP A 489 19.54 -19.86 24.42
C TRP A 489 20.77 -20.77 24.38
N GLU A 490 21.78 -20.43 23.58
CA GLU A 490 23.03 -21.20 23.51
C GLU A 490 23.74 -21.32 24.88
N ARG A 491 23.66 -20.27 25.70
CA ARG A 491 24.39 -20.20 26.99
C ARG A 491 23.56 -20.68 28.17
N ARG A 492 22.22 -20.55 28.13
CA ARG A 492 21.36 -20.65 29.32
C ARG A 492 20.15 -21.58 29.20
N SER A 493 19.90 -22.16 28.02
CA SER A 493 18.77 -23.09 27.79
C SER A 493 18.66 -24.24 28.80
N GLN A 494 19.79 -24.76 29.30
CA GLN A 494 19.82 -25.91 30.21
C GLN A 494 19.02 -25.74 31.52
N ARG A 495 18.82 -24.49 31.97
CA ARG A 495 18.06 -24.20 33.21
C ARG A 495 16.64 -23.68 32.93
N PHE A 496 16.23 -23.63 31.66
CA PHE A 496 14.94 -23.08 31.28
C PHE A 496 13.80 -24.06 31.58
N ASN A 497 12.75 -23.56 32.26
CA ASN A 497 11.49 -24.27 32.45
C ASN A 497 10.34 -23.38 31.96
N PHE A 498 9.61 -23.84 30.95
CA PHE A 498 8.59 -23.04 30.26
C PHE A 498 7.46 -22.57 31.19
N GLU A 499 6.89 -23.48 31.99
CA GLU A 499 5.76 -23.16 32.87
C GLU A 499 6.14 -22.16 33.96
N THR A 500 7.27 -22.38 34.63
CA THR A 500 7.75 -21.49 35.69
C THR A 500 8.12 -20.12 35.14
N PHE A 501 8.75 -20.08 33.96
CA PHE A 501 9.13 -18.81 33.32
C PHE A 501 7.89 -17.99 32.94
N ARG A 502 6.87 -18.63 32.34
CA ARG A 502 5.65 -17.97 31.90
C ARG A 502 4.83 -17.39 33.06
N GLN A 503 4.71 -18.11 34.18
CA GLN A 503 3.89 -17.69 35.32
C GLN A 503 4.37 -16.38 35.97
N ASN A 504 5.66 -16.06 35.81
CA ASN A 504 6.26 -14.85 36.38
C ASN A 504 6.12 -13.61 35.48
N LEU A 505 5.49 -13.73 34.31
CA LEU A 505 5.39 -12.66 33.32
C LEU A 505 3.98 -12.08 33.23
N THR A 506 3.88 -10.78 32.90
CA THR A 506 2.61 -10.16 32.52
C THR A 506 2.07 -10.76 31.22
N PRO A 507 0.74 -10.72 30.96
CA PRO A 507 0.17 -11.26 29.72
C PRO A 507 0.82 -10.72 28.45
N LYS A 508 1.21 -9.42 28.43
CA LYS A 508 1.85 -8.82 27.26
C LYS A 508 3.31 -9.24 27.09
N LEU A 509 4.08 -9.34 28.17
CA LEU A 509 5.44 -9.89 28.10
C LEU A 509 5.43 -11.34 27.60
N VAL A 510 4.44 -12.15 28.00
CA VAL A 510 4.26 -13.51 27.47
C VAL A 510 4.06 -13.49 25.95
N GLU A 511 3.19 -12.61 25.43
CA GLU A 511 3.01 -12.47 23.97
C GLU A 511 4.32 -12.11 23.26
N TRP A 512 5.06 -11.11 23.77
CA TRP A 512 6.30 -10.66 23.17
C TRP A 512 7.44 -11.68 23.29
N PHE A 513 7.43 -12.51 24.34
CA PHE A 513 8.32 -13.66 24.47
C PHE A 513 8.00 -14.70 23.39
N TYR A 514 6.72 -15.04 23.19
CA TYR A 514 6.27 -16.00 22.19
C TYR A 514 6.60 -15.58 20.76
N GLU A 515 6.44 -14.30 20.43
CA GLU A 515 6.76 -13.79 19.09
C GLU A 515 8.23 -14.00 18.71
N MET A 516 9.16 -13.96 19.69
CA MET A 516 10.58 -14.13 19.40
C MET A 516 10.93 -15.57 18.97
N PHE A 517 10.10 -16.57 19.27
CA PHE A 517 10.35 -17.95 18.85
C PHE A 517 10.30 -18.16 17.34
N GLN A 518 9.75 -17.24 16.55
CA GLN A 518 9.83 -17.31 15.09
C GLN A 518 11.29 -17.32 14.58
N TYR A 519 12.24 -16.83 15.40
CA TYR A 519 13.67 -16.82 15.10
C TYR A 519 14.44 -18.00 15.71
N ALA A 520 13.76 -19.02 16.26
CA ALA A 520 14.44 -20.13 16.92
C ALA A 520 15.40 -20.91 16.02
N ALA A 521 15.19 -20.88 14.69
CA ALA A 521 16.10 -21.50 13.72
C ALA A 521 17.54 -20.96 13.77
N GLU A 522 17.76 -19.78 14.36
CA GLU A 522 19.10 -19.17 14.50
C GLU A 522 19.91 -19.72 15.68
N SER A 523 19.37 -20.69 16.44
CA SER A 523 20.05 -21.33 17.57
C SER A 523 19.65 -22.79 17.68
N ASP A 524 20.62 -23.71 17.56
CA ASP A 524 20.38 -25.15 17.75
C ASP A 524 19.76 -25.46 19.12
N ALA A 525 20.18 -24.72 20.16
CA ALA A 525 19.62 -24.84 21.50
C ALA A 525 18.14 -24.41 21.54
N ALA A 526 17.78 -23.31 20.88
CA ALA A 526 16.40 -22.87 20.81
C ALA A 526 15.53 -23.81 19.96
N LEU A 527 16.05 -24.35 18.86
CA LEU A 527 15.37 -25.38 18.06
C LEU A 527 15.07 -26.63 18.89
N GLY A 528 16.00 -27.07 19.75
CA GLY A 528 15.75 -28.16 20.69
C GLY A 528 14.59 -27.87 21.64
N ILE A 529 14.52 -26.64 22.18
CA ILE A 529 13.39 -26.20 23.02
C ILE A 529 12.08 -26.17 22.23
N VAL A 530 12.09 -25.72 20.97
CA VAL A 530 10.91 -25.76 20.10
C VAL A 530 10.43 -27.20 19.88
N ASP A 531 11.34 -28.15 19.67
CA ASP A 531 11.01 -29.57 19.55
C ASP A 531 10.38 -30.14 20.82
N ASP A 532 10.88 -29.74 22.00
CA ASP A 532 10.30 -30.15 23.30
C ASP A 532 8.90 -29.55 23.51
N LEU A 533 8.72 -28.25 23.20
CA LEU A 533 7.44 -27.55 23.32
C LEU A 533 6.38 -28.11 22.36
N LEU A 534 6.77 -28.49 21.15
CA LEU A 534 5.89 -29.13 20.17
C LEU A 534 5.83 -30.65 20.34
N GLY A 535 6.53 -31.20 21.33
CA GLY A 535 6.60 -32.63 21.64
C GLY A 535 5.38 -33.14 22.43
N PRO A 536 5.30 -34.45 22.69
CA PRO A 536 4.18 -35.06 23.43
C PRO A 536 4.02 -34.60 24.88
N ASN A 537 5.09 -34.08 25.49
CA ASN A 537 5.09 -33.59 26.89
C ASN A 537 5.09 -32.05 26.95
N GLY A 538 4.87 -31.38 25.81
CA GLY A 538 4.84 -29.92 25.72
C GLY A 538 3.46 -29.34 26.08
N PRO A 539 3.31 -28.00 26.08
CA PRO A 539 2.07 -27.33 26.48
C PRO A 539 0.86 -27.62 25.55
N PHE A 540 1.07 -28.25 24.40
CA PHE A 540 0.01 -28.63 23.45
C PHE A 540 -0.48 -30.08 23.61
N GLN A 541 -0.08 -30.80 24.67
CA GLN A 541 -0.42 -32.21 24.87
C GLN A 541 -1.92 -32.48 25.05
N ASP A 542 -2.67 -31.57 25.69
CA ASP A 542 -4.07 -31.77 26.10
C ASP A 542 -5.08 -31.01 25.22
N ASP A 543 -4.66 -30.54 24.04
CA ASP A 543 -5.46 -29.79 23.05
C ASP A 543 -6.00 -28.41 23.49
N GLU A 544 -6.33 -28.21 24.77
CA GLU A 544 -6.97 -27.01 25.30
C GLU A 544 -6.17 -25.73 25.05
N TYR A 545 -4.85 -25.79 25.18
CA TYR A 545 -4.02 -24.61 24.97
C TYR A 545 -4.04 -24.14 23.51
N LEU A 546 -4.08 -25.07 22.54
CA LEU A 546 -4.21 -24.78 21.12
C LEU A 546 -5.56 -24.12 20.78
N LYS A 547 -6.60 -24.37 21.59
CA LYS A 547 -7.93 -23.77 21.40
C LYS A 547 -7.97 -22.28 21.78
N THR A 548 -7.07 -21.82 22.63
CA THR A 548 -7.00 -20.41 23.07
C THR A 548 -6.35 -19.51 22.01
N ARG A 549 -6.70 -18.21 21.99
CA ARG A 549 -6.02 -17.22 21.13
C ARG A 549 -4.52 -17.12 21.41
N LEU A 550 -4.12 -17.13 22.68
CA LEU A 550 -2.73 -16.98 23.09
C LEU A 550 -1.89 -18.22 22.68
N GLY A 551 -2.40 -19.43 22.94
CA GLY A 551 -1.67 -20.67 22.64
C GLY A 551 -1.59 -20.95 21.14
N SER A 552 -2.65 -20.70 20.37
CA SER A 552 -2.62 -20.83 18.91
C SER A 552 -1.68 -19.82 18.24
N ARG A 553 -1.62 -18.57 18.75
CA ARG A 553 -0.64 -17.57 18.29
C ARG A 553 0.80 -18.00 18.61
N PHE A 554 1.04 -18.55 19.80
CA PHE A 554 2.35 -19.11 20.14
C PHE A 554 2.72 -20.28 19.23
N PHE A 555 1.78 -21.20 18.99
CA PHE A 555 1.94 -22.30 18.06
C PHE A 555 2.32 -21.81 16.65
N SER A 556 1.69 -20.73 16.16
CA SER A 556 2.05 -20.12 14.88
C SER A 556 3.50 -19.60 14.86
N ALA A 557 3.99 -18.99 15.95
CA ALA A 557 5.38 -18.53 16.02
C ALA A 557 6.37 -19.71 16.01
N LEU A 558 6.06 -20.78 16.76
CA LEU A 558 6.85 -22.03 16.75
C LEU A 558 6.85 -22.71 15.37
N THR A 559 5.74 -22.60 14.63
CA THR A 559 5.61 -23.16 13.28
C THR A 559 6.58 -22.52 12.30
N GLU A 560 6.82 -21.21 12.38
CA GLU A 560 7.81 -20.54 11.52
C GLU A 560 9.23 -21.01 11.79
N ALA A 561 9.55 -21.32 13.05
CA ALA A 561 10.84 -21.86 13.41
C ALA A 561 11.03 -23.32 13.01
N ASN A 562 10.02 -24.18 13.22
CA ASN A 562 10.11 -25.61 12.93
C ASN A 562 8.76 -26.17 12.41
N PRO A 563 8.46 -26.00 11.12
CA PRO A 563 7.17 -26.42 10.55
C PRO A 563 6.99 -27.94 10.58
N LYS A 564 8.07 -28.72 10.55
CA LYS A 564 8.03 -30.19 10.63
C LYS A 564 7.56 -30.66 12.00
N SER A 565 8.08 -30.10 13.09
CA SER A 565 7.63 -30.45 14.44
C SER A 565 6.22 -29.93 14.71
N ALA A 566 5.87 -28.76 14.17
CA ALA A 566 4.53 -28.21 14.26
C ALA A 566 3.50 -29.12 13.58
N LEU A 567 3.78 -29.59 12.35
CA LEU A 567 2.93 -30.55 11.65
C LEU A 567 2.74 -31.84 12.46
N ARG A 568 3.82 -32.42 13.01
CA ARG A 568 3.72 -33.59 13.89
C ARG A 568 2.83 -33.33 15.11
N CYS A 569 2.85 -32.12 15.67
CA CYS A 569 1.96 -31.72 16.76
C CYS A 569 0.50 -31.65 16.30
N LEU A 570 0.22 -31.03 15.15
CA LEU A 570 -1.14 -30.96 14.60
C LEU A 570 -1.71 -32.34 14.26
N MET A 571 -0.88 -33.25 13.74
CA MET A 571 -1.28 -34.63 13.47
C MET A 571 -1.71 -35.40 14.74
N ARG A 572 -1.14 -35.07 15.90
CA ARG A 572 -1.51 -35.69 17.20
C ARG A 572 -2.68 -35.00 17.90
N THR A 573 -3.00 -33.77 17.49
CA THR A 573 -4.05 -32.94 18.07
C THR A 573 -5.23 -32.90 17.09
N ILE A 574 -5.37 -31.84 16.29
CA ILE A 574 -6.46 -31.66 15.32
C ILE A 574 -6.62 -32.83 14.33
N GLY A 575 -5.54 -33.55 14.02
CA GLY A 575 -5.57 -34.73 13.14
C GLY A 575 -6.27 -35.94 13.75
N THR A 576 -6.52 -35.93 15.06
CA THR A 576 -7.22 -36.99 15.80
C THR A 576 -8.63 -36.60 16.24
N TRP A 577 -8.98 -35.31 16.13
CA TRP A 577 -10.30 -34.81 16.53
C TRP A 577 -11.38 -35.29 15.57
N ASP A 578 -12.57 -35.53 16.12
CA ASP A 578 -13.75 -35.80 15.31
C ASP A 578 -14.32 -34.52 14.67
N ARG A 579 -15.27 -34.69 13.76
CA ARG A 579 -15.87 -33.59 13.00
C ARG A 579 -16.56 -32.56 13.91
N ASP A 580 -17.25 -33.01 14.96
CA ASP A 580 -17.99 -32.11 15.86
C ASP A 580 -17.04 -31.24 16.69
N THR A 581 -15.93 -31.81 17.14
CA THR A 581 -14.86 -31.09 17.83
C THR A 581 -14.21 -30.05 16.91
N LEU A 582 -13.94 -30.40 15.65
CA LEU A 582 -13.39 -29.47 14.66
C LEU A 582 -14.36 -28.33 14.32
N LEU A 583 -15.67 -28.59 14.31
CA LEU A 583 -16.72 -27.56 14.11
C LEU A 583 -16.81 -26.59 15.29
N GLN A 584 -16.60 -27.06 16.51
CA GLN A 584 -16.62 -26.22 17.72
C GLN A 584 -15.33 -25.42 17.92
N PHE A 585 -14.25 -25.74 17.19
CA PHE A 585 -12.98 -25.04 17.25
C PHE A 585 -13.08 -23.65 16.58
N THR A 586 -13.12 -22.58 17.37
CA THR A 586 -13.32 -21.20 16.89
C THR A 586 -12.13 -20.29 17.19
N GLU A 587 -11.85 -20.02 18.46
CA GLU A 587 -10.93 -18.95 18.89
C GLU A 587 -9.49 -19.13 18.36
N GLY A 588 -8.92 -20.33 18.44
CA GLY A 588 -7.58 -20.63 17.91
C GLY A 588 -7.52 -21.09 16.45
N ARG A 589 -8.67 -21.33 15.80
CA ARG A 589 -8.75 -21.98 14.48
C ARG A 589 -7.99 -21.23 13.41
N ARG A 590 -8.10 -19.90 13.43
CA ARG A 590 -7.49 -19.05 12.41
C ARG A 590 -5.96 -19.13 12.39
N TYR A 591 -5.33 -19.09 13.56
CA TYR A 591 -3.88 -19.23 13.68
C TYR A 591 -3.39 -20.62 13.26
N VAL A 592 -4.19 -21.67 13.49
CA VAL A 592 -3.89 -23.03 13.02
C VAL A 592 -4.01 -23.13 11.49
N ILE A 593 -5.03 -22.52 10.88
CA ILE A 593 -5.15 -22.44 9.41
C ILE A 593 -3.92 -21.72 8.83
N TRP A 594 -3.52 -20.58 9.39
CA TRP A 594 -2.31 -19.85 8.96
C TRP A 594 -1.03 -20.66 9.16
N ALA A 595 -0.93 -21.41 10.27
CA ALA A 595 0.19 -22.32 10.50
C ALA A 595 0.23 -23.44 9.43
N LEU A 596 -0.91 -24.06 9.11
CA LEU A 596 -1.00 -25.07 8.07
C LEU A 596 -0.69 -24.52 6.69
N GLU A 597 -1.08 -23.29 6.37
CA GLU A 597 -0.71 -22.63 5.11
C GLU A 597 0.81 -22.44 5.02
N LYS A 598 1.46 -22.01 6.12
CA LYS A 598 2.94 -21.90 6.22
C LYS A 598 3.63 -23.27 6.10
N ILE A 599 3.05 -24.32 6.66
CA ILE A 599 3.60 -25.68 6.59
C ILE A 599 3.46 -26.23 5.16
N ALA A 600 2.29 -26.07 4.53
CA ALA A 600 1.97 -26.62 3.21
C ALA A 600 2.84 -26.04 2.09
N ILE A 601 3.50 -24.91 2.32
CA ILE A 601 4.49 -24.35 1.38
C ILE A 601 5.64 -25.33 1.12
N TRP A 602 6.09 -26.08 2.12
CA TRP A 602 7.26 -26.94 2.03
C TRP A 602 6.89 -28.28 1.38
N ARG A 603 7.62 -28.65 0.32
CA ARG A 603 7.29 -29.83 -0.51
C ARG A 603 7.14 -31.11 0.31
N GLU A 604 8.04 -31.35 1.26
CA GLU A 604 8.05 -32.56 2.09
C GLU A 604 6.95 -32.59 3.18
N LEU A 605 6.31 -31.45 3.47
CA LEU A 605 5.26 -31.34 4.49
C LEU A 605 3.86 -31.17 3.89
N PHE A 606 3.79 -30.92 2.58
CA PHE A 606 2.57 -30.57 1.85
C PHE A 606 1.42 -31.58 2.07
N ALA A 607 1.68 -32.87 1.87
CA ALA A 607 0.62 -33.87 1.81
C ALA A 607 -0.18 -33.96 3.12
N ASP A 608 0.51 -34.00 4.25
CA ASP A 608 -0.14 -34.11 5.56
C ASP A 608 -0.78 -32.78 5.98
N ALA A 609 -0.16 -31.64 5.67
CA ALA A 609 -0.76 -30.33 5.93
C ALA A 609 -2.05 -30.12 5.13
N ALA A 610 -2.06 -30.53 3.86
CA ALA A 610 -3.24 -30.47 3.01
C ALA A 610 -4.37 -31.37 3.50
N ARG A 611 -4.06 -32.56 4.05
CA ARG A 611 -5.07 -33.44 4.69
C ARG A 611 -5.67 -32.83 5.95
N LEU A 612 -4.87 -32.15 6.78
CA LEU A 612 -5.38 -31.46 7.95
C LEU A 612 -6.27 -30.26 7.57
N LEU A 613 -5.91 -29.52 6.51
CA LEU A 613 -6.77 -28.49 5.93
C LEU A 613 -8.07 -29.07 5.34
N LEU A 614 -8.01 -30.23 4.68
CA LEU A 614 -9.20 -30.94 4.19
C LEU A 614 -10.14 -31.34 5.33
N ALA A 615 -9.60 -31.83 6.45
CA ALA A 615 -10.38 -32.17 7.64
C ALA A 615 -11.03 -30.93 8.28
N LEU A 616 -10.29 -29.82 8.38
CA LEU A 616 -10.84 -28.54 8.85
C LEU A 616 -11.90 -27.98 7.89
N GLY A 617 -11.72 -28.12 6.57
CA GLY A 617 -12.68 -27.69 5.55
C GLY A 617 -13.96 -28.54 5.51
N GLU A 618 -13.87 -29.83 5.81
CA GLU A 618 -15.04 -30.69 6.04
C GLU A 618 -15.87 -30.23 7.24
N ALA A 619 -15.21 -29.67 8.26
CA ALA A 619 -15.77 -29.07 9.44
C ALA A 619 -15.73 -27.52 9.36
N GLU A 620 -16.20 -26.95 8.25
CA GLU A 620 -16.18 -25.50 8.04
C GLU A 620 -17.17 -24.77 8.98
N ASN A 621 -16.68 -23.70 9.63
CA ASN A 621 -17.47 -22.86 10.54
C ASN A 621 -17.28 -21.35 10.28
N GLU A 622 -16.59 -20.96 9.19
CA GLU A 622 -16.33 -19.56 8.81
C GLU A 622 -16.92 -19.23 7.43
N GLY A 623 -17.51 -18.02 7.27
CA GLY A 623 -18.15 -17.57 6.02
C GLY A 623 -17.29 -16.72 5.08
N TYR A 624 -16.00 -16.52 5.38
CA TYR A 624 -15.08 -15.68 4.58
C TYR A 624 -14.23 -16.51 3.61
N SER A 625 -13.73 -15.90 2.53
CA SER A 625 -13.01 -16.60 1.45
C SER A 625 -11.67 -17.23 1.88
N ASN A 626 -11.04 -16.76 2.95
CA ASN A 626 -9.78 -17.28 3.49
C ASN A 626 -9.98 -18.31 4.61
N SER A 627 -11.13 -18.99 4.64
CA SER A 627 -11.42 -20.10 5.56
C SER A 627 -10.59 -21.35 5.24
N ALA A 628 -10.70 -22.42 6.05
CA ALA A 628 -10.00 -23.68 5.79
C ALA A 628 -10.33 -24.26 4.40
N SER A 629 -11.60 -24.18 3.99
CA SER A 629 -12.06 -24.59 2.66
C SER A 629 -11.43 -23.77 1.53
N GLY A 630 -11.36 -22.44 1.72
CA GLY A 630 -10.73 -21.54 0.76
C GLY A 630 -9.23 -21.80 0.62
N VAL A 631 -8.52 -21.87 1.75
CA VAL A 631 -7.08 -22.16 1.79
C VAL A 631 -6.76 -23.52 1.18
N PHE A 632 -7.53 -24.57 1.50
CA PHE A 632 -7.36 -25.89 0.88
C PHE A 632 -7.52 -25.83 -0.64
N SER A 633 -8.56 -25.15 -1.14
CA SER A 633 -8.81 -25.05 -2.58
C SER A 633 -7.69 -24.31 -3.31
N GLU A 634 -7.16 -23.24 -2.71
CA GLU A 634 -6.06 -22.45 -3.27
C GLU A 634 -4.71 -23.22 -3.31
N LEU A 635 -4.51 -24.25 -2.49
CA LEU A 635 -3.32 -25.12 -2.59
C LEU A 635 -3.19 -25.79 -3.97
N PHE A 636 -4.29 -25.97 -4.68
CA PHE A 636 -4.32 -26.62 -6.00
C PHE A 636 -4.22 -25.62 -7.16
N SER A 637 -4.09 -24.33 -6.88
CA SER A 637 -3.89 -23.30 -7.90
C SER A 637 -2.67 -23.64 -8.79
N PRO A 638 -2.82 -23.57 -10.13
CA PRO A 638 -1.76 -23.85 -11.09
C PRO A 638 -0.91 -22.60 -11.37
N GLY A 639 -1.10 -21.50 -10.62
CA GLY A 639 -0.31 -20.29 -10.75
C GLY A 639 1.18 -20.56 -10.51
N PRO A 640 2.09 -20.13 -11.43
CA PRO A 640 3.51 -20.39 -11.30
C PRO A 640 4.23 -19.34 -10.43
N GLY A 641 5.40 -19.70 -9.89
CA GLY A 641 6.36 -18.76 -9.32
C GLY A 641 5.83 -18.03 -8.10
N ARG A 642 5.79 -16.70 -8.16
CA ARG A 642 5.38 -15.86 -7.02
C ARG A 642 3.92 -16.08 -6.61
N VAL A 643 3.06 -16.60 -7.47
CA VAL A 643 1.66 -16.87 -7.13
C VAL A 643 1.41 -18.34 -6.79
N ALA A 644 2.43 -19.21 -6.91
CA ALA A 644 2.29 -20.61 -6.55
C ALA A 644 2.05 -20.77 -5.04
N PRO A 645 1.15 -21.69 -4.62
CA PRO A 645 0.81 -21.88 -3.22
C PRO A 645 1.92 -22.62 -2.45
N THR A 646 2.68 -23.49 -3.11
CA THR A 646 3.65 -24.42 -2.49
C THR A 646 4.81 -24.75 -3.45
N GLU A 647 5.90 -25.29 -2.89
CA GLU A 647 7.01 -25.94 -3.62
C GLU A 647 6.58 -27.28 -4.26
N ALA A 648 5.54 -27.94 -3.74
CA ALA A 648 5.05 -29.19 -4.30
C ALA A 648 4.54 -28.98 -5.74
N THR A 649 4.93 -29.87 -6.65
CA THR A 649 4.49 -29.83 -8.06
C THR A 649 3.00 -30.21 -8.18
N PRO A 650 2.27 -29.80 -9.23
CA PRO A 650 0.89 -30.23 -9.43
C PRO A 650 0.68 -31.75 -9.38
N ALA A 651 1.65 -32.52 -9.88
CA ALA A 651 1.63 -33.98 -9.81
C ALA A 651 1.68 -34.52 -8.37
N GLU A 652 2.38 -33.85 -7.47
CA GLU A 652 2.45 -34.21 -6.04
C GLU A 652 1.21 -33.77 -5.27
N ARG A 653 0.50 -32.75 -5.78
CA ARG A 653 -0.76 -32.27 -5.19
C ARG A 653 -1.93 -33.18 -5.54
N LEU A 654 -1.96 -33.69 -6.78
CA LEU A 654 -3.06 -34.48 -7.35
C LEU A 654 -3.58 -35.63 -6.45
N PRO A 655 -2.74 -36.43 -5.75
CA PRO A 655 -3.23 -37.49 -4.87
C PRO A 655 -4.18 -37.00 -3.77
N ILE A 656 -3.95 -35.81 -3.20
CA ILE A 656 -4.82 -35.24 -2.16
C ILE A 656 -6.14 -34.76 -2.76
N LEU A 657 -6.11 -34.21 -3.98
CA LEU A 657 -7.31 -33.82 -4.71
C LEU A 657 -8.19 -35.05 -5.02
N LYS A 658 -7.55 -36.14 -5.46
CA LYS A 658 -8.20 -37.42 -5.70
C LYS A 658 -8.81 -37.99 -4.41
N GLU A 659 -8.07 -37.96 -3.29
CA GLU A 659 -8.57 -38.38 -1.98
C GLU A 659 -9.84 -37.62 -1.57
N ALA A 660 -9.90 -36.31 -1.82
CA ALA A 660 -11.09 -35.49 -1.54
C ALA A 660 -12.31 -35.87 -2.40
N LEU A 661 -12.12 -36.07 -3.71
CA LEU A 661 -13.18 -36.43 -4.65
C LEU A 661 -13.72 -37.85 -4.46
N GLU A 662 -12.87 -38.79 -4.06
CA GLU A 662 -13.24 -40.20 -3.83
C GLU A 662 -13.73 -40.46 -2.40
N SER A 663 -13.89 -39.40 -1.59
CA SER A 663 -14.34 -39.51 -0.20
C SER A 663 -15.81 -39.93 -0.10
N ASN A 664 -16.13 -40.69 0.96
CA ASN A 664 -17.53 -40.98 1.32
C ASN A 664 -18.28 -39.75 1.88
N SER A 665 -17.55 -38.73 2.34
CA SER A 665 -18.10 -37.46 2.86
C SER A 665 -18.49 -36.50 1.73
N LYS A 666 -19.75 -36.04 1.72
CA LYS A 666 -20.26 -35.09 0.72
C LYS A 666 -19.51 -33.76 0.80
N GLU A 667 -19.20 -33.31 2.02
CA GLU A 667 -18.48 -32.06 2.28
C GLU A 667 -17.06 -32.11 1.68
N ARG A 668 -16.35 -33.23 1.84
CA ARG A 668 -15.02 -33.42 1.21
C ARG A 668 -15.09 -33.47 -0.30
N ARG A 669 -16.09 -34.15 -0.88
CA ARG A 669 -16.26 -34.20 -2.34
C ARG A 669 -16.56 -32.82 -2.92
N SER A 670 -17.47 -32.06 -2.30
CA SER A 670 -17.74 -30.67 -2.68
C SER A 670 -16.48 -29.80 -2.58
N LEU A 671 -15.66 -29.98 -1.54
CA LEU A 671 -14.39 -29.28 -1.42
C LEU A 671 -13.39 -29.71 -2.51
N GLY A 672 -13.37 -31.00 -2.88
CA GLY A 672 -12.61 -31.51 -4.02
C GLY A 672 -13.04 -30.88 -5.34
N LEU A 673 -14.35 -30.71 -5.59
CA LEU A 673 -14.87 -30.03 -6.78
C LEU A 673 -14.43 -28.55 -6.82
N LYS A 674 -14.51 -27.84 -5.69
CA LYS A 674 -13.99 -26.47 -5.58
C LYS A 674 -12.49 -26.39 -5.86
N ALA A 675 -11.70 -27.32 -5.31
CA ALA A 675 -10.27 -27.40 -5.58
C ALA A 675 -9.97 -27.73 -7.06
N CYS A 676 -10.73 -28.61 -7.71
CA CYS A 676 -10.65 -28.85 -9.16
C CYS A 676 -10.95 -27.59 -9.97
N ASN A 677 -11.99 -26.85 -9.60
CA ASN A 677 -12.33 -25.58 -10.25
C ASN A 677 -11.16 -24.59 -10.18
N THR A 678 -10.49 -24.48 -9.03
CA THR A 678 -9.29 -23.65 -8.87
C THR A 678 -8.09 -24.20 -9.67
N ALA A 679 -7.90 -25.51 -9.69
CA ALA A 679 -6.79 -26.17 -10.39
C ALA A 679 -6.85 -26.08 -11.92
N LEU A 680 -8.03 -25.80 -12.48
CA LEU A 680 -8.25 -25.65 -13.92
C LEU A 680 -8.19 -24.19 -14.42
N LYS A 681 -8.09 -23.20 -13.52
CA LYS A 681 -7.96 -21.78 -13.89
C LYS A 681 -6.72 -21.55 -14.73
N SER A 682 -6.86 -20.92 -15.91
CA SER A 682 -5.73 -20.68 -16.82
C SER A 682 -5.14 -19.27 -16.76
N GLY A 683 -5.80 -18.33 -16.07
CA GLY A 683 -5.39 -16.93 -15.97
C GLY A 683 -5.82 -16.23 -14.67
N TYR A 684 -5.36 -14.99 -14.50
CA TYR A 684 -5.67 -14.11 -13.36
C TYR A 684 -5.37 -14.71 -11.97
N PHE A 685 -4.12 -15.10 -11.75
CA PHE A 685 -3.66 -15.56 -10.45
C PHE A 685 -3.36 -14.39 -9.52
N SER A 686 -3.88 -14.45 -8.29
CA SER A 686 -3.52 -13.53 -7.23
C SER A 686 -3.25 -14.32 -5.94
N ARG A 687 -2.30 -13.85 -5.13
CA ARG A 687 -2.04 -14.40 -3.80
C ARG A 687 -1.88 -13.24 -2.83
N MET A 688 -2.80 -13.11 -1.88
CA MET A 688 -2.69 -12.14 -0.80
C MET A 688 -1.74 -12.69 0.29
N GLY A 689 -0.76 -11.90 0.72
CA GLY A 689 -0.01 -12.13 1.96
C GLY A 689 1.45 -12.59 1.83
N ASN A 690 2.22 -12.31 2.90
CA ASN A 690 3.64 -12.63 3.09
C ASN A 690 3.88 -14.02 3.73
N VAL A 691 3.02 -15.01 3.49
CA VAL A 691 3.10 -16.38 4.08
C VAL A 691 4.40 -17.11 3.73
N LYS A 692 5.13 -16.62 2.71
CA LYS A 692 6.41 -17.16 2.23
C LYS A 692 7.58 -16.93 3.18
N TYR A 693 7.47 -15.99 4.12
CA TYR A 693 8.57 -15.64 5.01
C TYR A 693 8.32 -16.24 6.40
N GLN A 694 9.27 -17.03 6.89
CA GLN A 694 9.19 -17.73 8.17
C GLN A 694 10.47 -17.44 8.96
N GLY A 695 10.41 -16.53 9.95
CA GLY A 695 11.59 -16.10 10.72
C GLY A 695 12.69 -15.46 9.86
N LEU A 696 13.93 -15.96 9.93
CA LEU A 696 15.05 -15.60 9.03
C LEU A 696 15.34 -16.67 7.96
N ARG A 697 14.50 -17.71 7.83
CA ARG A 697 14.70 -18.77 6.84
C ARG A 697 14.74 -18.22 5.41
N ARG A 698 15.50 -18.89 4.54
CA ARG A 698 15.45 -18.65 3.10
C ARG A 698 14.00 -18.78 2.59
N ALA A 699 13.62 -17.90 1.66
CA ALA A 699 12.32 -18.01 1.00
C ALA A 699 12.18 -19.37 0.28
N PRO A 700 10.99 -20.00 0.33
CA PRO A 700 10.72 -21.26 -0.35
C PRO A 700 10.91 -21.12 -1.86
N GLN A 701 11.41 -22.16 -2.51
CA GLN A 701 11.50 -22.24 -3.96
C GLN A 701 10.15 -22.72 -4.53
N LEU A 702 9.18 -21.80 -4.52
CA LEU A 702 7.84 -22.07 -4.99
C LEU A 702 7.83 -22.65 -6.41
N TRP A 703 6.87 -23.53 -6.68
CA TRP A 703 6.81 -24.26 -7.93
C TRP A 703 6.75 -23.32 -9.14
N GLU A 704 7.65 -23.56 -10.10
CA GLU A 704 7.73 -22.88 -11.39
C GLU A 704 7.84 -23.98 -12.47
N PRO A 705 6.94 -24.01 -13.46
CA PRO A 705 7.02 -25.01 -14.52
C PRO A 705 8.28 -24.79 -15.35
N LYS A 706 9.06 -25.85 -15.59
CA LYS A 706 10.26 -25.75 -16.44
C LYS A 706 9.91 -25.54 -17.90
N THR A 707 8.72 -25.99 -18.31
CA THR A 707 8.20 -25.89 -19.66
C THR A 707 6.68 -25.71 -19.62
N TYR A 708 6.10 -25.09 -20.65
CA TYR A 708 4.64 -25.05 -20.80
C TYR A 708 3.99 -26.45 -20.80
N GLY A 709 4.71 -27.48 -21.24
CA GLY A 709 4.23 -28.86 -21.20
C GLY A 709 3.96 -29.40 -19.79
N GLU A 710 4.68 -28.94 -18.78
CA GLU A 710 4.45 -29.32 -17.37
C GLU A 710 3.12 -28.75 -16.86
N LEU A 711 2.85 -27.47 -17.17
CA LEU A 711 1.58 -26.81 -16.84
C LEU A 711 0.40 -27.44 -17.58
N TRP A 712 0.53 -27.71 -18.88
CA TRP A 712 -0.50 -28.39 -19.66
C TRP A 712 -0.75 -29.82 -19.17
N GLY A 713 0.30 -30.51 -18.72
CA GLY A 713 0.21 -31.82 -18.08
C GLY A 713 -0.57 -31.77 -16.76
N ALA A 714 -0.47 -30.69 -15.99
CA ALA A 714 -1.25 -30.49 -14.78
C ALA A 714 -2.75 -30.33 -15.09
N TYR A 715 -3.10 -29.47 -16.05
CA TYR A 715 -4.49 -29.32 -16.51
C TYR A 715 -5.08 -30.64 -17.00
N ARG A 716 -4.31 -31.38 -17.82
CA ARG A 716 -4.73 -32.69 -18.33
C ARG A 716 -5.10 -33.65 -17.20
N GLN A 717 -4.25 -33.77 -16.19
CA GLN A 717 -4.45 -34.71 -15.09
C GLN A 717 -5.69 -34.37 -14.26
N VAL A 718 -5.91 -33.09 -13.93
CA VAL A 718 -7.10 -32.67 -13.19
C VAL A 718 -8.37 -32.85 -14.03
N TRP A 719 -8.32 -32.50 -15.32
CA TRP A 719 -9.44 -32.68 -16.25
C TRP A 719 -9.83 -34.15 -16.36
N GLN A 720 -8.87 -35.04 -16.58
CA GLN A 720 -9.10 -36.49 -16.65
C GLN A 720 -9.67 -37.05 -15.35
N LEU A 721 -9.11 -36.64 -14.20
CA LEU A 721 -9.63 -37.02 -12.89
C LEU A 721 -11.12 -36.65 -12.75
N LEU A 722 -11.50 -35.44 -13.11
CA LEU A 722 -12.88 -34.97 -13.01
C LEU A 722 -13.80 -35.72 -13.99
N CYS A 723 -13.35 -35.95 -15.22
CA CYS A 723 -14.08 -36.75 -16.23
C CYS A 723 -14.33 -38.19 -15.77
N GLU A 724 -13.33 -38.86 -15.19
CA GLU A 724 -13.45 -40.23 -14.66
C GLU A 724 -14.46 -40.31 -13.52
N GLN A 725 -14.57 -39.26 -12.70
CA GLN A 725 -15.50 -39.22 -11.56
C GLN A 725 -16.95 -38.89 -11.92
N LEU A 726 -17.23 -38.34 -13.11
CA LEU A 726 -18.59 -37.99 -13.53
C LEU A 726 -19.58 -39.17 -13.38
N ALA A 727 -19.15 -40.39 -13.69
CA ALA A 727 -20.01 -41.57 -13.59
C ALA A 727 -20.28 -42.01 -12.13
N ASN A 728 -19.35 -41.69 -11.21
CA ASN A 728 -19.37 -42.14 -9.81
C ASN A 728 -20.02 -41.13 -8.86
N LEU A 729 -20.04 -39.84 -9.23
CA LEU A 729 -20.64 -38.78 -8.42
C LEU A 729 -22.18 -38.87 -8.39
N PRO A 730 -22.81 -38.55 -7.24
CA PRO A 730 -24.25 -38.29 -7.12
C PRO A 730 -24.75 -37.19 -8.07
N GLN A 731 -26.06 -37.13 -8.32
CA GLN A 731 -26.64 -36.31 -9.40
C GLN A 731 -26.31 -34.81 -9.30
N ASP A 732 -26.39 -34.24 -8.10
CA ASP A 732 -26.08 -32.83 -7.83
C ASP A 732 -24.59 -32.53 -8.01
N GLU A 733 -23.72 -33.35 -7.39
CA GLU A 733 -22.26 -33.24 -7.49
C GLU A 733 -21.74 -33.50 -8.91
N ARG A 734 -22.39 -34.41 -9.66
CA ARG A 734 -22.09 -34.70 -11.07
C ARG A 734 -22.42 -33.51 -11.97
N LYS A 735 -23.56 -32.85 -11.71
CA LYS A 735 -23.93 -31.64 -12.43
C LYS A 735 -22.89 -30.54 -12.20
N GLU A 736 -22.50 -30.30 -10.94
CA GLU A 736 -21.44 -29.35 -10.58
C GLU A 736 -20.10 -29.68 -11.26
N ALA A 737 -19.67 -30.95 -11.25
CA ALA A 737 -18.45 -31.39 -11.93
C ALA A 737 -18.50 -31.14 -13.45
N ALA A 738 -19.63 -31.40 -14.09
CA ALA A 738 -19.82 -31.14 -15.51
C ALA A 738 -19.87 -29.61 -15.80
N GLU A 739 -20.42 -28.80 -14.90
CA GLU A 739 -20.44 -27.33 -15.02
C GLU A 739 -19.02 -26.76 -14.91
N ILE A 740 -18.19 -27.30 -14.03
CA ILE A 740 -16.77 -26.96 -13.92
C ILE A 740 -16.04 -27.28 -15.24
N LEU A 741 -16.21 -28.48 -15.80
CA LEU A 741 -15.60 -28.85 -17.08
C LEU A 741 -16.05 -27.92 -18.21
N LEU A 742 -17.35 -27.63 -18.31
CA LEU A 742 -17.88 -26.69 -19.31
C LEU A 742 -17.34 -25.27 -19.13
N GLY A 743 -17.23 -24.79 -17.88
CA GLY A 743 -16.71 -23.47 -17.57
C GLY A 743 -15.27 -23.26 -18.03
N HIS A 744 -14.43 -24.30 -17.96
CA HIS A 744 -13.02 -24.25 -18.37
C HIS A 744 -12.76 -24.71 -19.81
N ALA A 745 -13.77 -25.22 -20.51
CA ALA A 745 -13.62 -25.77 -21.88
C ALA A 745 -13.10 -24.73 -22.89
N GLY A 746 -13.54 -23.49 -22.78
CA GLY A 746 -13.10 -22.41 -23.69
C GLY A 746 -11.63 -22.05 -23.51
N GLU A 747 -11.16 -21.98 -22.26
CA GLU A 747 -9.77 -21.61 -21.95
C GLU A 747 -8.80 -22.75 -22.28
N LEU A 748 -9.11 -23.96 -21.82
CA LEU A 748 -8.24 -25.12 -22.03
C LEU A 748 -8.32 -25.66 -23.47
N GLY A 749 -9.43 -25.44 -24.16
CA GLY A 749 -9.59 -25.78 -25.58
C GLY A 749 -8.66 -24.99 -26.52
N LYS A 750 -8.16 -23.83 -26.08
CA LYS A 750 -7.15 -23.04 -26.81
C LYS A 750 -5.76 -23.69 -26.78
N ILE A 751 -5.51 -24.60 -25.85
CA ILE A 751 -4.22 -25.27 -25.72
C ILE A 751 -4.21 -26.45 -26.71
N PRO A 752 -3.36 -26.44 -27.77
CA PRO A 752 -3.42 -27.45 -28.84
C PRO A 752 -3.28 -28.89 -28.36
N ASN A 753 -2.53 -29.10 -27.27
CA ASN A 753 -2.33 -30.44 -26.72
C ASN A 753 -3.57 -30.96 -25.94
N LEU A 754 -4.51 -30.08 -25.57
CA LEU A 754 -5.69 -30.42 -24.75
C LEU A 754 -7.01 -30.33 -25.54
N SER A 755 -7.02 -29.67 -26.70
CA SER A 755 -8.23 -29.38 -27.48
C SER A 755 -9.09 -30.62 -27.77
N ASP A 756 -8.51 -31.69 -28.30
CA ASP A 756 -9.25 -32.92 -28.66
C ASP A 756 -9.90 -33.56 -27.42
N MET A 757 -9.17 -33.59 -26.30
CA MET A 757 -9.67 -34.11 -25.03
C MET A 757 -10.84 -33.27 -24.51
N VAL A 758 -10.75 -31.95 -24.62
CA VAL A 758 -11.80 -31.02 -24.20
C VAL A 758 -13.05 -31.22 -25.06
N VAL A 759 -12.90 -31.22 -26.39
CA VAL A 759 -14.02 -31.43 -27.32
C VAL A 759 -14.72 -32.77 -27.07
N GLU A 760 -13.96 -33.85 -26.92
CA GLU A 760 -14.51 -35.18 -26.64
C GLU A 760 -15.24 -35.24 -25.29
N THR A 761 -14.74 -34.51 -24.29
CA THR A 761 -15.40 -34.39 -22.99
C THR A 761 -16.74 -33.68 -23.11
N VAL A 762 -16.80 -32.56 -23.85
CA VAL A 762 -18.06 -31.83 -24.08
C VAL A 762 -19.06 -32.72 -24.83
N ARG A 763 -18.63 -33.45 -25.87
CA ARG A 763 -19.48 -34.44 -26.55
C ARG A 763 -19.99 -35.52 -25.60
N THR A 764 -19.16 -36.00 -24.69
CA THR A 764 -19.54 -36.99 -23.67
C THR A 764 -20.59 -36.43 -22.70
N ILE A 765 -20.41 -35.20 -22.20
CA ILE A 765 -21.36 -34.53 -21.29
C ILE A 765 -22.74 -34.43 -21.95
N VAL A 766 -22.78 -34.07 -23.24
CA VAL A 766 -24.00 -34.01 -24.04
C VAL A 766 -24.62 -35.39 -24.20
N TYR A 767 -23.87 -36.37 -24.70
CA TYR A 767 -24.37 -37.71 -24.99
C TYR A 767 -24.93 -38.41 -23.75
N LYS A 768 -24.27 -38.25 -22.60
CA LYS A 768 -24.69 -38.81 -21.32
C LYS A 768 -25.76 -37.99 -20.60
N ARG A 769 -26.14 -36.82 -21.13
CA ARG A 769 -27.15 -35.91 -20.58
C ARG A 769 -26.85 -35.51 -19.13
N TYR A 770 -25.58 -35.27 -18.80
CA TYR A 770 -25.20 -34.81 -17.45
C TYR A 770 -25.67 -33.38 -17.18
N ILE A 771 -25.83 -32.58 -18.24
CA ILE A 771 -26.24 -31.18 -18.21
C ILE A 771 -27.33 -30.93 -19.26
N ASN A 772 -28.16 -29.92 -19.03
CA ASN A 772 -29.18 -29.50 -19.97
C ASN A 772 -28.54 -29.02 -21.29
N GLN A 773 -29.06 -29.49 -22.42
CA GLN A 773 -28.58 -29.15 -23.75
C GLN A 773 -28.52 -27.63 -24.02
N LYS A 774 -29.50 -26.85 -23.52
CA LYS A 774 -29.51 -25.38 -23.65
C LYS A 774 -28.28 -24.74 -22.99
N GLN A 775 -27.84 -25.24 -21.83
CA GLN A 775 -26.65 -24.74 -21.13
C GLN A 775 -25.36 -25.06 -21.92
N VAL A 776 -25.31 -26.22 -22.59
CA VAL A 776 -24.16 -26.56 -23.45
C VAL A 776 -24.13 -25.67 -24.69
N ILE A 777 -25.28 -25.44 -25.34
CA ILE A 777 -25.40 -24.54 -26.50
C ILE A 777 -24.97 -23.11 -26.11
N GLU A 778 -25.43 -22.61 -24.96
CA GLU A 778 -25.03 -21.30 -24.41
C GLU A 778 -23.51 -21.24 -24.20
N THR A 779 -22.94 -22.24 -23.53
CA THR A 779 -21.50 -22.28 -23.26
C THR A 779 -20.68 -22.30 -24.55
N ILE A 780 -21.03 -23.15 -25.53
CA ILE A 780 -20.32 -23.22 -26.81
C ILE A 780 -20.47 -21.91 -27.59
N SER A 781 -21.66 -21.30 -27.58
CA SER A 781 -21.90 -20.00 -28.24
C SER A 781 -21.04 -18.90 -27.62
N ARG A 782 -20.93 -18.86 -26.29
CA ARG A 782 -20.03 -17.94 -25.56
C ARG A 782 -18.56 -18.15 -25.92
N ILE A 783 -18.11 -19.40 -25.98
CA ILE A 783 -16.73 -19.75 -26.38
C ILE A 783 -16.43 -19.22 -27.78
N LEU A 784 -17.31 -19.48 -28.75
CA LEU A 784 -17.14 -19.04 -30.14
C LEU A 784 -17.20 -17.50 -30.27
N TYR A 785 -18.07 -16.82 -29.52
CA TYR A 785 -18.15 -15.36 -29.52
C TYR A 785 -16.88 -14.70 -28.99
N HIS A 786 -16.34 -15.19 -27.87
CA HIS A 786 -15.08 -14.67 -27.33
C HIS A 786 -13.89 -14.93 -28.25
N ASP A 787 -13.89 -16.05 -28.97
CA ASP A 787 -12.90 -16.36 -30.02
C ASP A 787 -12.93 -15.34 -31.16
N ASP A 788 -14.13 -14.96 -31.63
CA ASP A 788 -14.31 -13.95 -32.69
C ASP A 788 -13.90 -12.53 -32.25
N THR A 789 -14.16 -12.21 -30.98
CA THR A 789 -13.95 -10.87 -30.42
C THR A 789 -12.48 -10.61 -30.06
N TYR A 790 -11.78 -11.62 -29.56
CA TYR A 790 -10.39 -11.52 -29.09
C TYR A 790 -9.48 -12.41 -29.95
N LYS A 791 -9.09 -11.90 -31.12
CA LYS A 791 -8.35 -12.65 -32.16
C LYS A 791 -6.93 -13.06 -31.76
N ASP A 792 -6.32 -12.41 -30.77
CA ASP A 792 -4.99 -12.75 -30.28
C ASP A 792 -5.10 -13.95 -29.30
N ASN A 793 -4.53 -15.10 -29.67
CA ASN A 793 -4.65 -16.39 -28.95
C ASN A 793 -6.08 -17.00 -28.89
N GLY A 794 -6.75 -17.07 -30.04
CA GLY A 794 -7.98 -17.84 -30.23
C GLY A 794 -7.80 -19.36 -30.31
N LEU A 795 -8.91 -20.08 -30.43
CA LEU A 795 -8.97 -21.51 -30.73
C LEU A 795 -8.27 -21.82 -32.06
N SER A 796 -7.74 -23.05 -32.21
CA SER A 796 -7.29 -23.51 -33.53
C SER A 796 -8.48 -23.65 -34.48
N THR A 797 -8.24 -23.51 -35.78
CA THR A 797 -9.29 -23.66 -36.81
C THR A 797 -10.03 -24.99 -36.70
N GLU A 798 -9.30 -26.09 -36.43
CA GLU A 798 -9.88 -27.42 -36.24
C GLU A 798 -10.76 -27.50 -34.99
N THR A 799 -10.28 -26.98 -33.85
CA THR A 799 -11.04 -26.99 -32.58
C THR A 799 -12.30 -26.15 -32.69
N ARG A 800 -12.19 -24.98 -33.32
CA ARG A 800 -13.32 -24.10 -33.60
C ARG A 800 -14.35 -24.82 -34.47
N GLN A 801 -13.93 -25.47 -35.55
CA GLN A 801 -14.82 -26.24 -36.41
C GLN A 801 -15.55 -27.34 -35.63
N HIS A 802 -14.85 -28.08 -34.75
CA HIS A 802 -15.51 -29.09 -33.92
C HIS A 802 -16.59 -28.52 -32.98
N PHE A 803 -16.35 -27.34 -32.39
CA PHE A 803 -17.36 -26.66 -31.56
C PHE A 803 -18.52 -26.13 -32.38
N GLU A 804 -18.27 -25.60 -33.59
CA GLU A 804 -19.32 -25.17 -34.52
C GLU A 804 -20.18 -26.35 -34.98
N GLU A 805 -19.57 -27.47 -35.35
CA GLU A 805 -20.26 -28.71 -35.71
C GLU A 805 -21.11 -29.24 -34.55
N LEU A 806 -20.54 -29.30 -33.34
CA LEU A 806 -21.27 -29.73 -32.16
C LEU A 806 -22.43 -28.80 -31.82
N ARG A 807 -22.23 -27.48 -31.92
CA ARG A 807 -23.32 -26.50 -31.74
C ARG A 807 -24.42 -26.72 -32.77
N ASN A 808 -24.07 -26.89 -34.05
CA ASN A 808 -25.06 -27.07 -35.11
C ASN A 808 -25.81 -28.41 -34.97
N GLU A 809 -25.12 -29.47 -34.56
CA GLU A 809 -25.71 -30.78 -34.21
C GLU A 809 -26.71 -30.65 -33.06
N LEU A 810 -26.32 -29.92 -32.00
CA LEU A 810 -27.17 -29.66 -30.84
C LEU A 810 -28.35 -28.72 -31.13
N VAL A 811 -28.16 -27.75 -32.02
CA VAL A 811 -29.23 -26.82 -32.39
C VAL A 811 -30.23 -27.52 -33.31
N GLY A 812 -29.78 -28.37 -34.23
CA GLY A 812 -30.60 -28.98 -35.27
C GLY A 812 -30.88 -28.01 -36.43
N SER A 813 -31.57 -28.51 -37.47
CA SER A 813 -31.90 -27.73 -38.67
C SER A 813 -33.38 -27.73 -39.04
N ASP A 814 -34.18 -28.57 -38.39
CA ASP A 814 -35.63 -28.59 -38.55
C ASP A 814 -36.30 -27.41 -37.83
N PHE A 815 -37.59 -27.24 -38.08
CA PHE A 815 -38.36 -26.11 -37.56
C PHE A 815 -38.39 -26.09 -36.03
N HIS A 816 -38.68 -27.22 -35.38
CA HIS A 816 -38.75 -27.34 -33.92
C HIS A 816 -37.42 -26.97 -33.25
N SER A 817 -36.34 -27.54 -33.76
CA SER A 817 -34.96 -27.28 -33.35
C SER A 817 -34.58 -25.80 -33.40
N LEU A 818 -34.88 -25.13 -34.53
CA LEU A 818 -34.60 -23.70 -34.69
C LEU A 818 -35.50 -22.83 -33.81
N MET A 819 -36.75 -23.22 -33.60
CA MET A 819 -37.67 -22.56 -32.67
C MET A 819 -37.12 -22.63 -31.23
N GLN A 820 -36.68 -23.80 -30.77
CA GLN A 820 -36.07 -23.95 -29.44
C GLN A 820 -34.81 -23.09 -29.25
N ARG A 821 -33.98 -22.91 -30.29
CA ARG A 821 -32.76 -22.08 -30.22
C ARG A 821 -33.02 -20.57 -30.28
N TYR A 822 -33.87 -20.09 -31.19
CA TYR A 822 -34.02 -18.66 -31.44
C TYR A 822 -35.21 -18.05 -30.69
N VAL A 823 -36.28 -18.83 -30.45
CA VAL A 823 -37.45 -18.40 -29.69
C VAL A 823 -37.36 -18.85 -28.22
N GLY A 824 -36.86 -20.07 -27.98
CA GLY A 824 -36.76 -20.67 -26.65
C GLY A 824 -35.51 -20.30 -25.81
N MET A 825 -34.55 -19.56 -26.38
CA MET A 825 -33.33 -19.10 -25.69
C MET A 825 -33.07 -17.62 -25.98
N ASP A 826 -32.47 -16.93 -25.01
CA ASP A 826 -32.08 -15.52 -25.11
C ASP A 826 -30.62 -15.35 -24.63
N LEU A 827 -29.68 -15.58 -25.55
CA LEU A 827 -28.25 -15.53 -25.24
C LEU A 827 -27.74 -14.10 -25.21
N LEU A 828 -26.79 -13.81 -24.33
CA LEU A 828 -26.14 -12.50 -24.26
C LEU A 828 -25.35 -12.20 -25.53
N GLU A 829 -24.66 -13.20 -26.07
CA GLU A 829 -23.83 -13.13 -27.27
C GLU A 829 -24.65 -12.76 -28.52
N ASP A 830 -25.95 -13.08 -28.53
CA ASP A 830 -26.86 -12.71 -29.60
C ASP A 830 -27.21 -11.20 -29.57
N ARG A 831 -27.07 -10.53 -28.42
CA ARG A 831 -27.40 -9.12 -28.17
C ARG A 831 -26.19 -8.17 -28.18
N LEU A 832 -25.00 -8.63 -27.81
CA LEU A 832 -23.82 -7.76 -27.62
C LEU A 832 -23.37 -6.99 -28.88
N ASP A 833 -23.73 -7.44 -30.08
CA ASP A 833 -23.43 -6.74 -31.33
C ASP A 833 -24.49 -5.68 -31.72
N GLU A 834 -25.65 -5.64 -31.05
CA GLU A 834 -26.65 -4.57 -31.23
C GLU A 834 -26.06 -3.18 -30.90
N HIS A 835 -25.08 -3.13 -30.00
CA HIS A 835 -24.46 -1.87 -29.55
C HIS A 835 -23.26 -1.42 -30.39
N LYS A 836 -22.64 -2.30 -31.20
CA LYS A 836 -21.49 -1.95 -32.06
C LYS A 836 -21.90 -1.66 -33.49
N ASP A 837 -22.78 -2.48 -34.08
CA ASP A 837 -23.20 -2.38 -35.49
C ASP A 837 -24.72 -2.24 -35.68
N GLY A 838 -25.53 -2.33 -34.61
CA GLY A 838 -27.00 -2.15 -34.69
C GLY A 838 -27.77 -3.31 -35.31
N ILE A 839 -27.13 -4.47 -35.51
CA ILE A 839 -27.74 -5.64 -36.17
C ILE A 839 -28.15 -6.67 -35.12
N ASP A 840 -29.46 -6.84 -34.89
CA ASP A 840 -30.02 -7.97 -34.15
C ASP A 840 -29.83 -9.25 -34.98
N ARG A 841 -28.92 -10.14 -34.55
CA ARG A 841 -28.60 -11.39 -35.26
C ARG A 841 -29.72 -12.43 -35.17
N VAL A 842 -30.62 -12.33 -34.20
CA VAL A 842 -31.74 -13.27 -34.01
C VAL A 842 -32.91 -12.88 -34.91
N GLN A 843 -33.12 -11.58 -35.12
CA GLN A 843 -34.26 -11.04 -35.87
C GLN A 843 -34.47 -11.71 -37.26
N PRO A 844 -33.45 -11.91 -38.12
CA PRO A 844 -33.65 -12.59 -39.42
C PRO A 844 -34.09 -14.06 -39.29
N HIS A 845 -33.71 -14.74 -38.21
CA HIS A 845 -34.15 -16.11 -37.94
C HIS A 845 -35.61 -16.13 -37.48
N LEU A 846 -36.01 -15.20 -36.61
CA LEU A 846 -37.41 -15.06 -36.17
C LEU A 846 -38.33 -14.75 -37.35
N GLU A 847 -37.91 -13.87 -38.26
CA GLU A 847 -38.65 -13.55 -39.49
C GLU A 847 -38.85 -14.76 -40.40
N ARG A 848 -37.82 -15.59 -40.56
CA ARG A 848 -37.89 -16.82 -41.38
C ARG A 848 -38.80 -17.86 -40.73
N LEU A 849 -38.69 -18.07 -39.42
CA LEU A 849 -39.53 -19.01 -38.68
C LEU A 849 -41.01 -18.57 -38.72
N ALA A 850 -41.27 -17.27 -38.56
CA ALA A 850 -42.63 -16.73 -38.66
C ALA A 850 -43.21 -16.91 -40.08
N GLN A 851 -42.38 -16.76 -41.12
CA GLN A 851 -42.80 -17.03 -42.50
C GLN A 851 -43.15 -18.51 -42.72
N GLN A 852 -42.30 -19.42 -42.26
CA GLN A 852 -42.56 -20.87 -42.35
C GLN A 852 -43.83 -21.29 -41.61
N ALA A 853 -44.06 -20.72 -40.42
CA ALA A 853 -45.28 -20.96 -39.63
C ALA A 853 -46.57 -20.53 -40.35
N ILE A 854 -46.51 -19.49 -41.19
CA ILE A 854 -47.65 -19.01 -41.99
C ILE A 854 -47.85 -19.84 -43.26
N GLU A 855 -46.76 -20.31 -43.88
CA GLU A 855 -46.80 -21.17 -45.06
C GLU A 855 -47.29 -22.59 -44.74
N ASP A 856 -46.95 -23.12 -43.56
CA ASP A 856 -47.42 -24.40 -43.05
C ASP A 856 -47.83 -24.30 -41.57
N MET A 857 -49.13 -24.18 -41.32
CA MET A 857 -49.68 -24.05 -39.97
C MET A 857 -49.51 -25.30 -39.12
N SER A 858 -49.27 -26.48 -39.74
CA SER A 858 -49.06 -27.71 -38.97
C SER A 858 -47.76 -27.63 -38.15
N LEU A 859 -46.73 -26.95 -38.67
CA LEU A 859 -45.48 -26.70 -37.97
C LEU A 859 -45.68 -25.82 -36.73
N LEU A 860 -46.51 -24.78 -36.83
CA LEU A 860 -46.81 -23.92 -35.69
C LEU A 860 -47.59 -24.68 -34.62
N GLN A 861 -48.57 -25.49 -35.02
CA GLN A 861 -49.45 -26.22 -34.11
C GLN A 861 -48.67 -27.12 -33.13
N GLU A 862 -47.59 -27.76 -33.60
CA GLU A 862 -46.73 -28.61 -32.78
C GLU A 862 -45.95 -27.83 -31.71
N GLU A 863 -45.68 -26.54 -31.94
CA GLU A 863 -44.90 -25.67 -31.03
C GLU A 863 -45.77 -24.89 -30.02
N LEU A 864 -47.07 -24.75 -30.27
CA LEU A 864 -47.94 -23.86 -29.49
C LEU A 864 -47.93 -24.14 -27.99
N SER A 865 -47.83 -25.41 -27.60
CA SER A 865 -47.89 -25.84 -26.19
C SER A 865 -46.81 -25.24 -25.30
N TRP A 866 -45.61 -24.96 -25.83
CA TRP A 866 -44.53 -24.32 -25.05
C TRP A 866 -44.33 -22.84 -25.41
N LEU A 867 -44.79 -22.38 -26.58
CA LEU A 867 -44.70 -20.98 -26.98
C LEU A 867 -45.48 -20.03 -26.06
N VAL A 868 -46.55 -20.53 -25.45
CA VAL A 868 -47.39 -19.82 -24.46
C VAL A 868 -46.88 -19.97 -23.02
N THR A 869 -45.63 -20.43 -22.83
CA THR A 869 -45.00 -20.62 -21.51
C THR A 869 -43.75 -19.77 -21.35
N THR A 870 -43.20 -19.71 -20.13
CA THR A 870 -41.95 -19.01 -19.81
C THR A 870 -40.70 -19.61 -20.49
N GLU A 871 -40.84 -20.73 -21.20
CA GLU A 871 -39.78 -21.31 -22.03
C GLU A 871 -39.49 -20.47 -23.28
N ALA A 872 -40.48 -19.74 -23.81
CA ALA A 872 -40.31 -18.87 -24.97
C ALA A 872 -39.68 -17.52 -24.60
N LYS A 873 -38.37 -17.53 -24.30
CA LYS A 873 -37.61 -16.33 -23.90
C LYS A 873 -37.72 -15.17 -24.90
N ASN A 874 -37.67 -15.47 -26.20
CA ASN A 874 -37.88 -14.52 -27.29
C ASN A 874 -39.32 -14.54 -27.85
N GLY A 875 -40.27 -15.09 -27.10
CA GLY A 875 -41.66 -15.27 -27.52
C GLY A 875 -42.32 -13.99 -28.02
N TYR A 876 -42.08 -12.84 -27.35
CA TYR A 876 -42.63 -11.55 -27.78
C TYR A 876 -42.16 -11.13 -29.18
N LYS A 877 -40.86 -11.21 -29.47
CA LYS A 877 -40.32 -10.87 -30.80
C LYS A 877 -40.90 -11.81 -31.88
N PHE A 878 -41.00 -13.11 -31.58
CA PHE A 878 -41.58 -14.08 -32.51
C PHE A 878 -43.07 -13.84 -32.76
N GLY A 879 -43.86 -13.61 -31.72
CA GLY A 879 -45.30 -13.31 -31.84
C GLY A 879 -45.58 -12.05 -32.64
N PHE A 880 -44.73 -11.03 -32.49
CA PHE A 880 -44.79 -9.81 -33.30
C PHE A 880 -44.51 -10.08 -34.78
N GLU A 881 -43.48 -10.85 -35.11
CA GLU A 881 -43.18 -11.20 -36.51
C GLU A 881 -44.24 -12.12 -37.14
N LEU A 882 -44.87 -12.99 -36.35
CA LEU A 882 -46.00 -13.82 -36.78
C LEU A 882 -47.24 -12.96 -37.08
N GLY A 883 -47.59 -12.04 -36.17
CA GLY A 883 -48.73 -11.12 -36.34
C GLY A 883 -48.58 -10.19 -37.55
N LYS A 884 -47.36 -9.74 -37.87
CA LYS A 884 -47.09 -8.95 -39.08
C LYS A 884 -47.46 -9.72 -40.36
N ARG A 885 -47.26 -11.03 -40.39
CA ARG A 885 -47.48 -11.87 -41.58
C ARG A 885 -48.89 -12.42 -41.68
N ASP A 886 -49.58 -12.61 -40.55
CA ASP A 886 -51.00 -12.97 -40.52
C ASP A 886 -51.91 -11.74 -40.76
N ILE A 887 -52.05 -11.35 -42.03
CA ILE A 887 -52.73 -10.10 -42.45
C ILE A 887 -54.15 -9.97 -41.89
N ASN A 888 -54.89 -11.08 -41.74
CA ASN A 888 -56.29 -11.07 -41.29
C ASN A 888 -56.47 -11.63 -39.88
N PHE A 889 -55.36 -11.84 -39.14
CA PHE A 889 -55.34 -12.41 -37.80
C PHE A 889 -56.11 -13.73 -37.66
N ARG A 890 -56.01 -14.61 -38.67
CA ARG A 890 -56.73 -15.90 -38.73
C ARG A 890 -56.26 -16.89 -37.69
N LEU A 891 -55.02 -16.76 -37.22
CA LEU A 891 -54.43 -17.63 -36.21
C LEU A 891 -54.92 -17.32 -34.79
N LEU A 892 -55.46 -16.12 -34.55
CA LEU A 892 -55.81 -15.66 -33.21
C LEU A 892 -56.69 -16.65 -32.40
N PRO A 893 -57.77 -17.24 -32.95
CA PRO A 893 -58.55 -18.23 -32.21
C PRO A 893 -57.71 -19.43 -31.75
N THR A 894 -56.85 -19.95 -32.63
CA THR A 894 -55.94 -21.07 -32.33
C THR A 894 -54.90 -20.71 -31.27
N LEU A 895 -54.35 -19.49 -31.32
CA LEU A 895 -53.37 -19.02 -30.32
C LEU A 895 -54.02 -18.85 -28.94
N LEU A 896 -55.27 -18.37 -28.91
CA LEU A 896 -56.05 -18.25 -27.67
C LEU A 896 -56.42 -19.64 -27.13
N ASP A 897 -56.83 -20.58 -27.98
CA ASP A 897 -57.09 -21.97 -27.57
C ASP A 897 -55.85 -22.61 -26.94
N ALA A 898 -54.67 -22.44 -27.56
CA ALA A 898 -53.42 -22.93 -26.99
C ALA A 898 -53.09 -22.32 -25.61
N GLN A 899 -53.45 -21.06 -25.39
CA GLN A 899 -53.29 -20.40 -24.10
C GLN A 899 -54.24 -20.96 -23.02
N ARG A 900 -55.43 -21.45 -23.41
CA ARG A 900 -56.40 -22.07 -22.50
C ARG A 900 -55.95 -23.45 -22.02
N ASP A 901 -55.21 -24.17 -22.86
CA ASP A 901 -54.83 -25.56 -22.62
C ASP A 901 -53.58 -25.73 -21.73
N VAL A 902 -53.01 -24.63 -21.20
CA VAL A 902 -51.76 -24.64 -20.41
C VAL A 902 -51.99 -24.18 -18.97
N ASP A 903 -51.78 -25.08 -18.02
CA ASP A 903 -51.99 -24.84 -16.58
C ASP A 903 -50.73 -24.32 -15.83
N ASP A 904 -49.54 -24.83 -16.13
CA ASP A 904 -48.28 -24.50 -15.42
C ASP A 904 -47.31 -23.66 -16.29
N ASN A 905 -46.60 -22.70 -15.69
CA ASN A 905 -45.58 -21.83 -16.33
C ASN A 905 -46.07 -20.96 -17.51
N THR A 906 -47.35 -20.65 -17.55
CA THR A 906 -48.01 -19.79 -18.55
C THR A 906 -47.32 -18.42 -18.70
N SER A 907 -47.14 -17.98 -19.94
CA SER A 907 -46.53 -16.69 -20.31
C SER A 907 -47.27 -16.07 -21.48
N VAL A 908 -47.62 -14.80 -21.35
CA VAL A 908 -48.30 -14.08 -22.44
C VAL A 908 -47.34 -13.39 -23.39
N TYR A 909 -46.01 -13.54 -23.25
CA TYR A 909 -45.04 -12.80 -24.06
C TYR A 909 -45.31 -12.98 -25.55
N PHE A 910 -45.49 -14.23 -25.99
CA PHE A 910 -45.80 -14.56 -27.37
C PHE A 910 -47.10 -13.92 -27.87
N LEU A 911 -48.20 -14.09 -27.13
CA LEU A 911 -49.48 -13.45 -27.47
C LEU A 911 -49.39 -11.92 -27.45
N GLY A 912 -48.69 -11.33 -26.48
CA GLY A 912 -48.51 -9.90 -26.34
C GLY A 912 -47.84 -9.28 -27.57
N GLY A 913 -46.83 -9.95 -28.14
CA GLY A 913 -46.21 -9.56 -29.39
C GLY A 913 -47.19 -9.61 -30.57
N TYR A 914 -48.03 -10.63 -30.64
CA TYR A 914 -49.05 -10.74 -31.69
C TYR A 914 -50.14 -9.67 -31.55
N PHE A 915 -50.66 -9.45 -30.33
CA PHE A 915 -51.62 -8.40 -30.00
C PHE A 915 -51.07 -7.00 -30.26
N ARG A 916 -49.76 -6.79 -30.09
CA ARG A 916 -49.10 -5.53 -30.45
C ARG A 916 -49.32 -5.18 -31.92
N VAL A 917 -49.26 -6.17 -32.83
CA VAL A 917 -49.53 -5.94 -34.25
C VAL A 917 -51.01 -5.63 -34.52
N ILE A 918 -51.93 -6.29 -33.80
CA ILE A 918 -53.37 -5.97 -33.88
C ILE A 918 -53.59 -4.51 -33.48
N PHE A 919 -53.01 -4.08 -32.36
CA PHE A 919 -53.08 -2.70 -31.89
C PHE A 919 -52.50 -1.70 -32.92
N GLU A 920 -51.32 -1.98 -33.49
CA GLU A 920 -50.68 -1.09 -34.46
C GLU A 920 -51.44 -0.98 -35.79
N ARG A 921 -52.16 -2.04 -36.21
CA ARG A 921 -52.91 -2.05 -37.48
C ARG A 921 -54.36 -1.59 -37.33
N ASN A 922 -55.03 -2.03 -36.27
CA ASN A 922 -56.45 -1.79 -36.04
C ASN A 922 -56.77 -1.77 -34.54
N PRO A 923 -56.59 -0.61 -33.87
CA PRO A 923 -56.91 -0.46 -32.44
C PRO A 923 -58.34 -0.85 -32.09
N VAL A 924 -59.32 -0.61 -32.98
CA VAL A 924 -60.73 -0.96 -32.73
C VAL A 924 -60.90 -2.48 -32.64
N GLN A 925 -60.32 -3.21 -33.60
CA GLN A 925 -60.34 -4.68 -33.55
C GLN A 925 -59.59 -5.22 -32.33
N TRP A 926 -58.48 -4.59 -31.94
CA TRP A 926 -57.76 -4.95 -30.72
C TRP A 926 -58.63 -4.79 -29.46
N GLU A 927 -59.40 -3.70 -29.34
CA GLU A 927 -60.36 -3.50 -28.26
C GLU A 927 -61.44 -4.59 -28.25
N GLU A 928 -62.04 -4.87 -29.41
CA GLU A 928 -63.07 -5.91 -29.55
C GLU A 928 -62.55 -7.29 -29.12
N GLN A 929 -61.28 -7.61 -29.43
CA GLN A 929 -60.67 -8.86 -29.01
C GLN A 929 -60.42 -8.91 -27.51
N LEU A 930 -59.95 -7.81 -26.89
CA LEU A 930 -59.80 -7.77 -25.42
C LEU A 930 -61.15 -7.81 -24.69
N ASP A 931 -62.20 -7.19 -25.25
CA ASP A 931 -63.56 -7.26 -24.70
C ASP A 931 -64.12 -8.69 -24.78
N ALA A 932 -63.86 -9.41 -25.88
CA ALA A 932 -64.27 -10.81 -26.02
C ALA A 932 -63.62 -11.73 -24.97
N LEU A 933 -62.45 -11.38 -24.44
CA LEU A 933 -61.78 -12.14 -23.39
C LEU A 933 -62.35 -11.91 -21.98
N ILE A 934 -63.22 -10.90 -21.76
CA ILE A 934 -63.76 -10.60 -20.42
C ILE A 934 -64.60 -11.75 -19.88
N GLU A 935 -65.46 -12.34 -20.72
CA GLU A 935 -66.34 -13.46 -20.36
C GLU A 935 -65.60 -14.81 -20.32
N ASP A 936 -64.36 -14.85 -20.81
CA ASP A 936 -63.53 -16.05 -20.80
C ASP A 936 -62.87 -16.22 -19.43
N THR A 937 -63.45 -17.07 -18.58
CA THR A 937 -62.96 -17.31 -17.23
C THR A 937 -61.55 -17.90 -17.15
N SER A 938 -61.00 -18.40 -18.27
CA SER A 938 -59.64 -18.92 -18.34
C SER A 938 -58.62 -17.87 -18.76
N LEU A 939 -58.99 -16.94 -19.65
CA LEU A 939 -58.05 -15.96 -20.23
C LEU A 939 -58.22 -14.54 -19.69
N ASN A 940 -59.33 -14.22 -19.01
CA ASN A 940 -59.59 -12.86 -18.51
C ASN A 940 -58.51 -12.34 -17.54
N VAL A 941 -57.84 -13.23 -16.81
CA VAL A 941 -56.71 -12.91 -15.93
C VAL A 941 -55.47 -12.42 -16.68
N LEU A 942 -55.36 -12.72 -17.98
CA LEU A 942 -54.22 -12.35 -18.84
C LEU A 942 -54.37 -10.97 -19.48
N ILE A 943 -55.58 -10.39 -19.43
CA ILE A 943 -55.90 -9.08 -20.03
C ILE A 943 -54.93 -7.97 -19.58
N PRO A 944 -54.52 -7.85 -18.30
CA PRO A 944 -53.56 -6.82 -17.87
C PRO A 944 -52.22 -6.92 -18.58
N GLU A 945 -51.64 -8.12 -18.63
CA GLU A 945 -50.34 -8.31 -19.27
C GLU A 945 -50.42 -8.19 -20.79
N LEU A 946 -51.50 -8.67 -21.43
CA LEU A 946 -51.72 -8.46 -22.87
C LEU A 946 -51.81 -6.97 -23.18
N THR A 947 -52.62 -6.22 -22.42
CA THR A 947 -52.78 -4.78 -22.58
C THR A 947 -51.43 -4.07 -22.44
N HIS A 948 -50.69 -4.36 -21.36
CA HIS A 948 -49.36 -3.78 -21.15
C HIS A 948 -48.39 -4.02 -22.32
N ARG A 949 -48.39 -5.23 -22.87
CA ARG A 949 -47.46 -5.63 -23.95
C ARG A 949 -47.88 -5.18 -25.33
N SER A 950 -49.16 -4.86 -25.55
CA SER A 950 -49.66 -4.46 -26.87
C SER A 950 -49.98 -2.96 -26.99
N GLY A 951 -50.71 -2.38 -26.05
CA GLY A 951 -51.23 -1.01 -26.18
C GLY A 951 -52.17 -0.62 -25.05
N LEU A 952 -52.36 0.68 -24.82
CA LEU A 952 -53.22 1.20 -23.77
C LEU A 952 -54.02 2.40 -24.28
N THR A 953 -55.33 2.37 -24.04
CA THR A 953 -56.34 3.39 -24.36
C THR A 953 -57.19 3.64 -23.11
N ASP A 954 -58.02 4.69 -23.13
CA ASP A 954 -58.99 4.93 -22.04
C ASP A 954 -59.99 3.77 -21.86
N GLN A 955 -60.45 3.15 -22.95
CA GLN A 955 -61.37 2.02 -22.89
C GLN A 955 -60.71 0.80 -22.24
N ALA A 956 -59.47 0.48 -22.64
CA ALA A 956 -58.68 -0.57 -22.01
C ALA A 956 -58.36 -0.21 -20.55
N GLY A 957 -58.10 1.06 -20.26
CA GLY A 957 -57.89 1.57 -18.90
C GLY A 957 -59.08 1.31 -17.98
N LEU A 958 -60.28 1.66 -18.44
CA LEU A 958 -61.53 1.41 -17.72
C LEU A 958 -61.86 -0.09 -17.64
N ARG A 959 -61.54 -0.88 -18.68
CA ARG A 959 -61.67 -2.34 -18.66
C ARG A 959 -60.87 -2.96 -17.51
N LEU A 960 -59.58 -2.61 -17.39
CA LEU A 960 -58.72 -3.10 -16.32
C LEU A 960 -59.23 -2.70 -14.94
N LEU A 961 -59.68 -1.45 -14.78
CA LEU A 961 -60.28 -0.97 -13.54
C LEU A 961 -61.54 -1.75 -13.16
N ASN A 962 -62.42 -2.05 -14.11
CA ASN A 962 -63.64 -2.81 -13.87
C ASN A 962 -63.34 -4.28 -13.53
N LEU A 963 -62.36 -4.90 -14.19
CA LEU A 963 -61.91 -6.26 -13.87
C LEU A 963 -61.33 -6.32 -12.45
N ALA A 964 -60.57 -5.31 -12.03
CA ALA A 964 -59.99 -5.24 -10.70
C ALA A 964 -61.08 -5.04 -9.62
N LYS A 965 -62.02 -4.11 -9.85
CA LYS A 965 -63.19 -3.91 -8.97
C LYS A 965 -64.09 -5.16 -8.87
N GLY A 966 -64.18 -5.93 -9.94
CA GLY A 966 -64.88 -7.22 -9.97
C GLY A 966 -64.14 -8.37 -9.29
N GLY A 967 -62.90 -8.15 -8.82
CA GLY A 967 -62.07 -9.18 -8.18
C GLY A 967 -61.48 -10.22 -9.15
N ILE A 968 -61.55 -9.98 -10.47
CA ILE A 968 -61.03 -10.89 -11.50
C ILE A 968 -59.51 -10.77 -11.59
N ILE A 969 -58.96 -9.55 -11.46
CA ILE A 969 -57.52 -9.29 -11.43
C ILE A 969 -57.12 -8.61 -10.11
N ASN A 970 -55.91 -8.89 -9.63
CA ASN A 970 -55.35 -8.25 -8.44
C ASN A 970 -54.85 -6.82 -8.74
N ALA A 971 -54.98 -5.89 -7.78
CA ALA A 971 -54.48 -4.52 -7.86
C ALA A 971 -52.98 -4.40 -8.18
N ASN A 972 -52.16 -5.41 -7.85
CA ASN A 972 -50.75 -5.45 -8.17
C ASN A 972 -50.47 -5.51 -9.69
N HIS A 973 -51.44 -5.92 -10.52
CA HIS A 973 -51.30 -5.92 -11.98
C HIS A 973 -51.17 -4.51 -12.57
N PHE A 974 -51.53 -3.45 -11.85
CA PHE A 974 -51.30 -2.07 -12.34
C PHE A 974 -49.82 -1.71 -12.34
N GLY A 975 -48.99 -2.41 -11.55
CA GLY A 975 -47.55 -2.16 -11.44
C GLY A 975 -46.77 -2.37 -12.73
N VAL A 976 -47.23 -3.26 -13.62
CA VAL A 976 -46.53 -3.52 -14.90
C VAL A 976 -46.55 -2.30 -15.83
N PHE A 977 -47.57 -1.44 -15.72
CA PHE A 977 -47.75 -0.27 -16.59
C PHE A 977 -46.79 0.89 -16.29
N VAL A 978 -46.04 0.82 -15.20
CA VAL A 978 -44.90 1.69 -14.94
C VAL A 978 -43.85 1.59 -16.05
N TYR A 979 -43.66 0.39 -16.60
CA TYR A 979 -42.64 0.15 -17.60
C TYR A 979 -43.12 0.62 -18.98
N GLY A 980 -42.34 1.51 -19.61
CA GLY A 980 -42.66 2.10 -20.91
C GLY A 980 -43.42 3.42 -20.82
N GLN A 981 -44.05 3.85 -21.91
CA GLN A 981 -44.75 5.15 -21.99
C GLN A 981 -46.28 5.01 -22.18
N ALA A 982 -46.82 3.79 -22.08
CA ALA A 982 -48.20 3.51 -22.44
C ALA A 982 -49.22 4.27 -21.56
N ILE A 983 -48.92 4.50 -20.28
CA ILE A 983 -49.81 5.22 -19.35
C ILE A 983 -50.10 6.66 -19.78
N LYS A 984 -49.24 7.28 -20.59
CA LYS A 984 -49.46 8.63 -21.13
C LYS A 984 -50.63 8.72 -22.09
N ASN A 985 -51.08 7.59 -22.63
CA ASN A 985 -52.25 7.54 -23.52
C ASN A 985 -53.57 7.60 -22.73
N LEU A 986 -53.53 7.53 -21.40
CA LEU A 986 -54.73 7.65 -20.56
C LEU A 986 -55.07 9.12 -20.33
N SER A 987 -56.37 9.44 -20.39
CA SER A 987 -56.90 10.70 -19.88
C SER A 987 -56.71 10.83 -18.38
N ASN A 988 -56.64 12.07 -17.90
CA ASN A 988 -56.44 12.37 -16.49
C ASN A 988 -57.57 11.79 -15.63
N GLU A 989 -58.80 11.73 -16.16
CA GLU A 989 -59.96 11.15 -15.50
C GLU A 989 -59.78 9.64 -15.25
N VAL A 990 -59.34 8.88 -16.27
CA VAL A 990 -59.13 7.43 -16.16
C VAL A 990 -57.92 7.13 -15.27
N PHE A 991 -56.83 7.88 -15.43
CA PHE A 991 -55.64 7.74 -14.60
C PHE A 991 -55.94 8.02 -13.11
N THR A 992 -56.67 9.10 -12.81
CA THR A 992 -57.08 9.42 -11.43
C THR A 992 -57.93 8.29 -10.84
N ALA A 993 -58.84 7.71 -11.63
CA ALA A 993 -59.65 6.58 -11.18
C ALA A 993 -58.82 5.31 -10.86
N TRP A 994 -57.69 5.10 -11.55
CA TRP A 994 -56.72 4.04 -11.21
C TRP A 994 -56.05 4.30 -9.85
N ILE A 995 -55.53 5.52 -9.65
CA ILE A 995 -54.87 5.88 -8.39
C ILE A 995 -55.86 5.82 -7.22
N GLU A 996 -57.10 6.29 -7.39
CA GLU A 996 -58.12 6.21 -6.34
C GLU A 996 -58.41 4.76 -5.93
N PHE A 997 -58.50 3.85 -6.90
CA PHE A 997 -58.68 2.43 -6.65
C PHE A 997 -57.49 1.85 -5.87
N LEU A 998 -56.25 2.08 -6.32
CA LEU A 998 -55.04 1.58 -5.66
C LEU A 998 -54.89 2.06 -4.21
N LEU A 999 -55.27 3.31 -3.94
CA LEU A 999 -55.23 3.90 -2.61
C LEU A 999 -56.35 3.43 -1.66
N ASN A 1000 -57.41 2.80 -2.18
CA ASN A 1000 -58.50 2.25 -1.37
C ASN A 1000 -58.27 0.77 -1.01
N GLU A 1001 -57.29 0.13 -1.65
CA GLU A 1001 -56.89 -1.24 -1.33
C GLU A 1001 -56.09 -1.31 -0.03
N THR A 1002 -56.19 -2.45 0.66
CA THR A 1002 -55.56 -2.64 1.98
C THR A 1002 -54.12 -3.17 1.92
N ASP A 1003 -53.67 -3.57 0.72
CA ASP A 1003 -52.32 -4.09 0.48
C ASP A 1003 -51.28 -2.95 0.46
N LYS A 1004 -50.11 -3.16 1.08
CA LYS A 1004 -49.08 -2.12 1.14
C LYS A 1004 -48.41 -1.88 -0.21
N SER A 1005 -48.33 -2.89 -1.10
CA SER A 1005 -47.70 -2.77 -2.42
C SER A 1005 -48.45 -1.86 -3.39
N THR A 1006 -49.76 -1.69 -3.23
CA THR A 1006 -50.57 -0.85 -4.12
C THR A 1006 -50.21 0.63 -4.02
N VAL A 1007 -49.75 1.09 -2.85
CA VAL A 1007 -49.28 2.48 -2.67
C VAL A 1007 -47.95 2.73 -3.35
N SER A 1008 -47.02 1.76 -3.30
CA SER A 1008 -45.77 1.85 -4.06
C SER A 1008 -46.04 1.91 -5.57
N ILE A 1009 -46.97 1.08 -6.06
CA ILE A 1009 -47.43 1.13 -7.46
C ILE A 1009 -48.04 2.50 -7.79
N ALA A 1010 -48.90 3.04 -6.92
CA ALA A 1010 -49.52 4.35 -7.13
C ALA A 1010 -48.48 5.48 -7.20
N LEU A 1011 -47.49 5.50 -6.29
CA LEU A 1011 -46.38 6.46 -6.32
C LEU A 1011 -45.60 6.38 -7.63
N ASN A 1012 -45.27 5.16 -8.05
CA ASN A 1012 -44.50 4.95 -9.27
C ASN A 1012 -45.26 5.39 -10.53
N LEU A 1013 -46.55 5.05 -10.63
CA LEU A 1013 -47.41 5.50 -11.72
C LEU A 1013 -47.56 7.03 -11.74
N CYS A 1014 -47.77 7.67 -10.57
CA CYS A 1014 -47.91 9.13 -10.46
C CYS A 1014 -46.64 9.87 -10.91
N ASP A 1015 -45.45 9.41 -10.52
CA ASP A 1015 -44.18 10.01 -10.96
C ASP A 1015 -44.04 9.96 -12.49
N HIS A 1016 -44.30 8.79 -13.10
CA HIS A 1016 -44.18 8.61 -14.54
C HIS A 1016 -45.25 9.37 -15.35
N TYR A 1017 -46.44 9.59 -14.78
CA TYR A 1017 -47.52 10.31 -15.45
C TYR A 1017 -47.41 11.84 -15.31
N TYR A 1018 -47.08 12.36 -14.11
CA TYR A 1018 -47.10 13.80 -13.83
C TYR A 1018 -45.73 14.49 -13.77
N ILE A 1019 -44.62 13.78 -13.51
CA ILE A 1019 -43.31 14.40 -13.17
C ILE A 1019 -42.25 14.23 -14.27
N ARG A 1020 -42.11 13.04 -14.86
CA ARG A 1020 -40.94 12.70 -15.71
C ARG A 1020 -40.85 13.42 -17.06
N GLU A 1021 -41.89 14.13 -17.53
CA GLU A 1021 -41.86 14.94 -18.77
C GLU A 1021 -42.80 16.18 -18.67
N GLU A 1022 -42.50 17.25 -19.44
CA GLU A 1022 -43.23 18.53 -19.49
C GLU A 1022 -44.66 18.41 -20.08
N LEU A 1023 -45.57 17.77 -19.35
CA LEU A 1023 -47.01 17.89 -19.59
C LEU A 1023 -47.55 19.06 -18.76
N GLU A 1024 -48.42 19.90 -19.33
CA GLU A 1024 -49.13 20.99 -18.61
C GLU A 1024 -50.19 20.47 -17.60
N ILE A 1025 -50.00 19.28 -17.03
CA ILE A 1025 -50.95 18.64 -16.11
C ILE A 1025 -50.42 18.83 -14.69
N THR A 1026 -51.20 19.50 -13.85
CA THR A 1026 -50.84 19.77 -12.44
C THR A 1026 -51.20 18.58 -11.54
N LEU A 1027 -50.34 18.30 -10.56
CA LEU A 1027 -50.57 17.25 -9.55
C LEU A 1027 -51.89 17.51 -8.79
N PRO A 1028 -52.87 16.59 -8.77
CA PRO A 1028 -54.12 16.85 -8.06
C PRO A 1028 -53.91 16.84 -6.54
N ILE A 1029 -54.29 17.93 -5.86
CA ILE A 1029 -53.96 18.16 -4.44
C ILE A 1029 -54.43 17.04 -3.50
N ASP A 1030 -55.72 16.68 -3.54
CA ASP A 1030 -56.32 15.77 -2.56
C ASP A 1030 -55.77 14.34 -2.68
N ILE A 1031 -55.66 13.82 -3.91
CA ILE A 1031 -55.20 12.46 -4.15
C ILE A 1031 -53.69 12.32 -3.88
N THR A 1032 -52.91 13.33 -4.26
CA THR A 1032 -51.45 13.34 -4.04
C THR A 1032 -51.14 13.43 -2.56
N PHE A 1033 -51.86 14.29 -1.81
CA PHE A 1033 -51.69 14.38 -0.36
C PHE A 1033 -52.08 13.08 0.34
N ARG A 1034 -53.20 12.46 -0.05
CA ARG A 1034 -53.64 11.15 0.49
C ARG A 1034 -52.63 10.04 0.21
N MET A 1035 -51.97 10.08 -0.95
CA MET A 1035 -50.92 9.13 -1.31
C MET A 1035 -49.66 9.32 -0.47
N LEU A 1036 -49.15 10.55 -0.35
CA LEU A 1036 -47.96 10.88 0.44
C LEU A 1036 -48.15 10.60 1.94
N THR A 1037 -49.38 10.71 2.44
CA THR A 1037 -49.74 10.51 3.86
C THR A 1037 -50.38 9.15 4.15
N HIS A 1038 -50.36 8.21 3.20
CA HIS A 1038 -51.06 6.94 3.34
C HIS A 1038 -50.51 6.11 4.52
N ALA A 1039 -51.40 5.57 5.36
CA ALA A 1039 -51.02 4.91 6.61
C ALA A 1039 -50.08 3.69 6.43
N SER A 1040 -50.10 3.04 5.27
CA SER A 1040 -49.20 1.91 4.97
C SER A 1040 -47.72 2.29 4.90
N LEU A 1041 -47.40 3.53 4.49
CA LEU A 1041 -46.04 4.06 4.40
C LEU A 1041 -45.40 4.31 5.77
N PHE A 1042 -46.23 4.44 6.80
CA PHE A 1042 -45.83 4.78 8.16
C PHE A 1042 -46.11 3.65 9.17
N LYS A 1043 -46.37 2.43 8.69
CA LYS A 1043 -46.61 1.25 9.53
C LYS A 1043 -45.40 0.32 9.50
N GLU A 1044 -44.83 0.03 10.66
CA GLU A 1044 -43.68 -0.88 10.84
C GLU A 1044 -43.87 -2.22 10.11
N SER A 1045 -42.77 -2.76 9.59
CA SER A 1045 -42.72 -4.09 9.00
C SER A 1045 -41.37 -4.77 9.20
N ASN A 1046 -41.40 -6.06 9.56
CA ASN A 1046 -40.23 -6.91 9.81
C ASN A 1046 -39.41 -7.29 8.55
N LYS A 1047 -39.65 -6.65 7.41
CA LYS A 1047 -38.94 -6.89 6.13
C LYS A 1047 -38.65 -5.53 5.49
N ASP A 1048 -37.53 -5.42 4.78
CA ASP A 1048 -37.25 -4.32 3.83
C ASP A 1048 -38.27 -4.38 2.69
N ILE A 1049 -39.48 -3.87 2.92
CA ILE A 1049 -40.59 -3.92 1.94
C ILE A 1049 -40.49 -2.75 0.95
N PHE A 1050 -39.90 -1.62 1.34
CA PHE A 1050 -39.68 -0.50 0.44
C PHE A 1050 -38.34 -0.66 -0.26
N ASP A 1051 -38.38 -0.87 -1.58
CA ASP A 1051 -37.19 -0.79 -2.41
C ASP A 1051 -36.68 0.66 -2.48
N THR A 1052 -35.39 0.83 -2.83
CA THR A 1052 -34.77 2.15 -3.03
C THR A 1052 -35.58 3.03 -3.99
N MET A 1053 -36.32 2.43 -4.92
CA MET A 1053 -37.15 3.12 -5.90
C MET A 1053 -38.39 3.75 -5.28
N THR A 1054 -39.05 3.09 -4.32
CA THR A 1054 -40.21 3.66 -3.62
C THR A 1054 -39.83 4.94 -2.86
N ASN A 1055 -38.68 4.95 -2.19
CA ASN A 1055 -38.14 6.13 -1.51
C ASN A 1055 -37.86 7.27 -2.50
N TYR A 1056 -37.30 6.95 -3.66
CA TYR A 1056 -37.06 7.91 -4.73
C TYR A 1056 -38.37 8.57 -5.22
N TYR A 1057 -39.36 7.76 -5.62
CA TYR A 1057 -40.63 8.29 -6.15
C TYR A 1057 -41.40 9.12 -5.12
N TRP A 1058 -41.45 8.64 -3.88
CA TRP A 1058 -42.08 9.39 -2.79
C TRP A 1058 -41.41 10.75 -2.57
N THR A 1059 -40.08 10.81 -2.67
CA THR A 1059 -39.29 12.04 -2.49
C THR A 1059 -39.54 13.05 -3.61
N GLU A 1060 -39.48 12.62 -4.87
CA GLU A 1060 -39.67 13.52 -6.00
C GLU A 1060 -41.11 14.05 -6.08
N ILE A 1061 -42.11 13.18 -5.82
CA ILE A 1061 -43.51 13.61 -5.68
C ILE A 1061 -43.67 14.57 -4.49
N GLY A 1062 -43.07 14.26 -3.33
CA GLY A 1062 -43.14 15.11 -2.14
C GLY A 1062 -42.58 16.51 -2.38
N LYS A 1063 -41.41 16.62 -3.02
CA LYS A 1063 -40.79 17.91 -3.37
C LYS A 1063 -41.64 18.69 -4.38
N ALA A 1064 -42.13 18.03 -5.42
CA ALA A 1064 -43.00 18.66 -6.41
C ALA A 1064 -44.31 19.15 -5.77
N PHE A 1065 -44.91 18.35 -4.90
CA PHE A 1065 -46.14 18.67 -4.18
C PHE A 1065 -45.95 19.88 -3.26
N LEU A 1066 -44.89 19.94 -2.46
CA LEU A 1066 -44.63 21.07 -1.55
C LEU A 1066 -44.36 22.39 -2.27
N ARG A 1067 -43.74 22.35 -3.47
CA ARG A 1067 -43.55 23.54 -4.31
C ARG A 1067 -44.87 24.08 -4.85
N LEU A 1068 -45.82 23.21 -5.18
CA LEU A 1068 -47.14 23.59 -5.69
C LEU A 1068 -48.12 23.99 -4.58
N TYR A 1069 -48.03 23.34 -3.42
CA TYR A 1069 -48.96 23.48 -2.28
C TYR A 1069 -48.22 23.74 -0.95
N PRO A 1070 -47.54 24.90 -0.78
CA PRO A 1070 -46.77 25.20 0.42
C PRO A 1070 -47.58 25.17 1.72
N GLU A 1071 -48.89 25.41 1.66
CA GLU A 1071 -49.81 25.37 2.80
C GLU A 1071 -49.93 23.99 3.45
N LYS A 1072 -49.54 22.92 2.74
CA LYS A 1072 -49.55 21.53 3.25
C LYS A 1072 -48.21 21.08 3.85
N SER A 1073 -47.19 21.94 3.83
CA SER A 1073 -45.84 21.64 4.33
C SER A 1073 -45.82 21.20 5.80
N LEU A 1074 -46.49 21.93 6.68
CA LEU A 1074 -46.50 21.63 8.12
C LEU A 1074 -47.18 20.29 8.44
N GLU A 1075 -48.32 20.01 7.80
CA GLU A 1075 -49.05 18.74 7.98
C GLU A 1075 -48.17 17.52 7.58
N LEU A 1076 -47.43 17.64 6.47
CA LEU A 1076 -46.53 16.57 6.01
C LEU A 1076 -45.30 16.43 6.92
N ALA A 1077 -44.69 17.55 7.32
CA ALA A 1077 -43.53 17.56 8.21
C ALA A 1077 -43.84 16.93 9.59
N GLU A 1078 -44.99 17.25 10.18
CA GLU A 1078 -45.44 16.65 11.45
C GLU A 1078 -45.59 15.13 11.35
N LEU A 1079 -46.13 14.63 10.24
CA LEU A 1079 -46.27 13.21 9.99
C LEU A 1079 -44.89 12.54 9.82
N MET A 1080 -43.99 13.14 9.04
CA MET A 1080 -42.63 12.61 8.87
C MET A 1080 -41.88 12.53 10.20
N LEU A 1081 -41.88 13.62 10.99
CA LEU A 1081 -41.19 13.67 12.28
C LEU A 1081 -41.72 12.64 13.28
N LYS A 1082 -43.02 12.31 13.22
CA LYS A 1082 -43.63 11.27 14.07
C LYS A 1082 -43.02 9.88 13.83
N PHE A 1083 -42.61 9.58 12.60
CA PHE A 1083 -42.09 8.25 12.23
C PHE A 1083 -40.61 8.26 11.83
N PHE A 1084 -39.94 9.41 11.96
CA PHE A 1084 -38.56 9.60 11.52
C PHE A 1084 -37.62 8.61 12.19
N GLY A 1085 -36.77 7.91 11.41
CA GLY A 1085 -35.82 6.94 11.94
C GLY A 1085 -36.44 5.64 12.46
N ILE A 1086 -37.75 5.41 12.29
CA ILE A 1086 -38.41 4.15 12.66
C ILE A 1086 -38.28 3.16 11.51
N GLU A 1087 -37.63 2.02 11.77
CA GLU A 1087 -37.40 0.98 10.76
C GLU A 1087 -38.72 0.43 10.18
N GLY A 1088 -38.72 0.14 8.87
CA GLY A 1088 -39.90 -0.35 8.16
C GLY A 1088 -40.93 0.74 7.79
N THR A 1089 -40.61 2.03 7.96
CA THR A 1089 -41.40 3.16 7.42
C THR A 1089 -40.69 3.84 6.25
N ILE A 1090 -41.39 4.68 5.48
CA ILE A 1090 -40.81 5.44 4.34
C ILE A 1090 -39.76 6.49 4.77
N VAL A 1091 -39.80 6.87 6.05
CA VAL A 1091 -38.81 7.75 6.70
C VAL A 1091 -37.91 6.96 7.66
N GLY A 1092 -37.77 5.66 7.40
CA GLY A 1092 -37.02 4.70 8.22
C GLY A 1092 -35.59 4.46 7.74
N GLY A 1093 -34.75 4.03 8.68
CA GLY A 1093 -33.31 3.85 8.46
C GLY A 1093 -32.56 5.18 8.41
N PHE A 1094 -31.24 5.14 8.62
CA PHE A 1094 -30.34 6.30 8.54
C PHE A 1094 -30.16 6.81 7.09
N THR A 1095 -31.24 6.94 6.32
CA THR A 1095 -31.20 7.11 4.86
C THR A 1095 -31.35 8.59 4.45
N PRO A 1096 -30.37 9.17 3.74
CA PRO A 1096 -30.42 10.54 3.20
C PRO A 1096 -31.48 10.78 2.11
N GLN A 1097 -32.23 9.77 1.67
CA GLN A 1097 -33.01 9.82 0.43
C GLN A 1097 -34.35 10.55 0.57
N THR A 1098 -35.06 10.38 1.69
CA THR A 1098 -36.37 11.03 1.93
C THR A 1098 -36.29 12.32 2.75
N ALA A 1099 -35.14 12.56 3.40
CA ALA A 1099 -34.84 13.79 4.14
C ALA A 1099 -35.05 15.10 3.34
N PRO A 1100 -34.77 15.17 2.02
CA PRO A 1100 -34.98 16.39 1.23
C PRO A 1100 -36.41 16.92 1.24
N VAL A 1101 -37.43 16.05 1.44
CA VAL A 1101 -38.84 16.50 1.57
C VAL A 1101 -39.03 17.26 2.88
N LEU A 1102 -38.45 16.76 3.98
CA LEU A 1102 -38.53 17.41 5.29
C LEU A 1102 -37.72 18.71 5.31
N GLU A 1103 -36.58 18.75 4.62
CA GLU A 1103 -35.78 19.98 4.44
C GLU A 1103 -36.54 21.05 3.65
N GLU A 1104 -37.20 20.68 2.56
CA GLU A 1104 -38.04 21.61 1.80
C GLU A 1104 -39.22 22.11 2.64
N ALA A 1105 -39.90 21.23 3.38
CA ALA A 1105 -40.97 21.63 4.29
C ALA A 1105 -40.46 22.59 5.40
N THR A 1106 -39.27 22.31 5.95
CA THR A 1106 -38.62 23.16 6.95
C THR A 1106 -38.22 24.52 6.37
N ARG A 1107 -37.79 24.58 5.11
CA ARG A 1107 -37.44 25.83 4.41
C ARG A 1107 -38.67 26.72 4.18
N LEU A 1108 -39.85 26.12 3.97
CA LEU A 1108 -41.11 26.84 3.77
C LEU A 1108 -41.66 27.45 5.06
N ASP A 1109 -41.59 26.74 6.20
CA ASP A 1109 -42.02 27.25 7.52
C ASP A 1109 -41.07 26.82 8.65
N PRO A 1110 -39.90 27.47 8.79
CA PRO A 1110 -38.85 27.03 9.69
C PRO A 1110 -39.21 27.21 11.17
N GLU A 1111 -40.03 28.21 11.51
CA GLU A 1111 -40.41 28.45 12.90
C GLU A 1111 -41.37 27.38 13.44
N GLN A 1112 -42.36 26.98 12.63
CA GLN A 1112 -43.31 25.95 13.03
C GLN A 1112 -42.68 24.55 12.95
N ALA A 1113 -41.84 24.29 11.95
CA ALA A 1113 -41.05 23.06 11.88
C ALA A 1113 -40.16 22.90 13.12
N TRP A 1114 -39.48 23.96 13.56
CA TRP A 1114 -38.66 23.92 14.78
C TRP A 1114 -39.45 23.56 16.03
N LYS A 1115 -40.67 24.10 16.20
CA LYS A 1115 -41.55 23.71 17.32
C LYS A 1115 -41.89 22.22 17.30
N CYS A 1116 -42.13 21.65 16.12
CA CYS A 1116 -42.41 20.23 15.95
C CYS A 1116 -41.18 19.36 16.26
N ILE A 1117 -39.99 19.80 15.81
CA ILE A 1117 -38.72 19.13 16.10
C ILE A 1117 -38.43 19.13 17.61
N CYS A 1118 -38.58 20.28 18.28
CA CYS A 1118 -38.34 20.41 19.72
C CYS A 1118 -39.18 19.44 20.55
N LYS A 1119 -40.44 19.19 20.16
CA LYS A 1119 -41.32 18.20 20.81
C LYS A 1119 -40.68 16.81 20.91
N TYR A 1120 -39.94 16.38 19.89
CA TYR A 1120 -39.29 15.06 19.87
C TYR A 1120 -37.89 15.07 20.47
N LEU A 1121 -37.17 16.21 20.41
CA LEU A 1121 -35.89 16.36 21.13
C LEU A 1121 -36.10 16.33 22.65
N GLU A 1122 -37.19 16.94 23.13
CA GLU A 1122 -37.56 17.03 24.55
C GLU A 1122 -38.29 15.79 25.09
N ALA A 1123 -38.78 14.91 24.22
CA ALA A 1123 -39.50 13.72 24.64
C ALA A 1123 -38.60 12.76 25.44
N PRO A 1124 -39.11 12.14 26.52
CA PRO A 1124 -38.40 11.07 27.21
C PRO A 1124 -38.25 9.87 26.28
N VAL A 1125 -37.12 9.18 26.39
CA VAL A 1125 -36.87 7.95 25.63
C VAL A 1125 -37.36 6.77 26.48
N GLU A 1126 -38.56 6.29 26.20
CA GLU A 1126 -39.17 5.17 26.92
C GLU A 1126 -39.11 3.85 26.13
N THR A 1127 -39.02 3.94 24.80
CA THR A 1127 -38.98 2.80 23.88
C THR A 1127 -37.75 2.86 22.95
N SER A 1128 -37.43 1.74 22.29
CA SER A 1128 -36.39 1.70 21.24
C SER A 1128 -36.73 2.57 20.04
N GLU A 1129 -38.03 2.73 19.72
CA GLU A 1129 -38.50 3.63 18.67
C GLU A 1129 -38.24 5.09 19.01
N ASP A 1130 -38.48 5.49 20.25
CA ASP A 1130 -38.19 6.87 20.71
C ASP A 1130 -36.70 7.17 20.65
N TRP A 1131 -35.86 6.20 20.99
CA TRP A 1131 -34.40 6.33 20.86
C TRP A 1131 -33.99 6.49 19.41
N SER A 1132 -34.46 5.60 18.52
CA SER A 1132 -34.11 5.63 17.09
C SER A 1132 -34.54 6.93 16.43
N ARG A 1133 -35.75 7.42 16.76
CA ARG A 1133 -36.30 8.68 16.28
C ARG A 1133 -35.45 9.86 16.73
N LYS A 1134 -35.20 9.96 18.03
CA LYS A 1134 -34.41 11.05 18.60
C LYS A 1134 -32.99 11.09 18.04
N PHE A 1135 -32.32 9.95 17.99
CA PHE A 1135 -30.97 9.82 17.43
C PHE A 1135 -30.93 10.19 15.93
N SER A 1136 -31.93 9.79 15.15
CA SER A 1136 -32.03 10.13 13.73
C SER A 1136 -32.27 11.62 13.51
N ILE A 1137 -33.14 12.25 14.30
CA ILE A 1137 -33.36 13.71 14.26
C ILE A 1137 -32.07 14.46 14.63
N GLU A 1138 -31.37 14.06 15.71
CA GLU A 1138 -30.09 14.65 16.10
C GLU A 1138 -29.06 14.59 14.96
N ARG A 1139 -28.97 13.43 14.30
CA ARG A 1139 -28.05 13.22 13.17
C ARG A 1139 -28.46 13.97 11.90
N TRP A 1140 -29.75 14.17 11.65
CA TRP A 1140 -30.20 14.97 10.50
C TRP A 1140 -29.96 16.47 10.72
N LEU A 1141 -30.11 16.94 11.96
CA LEU A 1141 -29.81 18.32 12.33
C LEU A 1141 -28.30 18.61 12.29
N ARG A 1142 -27.45 17.63 12.65
CA ARG A 1142 -25.98 17.74 12.64
C ARG A 1142 -25.40 17.35 11.27
N GLU A 1143 -24.38 18.05 10.78
CA GLU A 1143 -23.60 17.62 9.59
C GLU A 1143 -23.08 16.17 9.74
N THR A 1144 -22.90 15.43 8.63
CA THR A 1144 -22.45 14.03 8.66
C THR A 1144 -20.98 13.88 9.09
N ASP A 1145 -20.70 12.91 9.97
CA ASP A 1145 -19.35 12.64 10.50
C ASP A 1145 -18.38 11.99 9.48
N ILE A 1146 -18.84 11.69 8.25
CA ILE A 1146 -18.06 11.01 7.20
C ILE A 1146 -18.00 11.93 5.97
N PRO A 1147 -16.81 12.31 5.47
CA PRO A 1147 -16.71 13.03 4.21
C PRO A 1147 -17.14 12.09 3.07
N THR A 1148 -18.37 12.24 2.59
CA THR A 1148 -18.79 11.65 1.31
C THR A 1148 -18.21 12.49 0.18
N THR A 1149 -17.85 11.85 -0.94
CA THR A 1149 -17.28 12.50 -2.13
C THR A 1149 -18.26 13.39 -2.90
N ILE A 1150 -19.43 13.71 -2.32
CA ILE A 1150 -20.55 14.41 -2.95
C ILE A 1150 -20.94 15.54 -1.99
N GLU A 1151 -20.59 16.78 -2.36
CA GLU A 1151 -20.95 18.09 -1.79
C GLU A 1151 -20.90 18.28 -0.25
N LYS A 1152 -20.73 19.53 0.20
CA LYS A 1152 -20.72 19.85 1.64
C LYS A 1152 -22.15 19.75 2.18
N ASP A 1153 -22.48 18.66 2.86
CA ASP A 1153 -23.75 18.53 3.58
C ASP A 1153 -23.75 19.47 4.81
N GLU A 1154 -24.28 20.69 4.65
CA GLU A 1154 -24.67 21.54 5.78
C GLU A 1154 -25.91 20.90 6.46
N GLY A 1155 -25.83 20.61 7.76
CA GLY A 1155 -26.90 19.93 8.49
C GLY A 1155 -28.16 20.79 8.61
N ALA A 1156 -29.34 20.15 8.74
CA ALA A 1156 -30.63 20.84 8.66
C ALA A 1156 -30.85 21.92 9.74
N LEU A 1157 -30.01 21.95 10.79
CA LEU A 1157 -30.03 23.01 11.80
C LEU A 1157 -29.78 24.42 11.20
N THR A 1158 -29.07 24.52 10.06
CA THR A 1158 -28.84 25.79 9.35
C THR A 1158 -30.12 26.38 8.75
N LEU A 1159 -31.13 25.54 8.50
CA LEU A 1159 -32.45 25.97 8.01
C LEU A 1159 -33.27 26.69 9.09
N ILE A 1160 -32.89 26.56 10.36
CA ILE A 1160 -33.61 27.14 11.50
C ILE A 1160 -33.02 28.51 11.88
N PRO A 1161 -33.85 29.56 12.03
CA PRO A 1161 -33.39 30.86 12.49
C PRO A 1161 -32.67 30.77 13.84
N HIS A 1162 -31.42 31.24 13.90
CA HIS A 1162 -30.57 31.13 15.10
C HIS A 1162 -31.25 31.63 16.38
N HIS A 1163 -32.05 32.70 16.30
CA HIS A 1163 -32.74 33.26 17.46
C HIS A 1163 -33.75 32.27 18.09
N LYS A 1164 -34.39 31.39 17.30
CA LYS A 1164 -35.30 30.36 17.82
C LYS A 1164 -34.58 29.22 18.51
N ILE A 1165 -33.38 28.86 18.04
CA ILE A 1165 -32.51 27.89 18.72
C ILE A 1165 -32.09 28.44 20.09
N TRP A 1166 -31.72 29.71 20.15
CA TRP A 1166 -31.35 30.35 21.42
C TRP A 1166 -32.53 30.49 22.39
N GLU A 1167 -33.69 30.96 21.93
CA GLU A 1167 -34.92 30.99 22.74
C GLU A 1167 -35.26 29.61 23.32
N TRP A 1168 -35.10 28.54 22.52
CA TRP A 1168 -35.33 27.18 22.98
C TRP A 1168 -34.39 26.78 24.12
N ILE A 1169 -33.11 27.13 24.04
CA ILE A 1169 -32.12 26.80 25.07
C ILE A 1169 -32.32 27.67 26.32
N ASP A 1170 -32.58 28.97 26.15
CA ASP A 1170 -32.74 29.93 27.24
C ASP A 1170 -33.92 29.58 28.18
N ASN A 1171 -34.91 28.80 27.70
CA ASN A 1171 -36.03 28.31 28.49
C ASN A 1171 -35.64 27.20 29.51
N ASP A 1172 -34.57 26.44 29.27
CA ASP A 1172 -34.04 25.42 30.18
C ASP A 1172 -32.54 25.25 29.93
N VAL A 1173 -31.78 26.25 30.35
CA VAL A 1173 -30.34 26.33 30.07
C VAL A 1173 -29.60 25.12 30.65
N GLU A 1174 -30.00 24.64 31.83
CA GLU A 1174 -29.32 23.56 32.55
C GLU A 1174 -29.28 22.26 31.73
N ASN A 1175 -30.39 21.86 31.11
CA ASN A 1175 -30.44 20.62 30.33
C ASN A 1175 -30.12 20.84 28.84
N ARG A 1176 -30.62 21.94 28.25
CA ARG A 1176 -30.60 22.13 26.78
C ARG A 1176 -29.25 22.62 26.26
N ALA A 1177 -28.51 23.39 27.05
CA ALA A 1177 -27.19 23.89 26.63
C ALA A 1177 -26.18 22.74 26.50
N GLN A 1178 -26.16 21.82 27.48
CA GLN A 1178 -25.31 20.63 27.42
C GLN A 1178 -25.71 19.70 26.27
N TYR A 1179 -27.02 19.50 26.07
CA TYR A 1179 -27.55 18.68 24.99
C TYR A 1179 -27.16 19.20 23.60
N LEU A 1180 -27.31 20.51 23.34
CA LEU A 1180 -26.87 21.14 22.10
C LEU A 1180 -25.37 20.89 21.87
N ALA A 1181 -24.56 21.17 22.89
CA ALA A 1181 -23.11 21.02 22.87
C ALA A 1181 -22.66 19.61 22.47
N HIS A 1182 -23.32 18.57 22.99
CA HIS A 1182 -22.98 17.19 22.71
C HIS A 1182 -23.51 16.70 21.35
N ASN A 1183 -24.78 16.98 21.05
CA ASN A 1183 -25.51 16.25 20.01
C ASN A 1183 -25.67 17.05 18.70
N LEU A 1184 -25.68 18.37 18.74
CA LEU A 1184 -26.11 19.21 17.60
C LEU A 1184 -25.01 20.12 17.04
N VAL A 1185 -23.95 20.41 17.80
CA VAL A 1185 -22.84 21.24 17.31
C VAL A 1185 -21.99 20.47 16.27
N PRO A 1186 -21.75 21.02 15.06
CA PRO A 1186 -20.94 20.36 14.03
C PRO A 1186 -19.45 20.21 14.39
N LYS A 1187 -18.85 19.08 13.96
CA LYS A 1187 -17.44 18.74 14.22
C LYS A 1187 -16.44 19.43 13.27
N THR A 1188 -16.90 19.90 12.12
CA THR A 1188 -16.12 20.42 10.99
C THR A 1188 -15.59 21.86 11.18
N ALA A 1189 -16.15 22.64 12.10
CA ALA A 1189 -15.91 24.09 12.21
C ALA A 1189 -14.60 24.53 12.89
N LEU A 1190 -13.69 23.61 13.25
CA LEU A 1190 -12.47 23.95 14.01
C LEU A 1190 -11.34 24.62 13.20
N THR A 1191 -11.37 24.65 11.87
CA THR A 1191 -10.17 25.01 11.08
C THR A 1191 -10.32 26.11 10.03
N ALA A 1192 -11.54 26.63 9.74
CA ALA A 1192 -11.71 27.68 8.73
C ALA A 1192 -12.76 28.79 9.03
N SER A 1193 -13.70 28.57 9.97
CA SER A 1193 -14.84 29.47 10.23
C SER A 1193 -15.11 29.73 11.72
N TRP A 1194 -14.10 29.60 12.58
CA TRP A 1194 -14.24 29.63 14.05
C TRP A 1194 -15.05 30.84 14.57
N SER A 1195 -14.82 32.04 14.01
CA SER A 1195 -15.47 33.30 14.42
C SER A 1195 -16.99 33.25 14.40
N ASP A 1196 -17.54 32.57 13.40
CA ASP A 1196 -18.98 32.49 13.11
C ASP A 1196 -19.56 31.09 13.41
N SER A 1197 -18.77 30.23 14.06
CA SER A 1197 -19.17 28.86 14.36
C SER A 1197 -20.20 28.77 15.48
N LEU A 1198 -21.12 27.79 15.35
CA LEU A 1198 -22.09 27.48 16.39
C LEU A 1198 -21.42 27.07 17.71
N ALA A 1199 -20.26 26.39 17.64
CA ALA A 1199 -19.46 26.02 18.79
C ALA A 1199 -19.00 27.25 19.59
N ARG A 1200 -18.44 28.25 18.91
CA ARG A 1200 -18.03 29.51 19.55
C ARG A 1200 -19.23 30.25 20.14
N ALA A 1201 -20.34 30.35 19.41
CA ALA A 1201 -21.55 31.01 19.91
C ALA A 1201 -22.10 30.34 21.18
N THR A 1202 -22.13 29.00 21.21
CA THR A 1202 -22.53 28.20 22.39
C THR A 1202 -21.60 28.44 23.57
N LEU A 1203 -20.28 28.46 23.36
CA LEU A 1203 -19.29 28.73 24.42
C LEU A 1203 -19.37 30.17 24.97
N VAL A 1204 -19.57 31.15 24.09
CA VAL A 1204 -19.72 32.56 24.50
C VAL A 1204 -20.93 32.73 25.42
N ARG A 1205 -22.06 32.08 25.10
CA ARG A 1205 -23.32 32.17 25.86
C ARG A 1205 -23.33 31.31 27.13
N TYR A 1206 -22.91 30.05 27.03
CA TYR A 1206 -23.13 29.04 28.07
C TYR A 1206 -21.85 28.38 28.61
N GLY A 1207 -20.67 28.74 28.09
CA GLY A 1207 -19.39 28.11 28.45
C GLY A 1207 -18.93 28.35 29.90
N ALA A 1208 -19.64 29.18 30.68
CA ALA A 1208 -19.43 29.27 32.12
C ALA A 1208 -19.78 27.95 32.84
N GLN A 1209 -20.76 27.20 32.32
CA GLN A 1209 -21.15 25.89 32.83
C GLN A 1209 -20.14 24.82 32.41
N GLU A 1210 -19.65 24.04 33.36
CA GLU A 1210 -18.65 23.00 33.11
C GLU A 1210 -19.20 21.87 32.23
N ASP A 1211 -20.46 21.47 32.42
CA ASP A 1211 -21.09 20.38 31.68
C ASP A 1211 -21.18 20.68 30.18
N VAL A 1212 -21.45 21.94 29.80
CA VAL A 1212 -21.44 22.40 28.40
C VAL A 1212 -20.05 22.27 27.80
N ARG A 1213 -19.01 22.69 28.53
CA ARG A 1213 -17.61 22.58 28.08
C ARG A 1213 -17.21 21.11 27.89
N ARG A 1214 -17.50 20.24 28.86
CA ARG A 1214 -17.22 18.80 28.78
C ARG A 1214 -17.98 18.11 27.64
N ALA A 1215 -19.25 18.47 27.42
CA ALA A 1215 -20.06 17.95 26.33
C ALA A 1215 -19.48 18.26 24.95
N LEU A 1216 -19.00 19.50 24.73
CA LEU A 1216 -18.31 19.89 23.50
C LEU A 1216 -16.99 19.14 23.32
N ILE A 1217 -16.18 18.99 24.38
CA ILE A 1217 -14.94 18.20 24.34
C ILE A 1217 -15.23 16.77 23.86
N SER A 1218 -16.22 16.12 24.48
CA SER A 1218 -16.62 14.76 24.11
C SER A 1218 -17.07 14.67 22.66
N ASN A 1219 -17.84 15.65 22.17
CA ASN A 1219 -18.28 15.69 20.78
C ASN A 1219 -17.08 15.70 19.81
N TYR A 1220 -16.10 16.60 20.01
CA TYR A 1220 -14.92 16.72 19.14
C TYR A 1220 -13.88 15.58 19.26
N LEU A 1221 -13.90 14.80 20.34
CA LEU A 1221 -13.05 13.60 20.49
C LEU A 1221 -13.59 12.39 19.71
N THR A 1222 -14.91 12.28 19.57
CA THR A 1222 -15.53 11.14 18.86
C THR A 1222 -15.40 11.30 17.33
N GLY A 1223 -14.89 10.26 16.65
CA GLY A 1223 -14.77 10.24 15.18
C GLY A 1223 -13.82 9.15 14.66
N VAL A 1224 -13.74 9.01 13.34
CA VAL A 1224 -12.80 8.09 12.66
C VAL A 1224 -11.57 8.87 12.21
N SER A 1225 -10.38 8.34 12.46
CA SER A 1225 -9.12 8.93 11.97
C SER A 1225 -8.19 7.84 11.43
N TRP A 1226 -7.30 8.24 10.52
CA TRP A 1226 -6.30 7.35 9.90
C TRP A 1226 -4.90 7.78 10.34
N GLY A 1227 -3.98 6.81 10.47
CA GLY A 1227 -2.62 7.06 10.96
C GLY A 1227 -2.49 7.03 12.48
N LEU A 1228 -1.36 7.54 13.00
CA LEU A 1228 -1.09 7.58 14.44
C LEU A 1228 -2.08 8.52 15.14
N MET A 1229 -2.78 7.99 16.14
CA MET A 1229 -3.76 8.71 16.95
C MET A 1229 -3.08 9.85 17.72
N SER A 1230 -1.87 9.66 18.22
CA SER A 1230 -1.10 10.70 18.92
C SER A 1230 -0.88 11.91 18.03
N SER A 1231 -0.53 11.69 16.76
CA SER A 1231 -0.33 12.76 15.77
C SER A 1231 -1.63 13.50 15.47
N ASN A 1232 -2.75 12.78 15.36
CA ASN A 1232 -4.06 13.38 15.15
C ASN A 1232 -4.48 14.25 16.34
N TYR A 1233 -4.23 13.80 17.57
CA TYR A 1233 -4.48 14.62 18.76
C TYR A 1233 -3.52 15.81 18.88
N GLU A 1234 -2.25 15.67 18.50
CA GLU A 1234 -1.30 16.78 18.48
C GLU A 1234 -1.73 17.87 17.47
N VAL A 1235 -2.15 17.48 16.27
CA VAL A 1235 -2.70 18.43 15.29
C VAL A 1235 -3.93 19.16 15.84
N LYS A 1236 -4.85 18.44 16.50
CA LYS A 1236 -6.01 19.05 17.16
C LYS A 1236 -5.58 20.03 18.25
N LYS A 1237 -4.60 19.67 19.08
CA LYS A 1237 -4.04 20.54 20.14
C LYS A 1237 -3.45 21.82 19.54
N GLN A 1238 -2.64 21.71 18.49
CA GLN A 1238 -2.03 22.87 17.83
C GLN A 1238 -3.10 23.81 17.23
N ASN A 1239 -4.15 23.26 16.62
CA ASN A 1239 -5.28 24.06 16.11
C ASN A 1239 -6.00 24.81 17.23
N LEU A 1240 -6.27 24.16 18.36
CA LEU A 1240 -6.90 24.82 19.52
C LEU A 1240 -6.02 25.93 20.11
N LEU A 1241 -4.71 25.71 20.22
CA LEU A 1241 -3.77 26.72 20.67
C LEU A 1241 -3.70 27.91 19.70
N HIS A 1242 -3.80 27.66 18.39
CA HIS A 1242 -3.90 28.73 17.39
C HIS A 1242 -5.18 29.56 17.56
N ILE A 1243 -6.33 28.90 17.81
CA ILE A 1243 -7.59 29.58 18.12
C ILE A 1243 -7.46 30.42 19.39
N LYS A 1244 -6.85 29.87 20.45
CA LYS A 1244 -6.67 30.57 21.74
C LYS A 1244 -5.93 31.89 21.59
N ASN A 1245 -4.91 31.94 20.74
CA ASN A 1245 -4.09 33.14 20.51
C ASN A 1245 -4.88 34.30 19.89
N ASN A 1246 -5.96 33.99 19.15
CA ASN A 1246 -6.79 34.98 18.46
C ASN A 1246 -8.17 35.20 19.12
N GLU A 1247 -8.41 34.58 20.28
CA GLU A 1247 -9.71 34.64 20.97
C GLU A 1247 -9.68 35.63 22.15
N ASN A 1248 -10.77 36.36 22.34
CA ASN A 1248 -10.91 37.36 23.40
C ASN A 1248 -11.96 36.98 24.46
N ASN A 1249 -12.78 35.96 24.24
CA ASN A 1249 -13.78 35.51 25.21
C ASN A 1249 -13.18 34.52 26.24
N GLU A 1250 -13.37 34.80 27.54
CA GLU A 1250 -12.80 34.00 28.64
C GLU A 1250 -13.42 32.59 28.76
N ASN A 1251 -14.71 32.42 28.46
CA ASN A 1251 -15.35 31.09 28.50
C ASN A 1251 -14.80 30.17 27.41
N VAL A 1252 -14.51 30.73 26.23
CA VAL A 1252 -13.88 30.00 25.13
C VAL A 1252 -12.46 29.61 25.48
N LYS A 1253 -11.66 30.53 26.03
CA LYS A 1253 -10.28 30.22 26.48
C LYS A 1253 -10.26 29.12 27.53
N ARG A 1254 -11.17 29.16 28.51
CA ARG A 1254 -11.31 28.11 29.53
C ARG A 1254 -11.65 26.75 28.92
N TRP A 1255 -12.55 26.70 27.94
CA TRP A 1255 -12.85 25.45 27.21
C TRP A 1255 -11.64 24.92 26.44
N ILE A 1256 -10.87 25.80 25.79
CA ILE A 1256 -9.64 25.40 25.11
C ILE A 1256 -8.65 24.79 26.11
N ASP A 1257 -8.49 25.40 27.29
CA ASP A 1257 -7.60 24.88 28.34
C ASP A 1257 -8.07 23.50 28.84
N ASP A 1258 -9.36 23.37 29.18
CA ASP A 1258 -9.95 22.09 29.58
C ASP A 1258 -9.76 21.01 28.48
N PHE A 1259 -9.86 21.39 27.20
CA PHE A 1259 -9.70 20.45 26.08
C PHE A 1259 -8.23 20.09 25.83
N VAL A 1260 -7.30 21.04 25.94
CA VAL A 1260 -5.87 20.78 25.83
C VAL A 1260 -5.42 19.81 26.94
N ASP A 1261 -5.91 19.97 28.17
CA ASP A 1261 -5.61 19.05 29.30
C ASP A 1261 -6.12 17.62 29.06
N VAL A 1262 -7.24 17.46 28.33
CA VAL A 1262 -7.73 16.14 27.91
C VAL A 1262 -6.86 15.58 26.79
N LEU A 1263 -6.56 16.38 25.76
CA LEU A 1263 -5.72 15.96 24.65
C LEU A 1263 -4.30 15.58 25.09
N GLU A 1264 -3.72 16.26 26.07
CA GLU A 1264 -2.39 15.90 26.60
C GLU A 1264 -2.38 14.50 27.20
N ARG A 1265 -3.42 14.14 27.96
CA ARG A 1265 -3.59 12.79 28.53
C ARG A 1265 -3.84 11.75 27.45
N ASP A 1266 -4.67 12.08 26.45
CA ASP A 1266 -4.98 11.17 25.34
C ASP A 1266 -3.78 10.97 24.40
N ILE A 1267 -2.94 11.99 24.20
CA ILE A 1267 -1.68 11.90 23.45
C ILE A 1267 -0.72 10.94 24.16
N GLU A 1268 -0.56 11.06 25.48
CA GLU A 1268 0.28 10.14 26.26
C GLU A 1268 -0.25 8.71 26.17
N ALA A 1269 -1.56 8.50 26.39
CA ALA A 1269 -2.18 7.18 26.29
C ALA A 1269 -2.10 6.58 24.88
N ALA A 1270 -2.24 7.41 23.84
CA ALA A 1270 -2.09 7.00 22.44
C ALA A 1270 -0.65 6.59 22.14
N LYS A 1271 0.35 7.37 22.57
CA LYS A 1271 1.78 7.01 22.42
C LYS A 1271 2.09 5.66 23.07
N VAL A 1272 1.62 5.44 24.30
CA VAL A 1272 1.77 4.15 25.00
C VAL A 1272 1.16 3.01 24.18
N ARG A 1273 -0.05 3.19 23.63
CA ARG A 1273 -0.71 2.15 22.83
C ARG A 1273 0.01 1.89 21.51
N GLU A 1274 0.37 2.93 20.80
CA GLU A 1274 1.09 2.86 19.52
C GLU A 1274 2.44 2.14 19.69
N GLU A 1275 3.25 2.50 20.69
CA GLU A 1275 4.51 1.80 20.97
C GLU A 1275 4.31 0.31 21.33
N ARG A 1276 3.14 -0.06 21.88
CA ARG A 1276 2.81 -1.45 22.24
C ARG A 1276 2.24 -2.27 21.09
N GLU A 1277 1.66 -1.63 20.08
CA GLU A 1277 0.96 -2.28 18.95
C GLU A 1277 1.75 -2.27 17.64
N LEU A 1278 2.70 -1.33 17.45
CA LEU A 1278 3.61 -1.31 16.29
C LEU A 1278 4.52 -2.55 16.24
#